data_AF-A0A8C6Q7U9-F1
#
_entry.id   AF-A0A8C6Q7U9-F1
#
_cell.length_a   1.000
_cell.length_b   1.000
_cell.length_c   1.000
_cell.angle_alpha   90.00
_cell.angle_beta   90.00
_cell.angle_gamma   90.00
#
_symmetry.space_group_name_H-M   'P 1'
#
loop_
_entity.id
_entity.type
_entity.pdbx_description
1 polymer ?
#
loop_
_entity_poly.entity_id
_entity_poly.type
_entity_poly.pdbx_seq_one_letter_code
_entity_poly.pdbx_strand_id
1 'polypeptide(L)'
;MEDEDTVLSLIKYYCYEKYFNHAVDAAYSAQRKYSNDPVYVFFHAYGTLMLGQIQEAIAELDTIRDDRNLSLCALMGISYAEKRKANPDKDVIQELEAKVKEDRKSAPPKSLYHAGTFLWLLGRNDKAREYTERMIKLSNGSTEGTILKGWIDVTSGKDAYARKAGKYFDEALKEKTDVFALMGKAHYNEYRQNYSVALEIVNQAIVSFSEFPPALIKKMKLLLSLQDWDQTIDAAHRLLQKDKNNLEAQQMLALHSLCRDGDITKLISSLEFLEPHNTYLFYRMSLAFTRVCGRSEKVIEQTFKMVERAFSMSSGDPDFATELGYQMVLQGKMKDALKWYKIAVTNKEKTNVSAFIGIARCQLHEGQLEDAEQQLEFLAEIQQSIGKSGELLYLQAVLAGKKQRPPTEVTNLLNDAVDTHFSSLQGLPLGVEYLEKMNPDFLLEIVKEYLALCPAKPPPPGQPPAPQLQHCATLLDTVVKIVPGLLQAVFLLAKVRFQSGDINAAQSSLTHCLEQCPSHAEAHLLMAQIHLLQGNVTLCTQSLEVCLSHNFEIQDHPLYHLIKAQAKKKTGELVEAIQTLHMAMNRPGVRRAGSSSKSKHKKTELSSADCVSVFLELAEALWLNGEQHEAAKVMQDAINEFSGTPEELRVTIANADLALLRGDAELALSMLRNITPEQPYYVQAKEKMADIYLKHRREKWLYASCYREMVEKLPSPHTYLLLGDAYMNIQEPEKAIEVYEQALKKNPKDGTLASKMGKALVKTHHYNKAINYYEAALKTEQQKFLRYDLAELLMKMKQYDRCERVLHDALAHEPVNQLPSLSDDCRYLVLLAKIQNKVEKNEEALLSLQKARDVQAKVLKRVHVEQPDAVPAQKQLAAEICAEIAKHYTSQRGYERAVKFYKEALVYCETDHKVMLELARLYLTLDNIDKCQEQCWEILKNDKFNEEATLMMADINFQKQEYVKALTHFEQLLGRKPDNYPTLARLIDLLRRAGELEKVPKFLEMAEKHSSRTRLEPGFNYCKGLYLWYTGNPIDALRHFNKARKDNDWGQNAVYNMIEIYLNPDNDTIGGEVFENLDGEIGNSTEKQESEQLAVRTAEKLLKEIKPQTPGGYIQLRILENYCLLATKQKNNIEAALSVFTEIASNDKDHVPALLALATAHMVKKQTPQARNQLKRIAKMNWNIADADEFEKSWLLLADIYIQSGKYDMAGELLKRCHNHNKSCCKAYEYQGYIMEKEQAFSDAAVSYELAWKYGNQNNPTIGFFSCLLSV
;
A
#
# COMPACT_ATOMS: atom_id res chain seq x y z
N MET A 1 -38.46 33.31 49.75
CA MET A 1 -37.99 34.60 50.29
C MET A 1 -36.52 34.64 49.97
N GLU A 2 -36.12 35.49 49.03
CA GLU A 2 -34.71 35.68 48.66
C GLU A 2 -34.01 36.34 49.86
N ASP A 3 -32.91 35.73 50.35
CA ASP A 3 -32.07 36.35 51.38
C ASP A 3 -31.46 37.63 50.81
N GLU A 4 -31.59 38.75 51.50
CA GLU A 4 -31.06 40.07 51.13
C GLU A 4 -29.56 40.02 50.73
N ASP A 5 -28.78 39.19 51.44
CA ASP A 5 -27.36 38.91 51.16
C ASP A 5 -27.10 38.29 49.78
N THR A 6 -28.04 37.50 49.25
CA THR A 6 -27.90 36.85 47.93
C THR A 6 -28.11 37.82 46.78
N VAL A 7 -29.05 38.76 46.93
CA VAL A 7 -29.34 39.82 45.95
C VAL A 7 -28.17 40.81 45.87
N LEU A 8 -27.63 41.22 47.02
CA LEU A 8 -26.46 42.10 47.06
C LEU A 8 -25.21 41.43 46.44
N SER A 9 -25.01 40.14 46.70
CA SER A 9 -23.96 39.32 46.09
C SER A 9 -24.12 39.17 44.58
N LEU A 10 -25.36 39.09 44.08
CA LEU A 10 -25.68 39.05 42.65
C LEU A 10 -25.35 40.39 41.97
N ILE A 11 -25.72 41.52 42.56
CA ILE A 11 -25.39 42.86 42.04
C ILE A 11 -23.87 43.06 41.99
N LYS A 12 -23.15 42.68 43.05
CA LYS A 12 -21.67 42.74 43.07
C LYS A 12 -21.05 41.89 41.97
N TYR A 13 -21.61 40.71 41.70
CA TYR A 13 -21.16 39.84 40.61
C TYR A 13 -21.36 40.50 39.23
N TYR A 14 -22.54 41.06 38.95
CA TYR A 14 -22.79 41.76 37.68
C TYR A 14 -21.88 42.97 37.48
N CYS A 15 -21.66 43.76 38.53
CA CYS A 15 -20.71 44.89 38.50
C CYS A 15 -19.28 44.43 38.22
N TYR A 16 -18.87 43.29 38.79
CA TYR A 16 -17.54 42.71 38.60
C TYR A 16 -17.34 42.17 37.17
N GLU A 17 -18.32 41.42 36.64
CA GLU A 17 -18.29 40.89 35.27
C GLU A 17 -18.62 41.93 34.19
N LYS A 18 -19.00 43.16 34.60
CA LYS A 18 -19.33 44.32 33.75
C LYS A 18 -20.64 44.21 32.97
N TYR A 19 -21.63 43.48 33.50
CA TYR A 19 -23.02 43.50 33.03
C TYR A 19 -23.77 44.66 33.69
N PHE A 20 -23.46 45.88 33.25
CA PHE A 20 -23.88 47.08 33.95
C PHE A 20 -25.40 47.29 33.89
N ASN A 21 -26.07 46.97 32.78
CA ASN A 21 -27.53 47.10 32.71
C ASN A 21 -28.24 46.07 33.62
N HIS A 22 -27.74 44.83 33.66
CA HIS A 22 -28.24 43.83 34.62
C HIS A 22 -28.02 44.26 36.07
N ALA A 23 -26.90 44.93 36.37
CA ALA A 23 -26.64 45.48 37.70
C ALA A 23 -27.63 46.60 38.06
N VAL A 24 -27.94 47.49 37.12
CA VAL A 24 -28.95 48.56 37.27
C VAL A 24 -30.33 47.97 37.53
N ASP A 25 -30.78 47.02 36.71
CA ASP A 25 -32.09 46.37 36.85
C ASP A 25 -32.21 45.60 38.16
N ALA A 26 -31.17 44.84 38.53
CA ALA A 26 -31.12 44.10 39.79
C ALA A 26 -31.17 45.06 40.99
N ALA A 27 -30.38 46.14 40.97
CA ALA A 27 -30.38 47.15 42.02
C ALA A 27 -31.74 47.87 42.12
N TYR A 28 -32.35 48.23 41.00
CA TYR A 28 -33.66 48.86 40.95
C TYR A 28 -34.76 47.95 41.50
N SER A 29 -34.74 46.67 41.13
CA SER A 29 -35.67 45.67 41.66
C SER A 29 -35.50 45.47 43.17
N ALA A 30 -34.26 45.50 43.67
CA ALA A 30 -33.94 45.39 45.08
C ALA A 30 -34.41 46.61 45.87
N GLN A 31 -34.25 47.83 45.34
CA GLN A 31 -34.78 49.07 45.93
C GLN A 31 -36.29 48.99 46.17
N ARG A 32 -37.04 48.45 45.19
CA ARG A 32 -38.50 48.26 45.29
C ARG A 32 -38.90 47.17 46.28
N LYS A 33 -38.11 46.10 46.41
CA LYS A 33 -38.40 44.95 47.28
C LYS A 33 -38.02 45.17 48.76
N TYR A 34 -36.87 45.80 49.04
CA TYR A 34 -36.26 45.88 50.37
C TYR A 34 -36.23 47.29 50.98
N SER A 35 -37.18 48.16 50.60
CA SER A 35 -37.33 49.54 51.12
C SER A 35 -36.05 50.40 51.02
N ASN A 36 -35.79 51.00 49.85
CA ASN A 36 -34.90 52.16 49.64
C ASN A 36 -33.57 52.18 50.43
N ASP A 37 -32.93 51.03 50.66
CA ASP A 37 -31.59 50.99 51.26
C ASP A 37 -30.62 51.78 50.35
N PRO A 38 -29.92 52.80 50.89
CA PRO A 38 -28.93 53.60 50.17
C PRO A 38 -27.85 52.77 49.45
N VAL A 39 -27.56 51.55 49.90
CA VAL A 39 -26.57 50.65 49.26
C VAL A 39 -27.00 50.25 47.84
N TYR A 40 -28.30 50.00 47.61
CA TYR A 40 -28.79 49.69 46.27
C TYR A 40 -28.82 50.93 45.37
N VAL A 41 -29.00 52.13 45.92
CA VAL A 41 -28.86 53.40 45.17
C VAL A 41 -27.42 53.59 44.72
N PHE A 42 -26.45 53.28 45.58
CA PHE A 42 -25.04 53.32 45.21
C PHE A 42 -24.70 52.38 44.03
N PHE A 43 -25.14 51.11 44.06
CA PHE A 43 -24.86 50.18 42.97
C PHE A 43 -25.62 50.51 41.68
N HIS A 44 -26.84 51.06 41.78
CA HIS A 44 -27.58 51.59 40.64
C HIS A 44 -26.79 52.75 39.99
N ALA A 45 -26.36 53.72 40.79
CA ALA A 45 -25.59 54.86 40.34
C ALA A 45 -24.20 54.46 39.76
N TYR A 46 -23.58 53.42 40.31
CA TYR A 46 -22.37 52.84 39.74
C TYR A 46 -22.63 52.25 38.34
N GLY A 47 -23.72 51.50 38.16
CA GLY A 47 -24.10 50.92 36.87
C GLY A 47 -24.38 51.97 35.80
N THR A 48 -25.20 52.98 36.13
CA THR A 48 -25.53 54.11 35.24
C THR A 48 -24.30 54.92 34.87
N LEU A 49 -23.37 55.13 35.81
CA LEU A 49 -22.08 55.77 35.57
C LEU A 49 -21.22 54.99 34.56
N MET A 50 -21.22 53.66 34.66
CA MET A 50 -20.44 52.80 33.78
C MET A 50 -21.05 52.66 32.38
N LEU A 51 -22.38 52.80 32.25
CA LEU A 51 -23.10 52.90 30.96
C LEU A 51 -22.91 54.25 30.25
N GLY A 52 -22.25 55.23 30.89
CA GLY A 52 -21.96 56.54 30.30
C GLY A 52 -23.03 57.60 30.53
N GLN A 53 -24.07 57.30 31.34
CA GLN A 53 -25.09 58.26 31.76
C GLN A 53 -24.58 59.10 32.95
N ILE A 54 -23.55 59.92 32.68
CA ILE A 54 -22.76 60.62 33.71
C ILE A 54 -23.62 61.57 34.57
N GLN A 55 -24.58 62.30 33.96
CA GLN A 55 -25.40 63.29 34.67
C GLN A 55 -26.40 62.65 35.64
N GLU A 56 -27.05 61.56 35.24
CA GLU A 56 -27.99 60.81 36.08
C GLU A 56 -27.26 60.15 37.25
N ALA A 57 -26.09 59.56 36.99
CA ALA A 57 -25.26 58.98 38.04
C ALA A 57 -24.79 60.01 39.08
N ILE A 58 -24.40 61.21 38.67
CA ILE A 58 -24.02 62.28 39.62
C ILE A 58 -25.21 62.66 40.50
N ALA A 59 -26.41 62.82 39.92
CA ALA A 59 -27.62 63.16 40.66
C ALA A 59 -27.96 62.10 41.72
N GLU A 60 -27.87 60.81 41.37
CA GLU A 60 -28.11 59.71 42.30
C GLU A 60 -27.04 59.62 43.40
N LEU A 61 -25.76 59.76 43.06
CA LEU A 61 -24.67 59.77 44.04
C LEU A 61 -24.76 60.96 45.00
N ASP A 62 -25.26 62.11 44.55
CA ASP A 62 -25.48 63.27 45.42
C ASP A 62 -26.58 63.00 46.48
N THR A 63 -27.58 62.17 46.19
CA THR A 63 -28.64 61.83 47.17
C THR A 63 -28.12 61.05 48.38
N ILE A 64 -27.06 60.26 48.19
CA ILE A 64 -26.44 59.42 49.22
C ILE A 64 -25.15 60.04 49.81
N ARG A 65 -24.80 61.26 49.37
CA ARG A 65 -23.55 61.94 49.75
C ARG A 65 -23.42 62.18 51.26
N ASP A 66 -24.55 62.44 51.93
CA ASP A 66 -24.59 62.77 53.35
C ASP A 66 -24.79 61.55 54.26
N ASP A 67 -24.93 60.33 53.70
CA ASP A 67 -25.05 59.10 54.47
C ASP A 67 -23.69 58.72 55.11
N ARG A 68 -23.69 58.56 56.44
CA ARG A 68 -22.52 58.18 57.24
C ARG A 68 -21.82 56.91 56.74
N ASN A 69 -22.55 55.96 56.14
CA ASN A 69 -21.99 54.70 55.66
C ASN A 69 -21.56 54.71 54.18
N LEU A 70 -21.98 55.68 53.37
CA LEU A 70 -21.73 55.69 51.92
C LEU A 70 -21.06 56.97 51.40
N SER A 71 -20.96 58.03 52.22
CA SER A 71 -20.42 59.35 51.85
C SER A 71 -19.09 59.28 51.09
N LEU A 72 -18.13 58.52 51.61
CA LEU A 72 -16.81 58.35 51.01
C LEU A 72 -16.89 57.74 49.61
N CYS A 73 -17.78 56.77 49.42
CA CYS A 73 -17.98 56.10 48.15
C CYS A 73 -18.69 57.00 47.13
N ALA A 74 -19.70 57.75 47.58
CA ALA A 74 -20.42 58.73 46.78
C ALA A 74 -19.50 59.85 46.26
N LEU A 75 -18.68 60.45 47.13
CA LEU A 75 -17.70 61.47 46.75
C LEU A 75 -16.65 60.94 45.75
N MET A 76 -16.22 59.69 45.91
CA MET A 76 -15.30 59.04 44.97
C MET A 76 -15.97 58.74 43.62
N GLY A 77 -17.24 58.35 43.63
CA GLY A 77 -18.08 58.17 42.45
C GLY A 77 -18.25 59.47 41.65
N ILE A 78 -18.61 60.56 42.32
CA ILE A 78 -18.77 61.89 41.70
C ILE A 78 -17.44 62.39 41.13
N SER A 79 -16.33 62.24 41.88
CA SER A 79 -14.99 62.59 41.38
C SER A 79 -14.60 61.79 40.13
N TYR A 80 -14.98 60.52 40.05
CA TYR A 80 -14.75 59.69 38.87
C TYR A 80 -15.65 60.11 37.69
N ALA A 81 -16.90 60.46 37.95
CA ALA A 81 -17.86 60.94 36.95
C ALA A 81 -17.40 62.26 36.31
N GLU A 82 -16.94 63.22 37.10
CA GLU A 82 -16.40 64.51 36.62
C GLU A 82 -15.17 64.33 35.70
N LYS A 83 -14.33 63.33 35.98
CA LYS A 83 -13.16 62.99 35.14
C LYS A 83 -13.53 62.40 33.77
N ARG A 84 -14.72 61.81 33.64
CA ARG A 84 -15.18 61.17 32.39
C ARG A 84 -15.99 62.11 31.50
N LYS A 85 -16.35 63.31 31.96
CA LYS A 85 -17.00 64.31 31.11
C LYS A 85 -16.07 64.71 29.97
N ALA A 86 -16.65 65.01 28.81
CA ALA A 86 -15.92 65.51 27.63
C ALA A 86 -15.06 66.75 27.96
N ASN A 87 -15.51 67.59 28.90
CA ASN A 87 -14.74 68.72 29.46
C ASN A 87 -14.65 68.57 30.99
N PRO A 88 -13.56 68.03 31.54
CA PRO A 88 -13.41 67.84 32.98
C PRO A 88 -13.09 69.15 33.69
N ASP A 89 -13.90 69.50 34.71
CA ASP A 89 -13.63 70.65 35.58
C ASP A 89 -12.55 70.27 36.62
N LYS A 90 -11.34 70.79 36.43
CA LYS A 90 -10.18 70.43 37.26
C LYS A 90 -10.29 70.95 38.69
N ASP A 91 -11.01 72.04 38.91
CA ASP A 91 -11.10 72.66 40.24
C ASP A 91 -12.09 71.87 41.10
N VAL A 92 -13.25 71.50 40.55
CA VAL A 92 -14.23 70.61 41.19
C VAL A 92 -13.62 69.24 41.52
N ILE A 93 -12.82 68.68 40.61
CA ILE A 93 -12.13 67.40 40.85
C ILE A 93 -11.15 67.51 42.03
N GLN A 94 -10.38 68.59 42.12
CA GLN A 94 -9.41 68.81 43.21
C GLN A 94 -10.12 68.99 44.56
N GLU A 95 -11.22 69.74 44.60
CA GLU A 95 -12.02 69.92 45.81
C GLU A 95 -12.62 68.59 46.31
N LEU A 96 -13.19 67.79 45.40
CA LEU A 96 -13.73 66.47 45.74
C LEU A 96 -12.65 65.51 46.22
N GLU A 97 -11.47 65.50 45.59
CA GLU A 97 -10.34 64.68 46.05
C GLU A 97 -9.79 65.12 47.41
N ALA A 98 -9.80 66.43 47.72
CA ALA A 98 -9.43 66.95 49.03
C ALA A 98 -10.42 66.48 50.10
N LYS A 99 -11.73 66.58 49.84
CA LYS A 99 -12.79 66.08 50.74
C LYS A 99 -12.69 64.58 51.00
N VAL A 100 -12.45 63.77 49.96
CA VAL A 100 -12.22 62.31 50.11
C VAL A 100 -11.03 62.01 51.04
N LYS A 101 -9.95 62.79 50.99
CA LYS A 101 -8.79 62.61 51.88
C LYS A 101 -9.09 62.97 53.33
N GLU A 102 -9.95 63.96 53.56
CA GLU A 102 -10.40 64.37 54.88
C GLU A 102 -11.33 63.33 55.50
N ASP A 103 -12.39 62.96 54.79
CA ASP A 103 -13.39 61.97 55.24
C ASP A 103 -12.78 60.59 55.47
N ARG A 104 -11.74 60.22 54.71
CA ARG A 104 -10.99 58.97 54.94
C ARG A 104 -10.45 58.88 56.38
N LYS A 105 -10.15 60.00 57.05
CA LYS A 105 -9.56 59.95 58.41
C LYS A 105 -10.59 59.54 59.46
N SER A 106 -11.85 59.98 59.32
CA SER A 106 -12.96 59.78 60.27
C SER A 106 -13.99 58.71 59.85
N ALA A 107 -13.80 58.06 58.70
CA ALA A 107 -14.76 57.11 58.12
C ALA A 107 -15.01 55.85 58.99
N PRO A 108 -16.28 55.41 59.14
CA PRO A 108 -16.63 54.16 59.81
C PRO A 108 -16.24 52.92 58.97
N PRO A 109 -16.14 51.72 59.58
CA PRO A 109 -15.76 50.49 58.89
C PRO A 109 -16.60 50.17 57.64
N LYS A 110 -17.93 50.35 57.69
CA LYS A 110 -18.82 50.13 56.53
C LYS A 110 -18.55 51.10 55.36
N SER A 111 -18.24 52.36 55.65
CA SER A 111 -17.86 53.35 54.63
C SER A 111 -16.53 53.00 53.95
N LEU A 112 -15.55 52.52 54.72
CA LEU A 112 -14.30 51.99 54.17
C LEU A 112 -14.51 50.74 53.31
N TYR A 113 -15.48 49.88 53.66
CA TYR A 113 -15.85 48.69 52.87
C TYR A 113 -16.44 49.05 51.50
N HIS A 114 -17.44 49.93 51.46
CA HIS A 114 -18.04 50.35 50.18
C HIS A 114 -17.05 51.14 49.32
N ALA A 115 -16.24 52.04 49.90
CA ALA A 115 -15.17 52.72 49.17
C ALA A 115 -14.11 51.74 48.63
N GLY A 116 -13.76 50.71 49.41
CA GLY A 116 -12.89 49.62 48.96
C GLY A 116 -13.51 48.81 47.81
N THR A 117 -14.81 48.55 47.88
CA THR A 117 -15.58 47.83 46.86
C THR A 117 -15.62 48.63 45.54
N PHE A 118 -15.90 49.93 45.60
CA PHE A 118 -15.88 50.82 44.44
C PHE A 118 -14.50 50.89 43.79
N LEU A 119 -13.43 51.04 44.58
CA LEU A 119 -12.06 51.02 44.06
C LEU A 119 -11.69 49.68 43.42
N TRP A 120 -12.15 48.57 44.00
CA TRP A 120 -11.94 47.22 43.46
C TRP A 120 -12.68 47.05 42.12
N LEU A 121 -13.96 47.45 42.05
CA LEU A 121 -14.75 47.40 40.81
C LEU A 121 -14.18 48.29 39.69
N LEU A 122 -13.54 49.41 40.05
CA LEU A 122 -12.77 50.24 39.11
C LEU A 122 -11.40 49.64 38.70
N GLY A 123 -11.01 48.48 39.25
CA GLY A 123 -9.73 47.82 39.00
C GLY A 123 -8.52 48.42 39.75
N ARG A 124 -8.74 49.35 40.69
CA ARG A 124 -7.68 49.98 41.49
C ARG A 124 -7.34 49.16 42.74
N ASN A 125 -6.88 47.92 42.51
CA ASN A 125 -6.70 46.88 43.54
C ASN A 125 -5.77 47.28 44.70
N ASP A 126 -4.68 48.00 44.43
CA ASP A 126 -3.74 48.40 45.49
C ASP A 126 -4.36 49.42 46.46
N LYS A 127 -5.11 50.41 45.93
CA LYS A 127 -5.86 51.36 46.78
C LYS A 127 -7.02 50.66 47.46
N ALA A 128 -7.76 49.78 46.77
CA ALA A 128 -8.83 49.01 47.40
C ALA A 128 -8.31 48.21 48.61
N ARG A 129 -7.15 47.56 48.47
CA ARG A 129 -6.49 46.82 49.55
C ARG A 129 -6.23 47.70 50.77
N GLU A 130 -5.68 48.90 50.61
CA GLU A 130 -5.42 49.80 51.75
C GLU A 130 -6.68 50.12 52.56
N TYR A 131 -7.81 50.37 51.89
CA TYR A 131 -9.07 50.73 52.56
C TYR A 131 -9.68 49.52 53.27
N THR A 132 -9.64 48.34 52.63
CA THR A 132 -10.12 47.09 53.24
C THR A 132 -9.27 46.65 54.44
N GLU A 133 -7.94 46.79 54.38
CA GLU A 133 -7.08 46.46 55.53
C GLU A 133 -7.31 47.37 56.73
N ARG A 134 -7.56 48.66 56.47
CA ARG A 134 -7.92 49.60 57.55
C ARG A 134 -9.28 49.26 58.15
N MET A 135 -10.25 48.84 57.33
CA MET A 135 -11.56 48.37 57.77
C MET A 135 -11.45 47.13 58.66
N ILE A 136 -10.67 46.12 58.26
CA ILE A 136 -10.45 44.88 59.04
C ILE A 136 -9.80 45.19 60.40
N LYS A 137 -8.82 46.11 60.43
CA LYS A 137 -8.14 46.53 61.67
C LYS A 137 -9.08 47.25 62.65
N LEU A 138 -10.01 48.07 62.15
CA LEU A 138 -10.96 48.84 62.98
C LEU A 138 -12.15 48.00 63.47
N SER A 139 -12.46 46.89 62.79
CA SER A 139 -13.64 46.04 63.05
C SER A 139 -13.33 44.72 63.76
N ASN A 140 -12.07 44.50 64.17
CA ASN A 140 -11.59 43.24 64.77
C ASN A 140 -11.91 41.98 63.93
N GLY A 141 -11.75 42.05 62.60
CA GLY A 141 -11.86 40.85 61.75
C GLY A 141 -13.23 40.62 61.11
N SER A 142 -13.95 41.67 60.68
CA SER A 142 -15.22 41.53 59.96
C SER A 142 -15.14 40.57 58.76
N THR A 143 -16.08 39.61 58.68
CA THR A 143 -16.22 38.62 57.60
C THR A 143 -16.31 39.24 56.21
N GLU A 144 -17.13 40.27 56.02
CA GLU A 144 -17.28 40.96 54.73
C GLU A 144 -15.95 41.57 54.25
N GLY A 145 -15.15 42.10 55.18
CA GLY A 145 -13.84 42.68 54.90
C GLY A 145 -12.82 41.63 54.47
N THR A 146 -12.80 40.45 55.11
CA THR A 146 -11.91 39.34 54.75
C THR A 146 -12.28 38.75 53.39
N ILE A 147 -13.57 38.63 53.06
CA ILE A 147 -14.05 38.19 51.75
C ILE A 147 -13.63 39.17 50.65
N LEU A 148 -13.86 40.48 50.85
CA LEU A 148 -13.47 41.50 49.87
C LEU A 148 -11.94 41.56 49.70
N LYS A 149 -11.17 41.40 50.78
CA LYS A 149 -9.71 41.29 50.70
C LYS A 149 -9.28 40.06 49.88
N GLY A 150 -9.94 38.91 50.09
CA GLY A 150 -9.73 37.70 49.28
C GLY A 150 -9.94 37.96 47.79
N TRP A 151 -11.04 38.61 47.42
CA TRP A 151 -11.34 38.98 46.03
C TRP A 151 -10.32 39.96 45.45
N ILE A 152 -9.93 41.01 46.18
CA ILE A 152 -8.90 41.96 45.74
C ILE A 152 -7.56 41.26 45.50
N ASP A 153 -7.16 40.33 46.37
CA ASP A 153 -5.87 39.66 46.25
C ASP A 153 -5.84 38.66 45.08
N VAL A 154 -6.93 37.90 44.83
CA VAL A 154 -7.03 37.03 43.65
C VAL A 154 -7.08 37.83 42.35
N THR A 155 -7.86 38.92 42.31
CA THR A 155 -8.04 39.74 41.10
C THR A 155 -6.89 40.72 40.84
N SER A 156 -5.92 40.83 41.75
CA SER A 156 -4.78 41.75 41.61
C SER A 156 -3.74 41.34 40.57
N GLY A 157 -3.77 40.09 40.07
CA GLY A 157 -2.77 39.54 39.14
C GLY A 157 -1.37 39.39 39.74
N LYS A 158 -1.20 39.61 41.05
CA LYS A 158 0.08 39.50 41.76
C LYS A 158 0.13 38.17 42.52
N ASP A 159 0.95 37.26 42.03
CA ASP A 159 1.10 35.89 42.55
C ASP A 159 1.34 35.79 44.07
N ALA A 160 2.13 36.73 44.62
CA ALA A 160 2.45 36.76 46.05
C ALA A 160 1.21 36.97 46.95
N TYR A 161 0.24 37.75 46.48
CA TYR A 161 -1.00 38.04 47.20
C TYR A 161 -2.06 36.96 46.92
N ALA A 162 -2.20 36.54 45.66
CA ALA A 162 -3.14 35.50 45.26
C ALA A 162 -2.97 34.22 46.07
N ARG A 163 -1.73 33.78 46.36
CA ARG A 163 -1.46 32.58 47.18
C ARG A 163 -2.07 32.61 48.58
N LYS A 164 -2.20 33.78 49.19
CA LYS A 164 -2.74 33.96 50.55
C LYS A 164 -4.27 34.04 50.56
N ALA A 165 -4.89 34.39 49.44
CA ALA A 165 -6.33 34.63 49.34
C ALA A 165 -7.19 33.41 49.70
N GLY A 166 -6.74 32.19 49.37
CA GLY A 166 -7.46 30.96 49.73
C GLY A 166 -7.74 30.83 51.23
N LYS A 167 -6.78 31.24 52.09
CA LYS A 167 -6.95 31.21 53.55
C LYS A 167 -8.04 32.17 54.02
N TYR A 168 -8.14 33.35 53.40
CA TYR A 168 -9.16 34.34 53.76
C TYR A 168 -10.57 33.83 53.44
N PHE A 169 -10.76 33.12 52.32
CA PHE A 169 -12.04 32.50 52.03
C PHE A 169 -12.36 31.34 52.97
N ASP A 170 -11.37 30.51 53.35
CA ASP A 170 -11.58 29.42 54.32
C ASP A 170 -11.94 29.94 55.72
N GLU A 171 -11.33 31.04 56.15
CA GLU A 171 -11.65 31.72 57.42
C GLU A 171 -13.07 32.28 57.40
N ALA A 172 -13.46 32.97 56.33
CA ALA A 172 -14.81 33.53 56.20
C ALA A 172 -15.91 32.46 56.17
N LEU A 173 -15.68 31.35 55.46
CA LEU A 173 -16.66 30.26 55.31
C LEU A 173 -16.85 29.42 56.59
N LYS A 174 -15.92 29.49 57.56
CA LYS A 174 -16.09 28.85 58.88
C LYS A 174 -17.12 29.57 59.74
N GLU A 175 -17.26 30.88 59.58
CA GLU A 175 -18.15 31.70 60.40
C GLU A 175 -19.58 31.74 59.84
N LYS A 176 -19.73 31.94 58.52
CA LYS A 176 -21.03 31.95 57.84
C LYS A 176 -20.88 31.44 56.41
N THR A 177 -21.82 30.60 55.97
CA THR A 177 -21.89 30.14 54.57
C THR A 177 -22.38 31.29 53.68
N ASP A 178 -21.45 31.96 53.01
CA ASP A 178 -21.72 33.07 52.07
C ASP A 178 -21.44 32.64 50.62
N VAL A 179 -22.41 32.90 49.73
CA VAL A 179 -22.31 32.68 48.28
C VAL A 179 -21.09 33.39 47.69
N PHE A 180 -20.87 34.66 48.05
CA PHE A 180 -19.82 35.47 47.46
C PHE A 180 -18.42 34.97 47.87
N ALA A 181 -18.29 34.40 49.07
CA ALA A 181 -17.08 33.73 49.54
C ALA A 181 -16.84 32.38 48.83
N LEU A 182 -17.89 31.57 48.61
CA LEU A 182 -17.80 30.33 47.83
C LEU A 182 -17.37 30.60 46.38
N MET A 183 -17.93 31.63 45.75
CA MET A 183 -17.56 32.05 44.39
C MET A 183 -16.11 32.55 44.33
N GLY A 184 -15.67 33.30 45.34
CA GLY A 184 -14.27 33.76 45.45
C GLY A 184 -13.29 32.62 45.63
N LYS A 185 -13.65 31.62 46.45
CA LYS A 185 -12.86 30.40 46.64
C LYS A 185 -12.79 29.55 45.37
N ALA A 186 -13.89 29.45 44.62
CA ALA A 186 -13.90 28.80 43.31
C ALA A 186 -12.96 29.52 42.31
N HIS A 187 -13.02 30.85 42.25
CA HIS A 187 -12.14 31.66 41.40
C HIS A 187 -10.66 31.57 41.81
N TYR A 188 -10.35 31.48 43.11
CA TYR A 188 -9.00 31.19 43.59
C TYR A 188 -8.46 29.86 43.08
N ASN A 189 -9.28 28.80 43.11
CA ASN A 189 -8.87 27.48 42.63
C ASN A 189 -8.70 27.45 41.10
N GLU A 190 -9.53 28.19 40.36
CA GLU A 190 -9.36 28.42 38.92
C GLU A 190 -8.03 29.14 38.62
N TYR A 191 -7.68 30.21 39.35
CA TYR A 191 -6.38 30.88 39.22
C TYR A 191 -5.20 29.94 39.50
N ARG A 192 -5.38 28.99 40.42
CA ARG A 192 -4.40 27.94 40.76
C ARG A 192 -4.39 26.76 39.78
N GLN A 193 -5.24 26.80 38.73
CA GLN A 193 -5.43 25.73 37.74
C GLN A 193 -5.99 24.41 38.33
N ASN A 194 -6.61 24.47 39.51
CA ASN A 194 -7.27 23.35 40.17
C ASN A 194 -8.77 23.33 39.84
N TYR A 195 -9.11 23.05 38.58
CA TYR A 195 -10.49 23.17 38.08
C TYR A 195 -11.48 22.18 38.71
N SER A 196 -11.03 20.97 39.07
CA SER A 196 -11.88 19.95 39.72
C SER A 196 -12.37 20.41 41.09
N VAL A 197 -11.46 20.90 41.92
CA VAL A 197 -11.78 21.46 43.25
C VAL A 197 -12.65 22.70 43.13
N ALA A 198 -12.39 23.56 42.14
CA ALA A 198 -13.25 24.71 41.85
C ALA A 198 -14.68 24.26 41.51
N LEU A 199 -14.83 23.21 40.69
CA LEU A 199 -16.13 22.66 40.29
C LEU A 199 -16.89 22.06 41.49
N GLU A 200 -16.21 21.38 42.42
CA GLU A 200 -16.81 20.87 43.66
C GLU A 200 -17.36 22.01 44.53
N ILE A 201 -16.59 23.09 44.71
CA ILE A 201 -17.01 24.27 45.47
C ILE A 201 -18.21 24.95 44.81
N VAL A 202 -18.23 25.03 43.48
CA VAL A 202 -19.37 25.58 42.74
C VAL A 202 -20.60 24.68 42.88
N ASN A 203 -20.45 23.35 42.85
CA ASN A 203 -21.56 22.44 43.10
C ASN A 203 -22.12 22.61 44.52
N GLN A 204 -21.28 22.83 45.53
CA GLN A 204 -21.71 23.18 46.88
C GLN A 204 -22.52 24.49 46.91
N ALA A 205 -22.08 25.51 46.14
CA ALA A 205 -22.81 26.77 46.01
C ALA A 205 -24.18 26.57 45.33
N ILE A 206 -24.28 25.74 44.28
CA ILE A 206 -25.54 25.44 43.58
C ILE A 206 -26.53 24.72 44.48
N VAL A 207 -26.06 23.77 45.30
CA VAL A 207 -26.91 23.02 46.24
C VAL A 207 -27.41 23.93 47.36
N SER A 208 -26.53 24.78 47.90
CA SER A 208 -26.85 25.67 49.02
C SER A 208 -27.71 26.87 48.58
N PHE A 209 -27.54 27.36 47.35
CA PHE A 209 -28.17 28.57 46.83
C PHE A 209 -28.69 28.36 45.40
N SER A 210 -29.83 27.66 45.31
CA SER A 210 -30.39 27.23 44.03
C SER A 210 -30.91 28.36 43.12
N GLU A 211 -31.24 29.52 43.69
CA GLU A 211 -31.74 30.75 43.03
C GLU A 211 -30.61 31.72 42.64
N PHE A 212 -29.33 31.30 42.67
CA PHE A 212 -28.18 32.15 42.31
C PHE A 212 -27.60 31.75 40.94
N PRO A 213 -28.00 32.40 39.83
CA PRO A 213 -27.55 32.06 38.47
C PRO A 213 -26.03 32.08 38.26
N PRO A 214 -25.24 32.99 38.87
CA PRO A 214 -23.80 33.03 38.65
C PRO A 214 -23.04 31.75 39.03
N ALA A 215 -23.56 30.94 39.96
CA ALA A 215 -22.94 29.65 40.28
C ALA A 215 -23.05 28.66 39.10
N LEU A 216 -24.19 28.62 38.40
CA LEU A 216 -24.36 27.80 37.19
C LEU A 216 -23.53 28.32 36.01
N ILE A 217 -23.43 29.65 35.86
CA ILE A 217 -22.51 30.30 34.92
C ILE A 217 -21.07 29.86 35.16
N LYS A 218 -20.62 29.90 36.42
CA LYS A 218 -19.25 29.52 36.77
C LYS A 218 -18.99 28.05 36.55
N LYS A 219 -19.98 27.19 36.84
CA LYS A 219 -19.94 25.76 36.51
C LYS A 219 -19.74 25.54 35.00
N MET A 220 -20.52 26.23 34.18
CA MET A 220 -20.39 26.17 32.72
C MET A 220 -18.99 26.59 32.26
N LYS A 221 -18.45 27.71 32.75
CA LYS A 221 -17.08 28.16 32.42
C LYS A 221 -15.98 27.18 32.87
N LEU A 222 -16.14 26.54 34.05
CA LEU A 222 -15.18 25.55 34.57
C LEU A 222 -15.24 24.18 33.85
N LEU A 223 -16.41 23.78 33.38
CA LEU A 223 -16.55 22.57 32.55
C LEU A 223 -15.84 22.76 31.21
N LEU A 224 -15.93 23.96 30.63
CA LEU A 224 -15.16 24.32 29.44
C LEU A 224 -13.65 24.29 29.70
N SER A 225 -13.18 24.79 30.85
CA SER A 225 -11.75 24.74 31.18
C SER A 225 -11.23 23.31 31.36
N LEU A 226 -12.11 22.36 31.69
CA LEU A 226 -11.84 20.92 31.73
C LEU A 226 -11.93 20.23 30.35
N GLN A 227 -12.21 20.99 29.27
CA GLN A 227 -12.38 20.50 27.90
C GLN A 227 -13.61 19.60 27.69
N ASP A 228 -14.61 19.66 28.58
CA ASP A 228 -15.85 18.89 28.47
C ASP A 228 -16.98 19.74 27.86
N TRP A 229 -17.03 19.77 26.52
CA TRP A 229 -18.03 20.55 25.77
C TRP A 229 -19.46 20.05 25.98
N ASP A 230 -19.66 18.74 26.09
CA ASP A 230 -21.01 18.17 26.16
C ASP A 230 -21.67 18.53 27.51
N GLN A 231 -20.94 18.42 28.62
CA GLN A 231 -21.45 18.90 29.92
C GLN A 231 -21.58 20.42 29.99
N THR A 232 -20.75 21.17 29.25
CA THR A 232 -20.84 22.63 29.17
C THR A 232 -22.16 23.06 28.52
N ILE A 233 -22.55 22.40 27.42
CA ILE A 233 -23.82 22.65 26.71
C ILE A 233 -25.02 22.28 27.59
N ASP A 234 -24.96 21.14 28.27
CA ASP A 234 -26.00 20.73 29.23
C ASP A 234 -26.17 21.76 30.35
N ALA A 235 -25.05 22.29 30.88
CA ALA A 235 -25.07 23.35 31.87
C ALA A 235 -25.68 24.65 31.31
N ALA A 236 -25.35 25.01 30.06
CA ALA A 236 -25.91 26.18 29.38
C ALA A 236 -27.42 26.04 29.14
N HIS A 237 -27.90 24.87 28.69
CA HIS A 237 -29.33 24.62 28.51
C HIS A 237 -30.10 24.61 29.85
N ARG A 238 -29.52 24.03 30.91
CA ARG A 238 -30.11 24.10 32.26
C ARG A 238 -30.19 25.54 32.76
N LEU A 239 -29.18 26.36 32.46
CA LEU A 239 -29.22 27.79 32.78
C LEU A 239 -30.33 28.50 32.00
N LEU A 240 -30.49 28.22 30.71
CA LEU A 240 -31.58 28.78 29.88
C LEU A 240 -32.99 28.33 30.29
N GLN A 241 -33.12 27.13 30.89
CA GLN A 241 -34.40 26.69 31.46
C GLN A 241 -34.80 27.53 32.67
N LYS A 242 -33.83 27.96 33.49
CA LYS A 242 -34.07 28.85 34.64
C LYS A 242 -34.22 30.31 34.22
N ASP A 243 -33.34 30.77 33.33
CA ASP A 243 -33.28 32.14 32.82
C ASP A 243 -33.16 32.11 31.29
N LYS A 244 -34.31 32.24 30.61
CA LYS A 244 -34.40 32.16 29.14
C LYS A 244 -33.54 33.19 28.41
N ASN A 245 -33.25 34.31 29.07
CA ASN A 245 -32.58 35.46 28.48
C ASN A 245 -31.12 35.56 28.94
N ASN A 246 -30.53 34.51 29.51
CA ASN A 246 -29.16 34.57 30.00
C ASN A 246 -28.14 34.73 28.85
N LEU A 247 -27.48 35.91 28.79
CA LEU A 247 -26.52 36.25 27.73
C LEU A 247 -25.31 35.31 27.67
N GLU A 248 -24.79 34.87 28.81
CA GLU A 248 -23.59 34.03 28.84
C GLU A 248 -23.86 32.61 28.35
N ALA A 249 -25.02 32.04 28.68
CA ALA A 249 -25.43 30.76 28.10
C ALA A 249 -25.61 30.87 26.59
N GLN A 250 -26.27 31.93 26.11
CA GLN A 250 -26.44 32.17 24.67
C GLN A 250 -25.10 32.37 23.97
N GLN A 251 -24.17 33.10 24.58
CA GLN A 251 -22.81 33.28 24.08
C GLN A 251 -22.06 31.95 24.02
N MET A 252 -22.15 31.11 25.05
CA MET A 252 -21.48 29.82 25.11
C MET A 252 -22.02 28.84 24.07
N LEU A 253 -23.34 28.81 23.87
CA LEU A 253 -23.97 27.99 22.82
C LEU A 253 -23.59 28.48 21.41
N ALA A 254 -23.57 29.80 21.19
CA ALA A 254 -23.13 30.39 19.92
C ALA A 254 -21.63 30.14 19.66
N LEU A 255 -20.81 30.15 20.70
CA LEU A 255 -19.39 29.84 20.61
C LEU A 255 -19.18 28.37 20.29
N HIS A 256 -19.93 27.47 20.94
CA HIS A 256 -19.92 26.04 20.63
C HIS A 256 -20.37 25.77 19.18
N SER A 257 -21.48 26.38 18.73
CA SER A 257 -21.94 26.22 17.35
C SER A 257 -20.93 26.76 16.34
N LEU A 258 -20.24 27.86 16.65
CA LEU A 258 -19.17 28.35 15.80
C LEU A 258 -17.97 27.38 15.79
N CYS A 259 -17.57 26.86 16.94
CA CYS A 259 -16.43 25.95 17.06
C CYS A 259 -16.66 24.57 16.45
N ARG A 260 -17.90 24.06 16.39
CA ARG A 260 -18.23 22.75 15.80
C ARG A 260 -18.86 22.84 14.41
N ASP A 261 -19.84 23.73 14.23
CA ASP A 261 -20.71 23.77 13.04
C ASP A 261 -20.42 24.96 12.11
N GLY A 262 -19.63 25.95 12.55
CA GLY A 262 -19.23 27.11 11.75
C GLY A 262 -20.32 28.18 11.55
N ASP A 263 -21.44 28.10 12.30
CA ASP A 263 -22.56 29.05 12.21
C ASP A 263 -22.83 29.76 13.54
N ILE A 264 -23.36 30.99 13.47
CA ILE A 264 -23.72 31.81 14.63
C ILE A 264 -25.24 32.05 14.66
N THR A 265 -25.83 31.70 15.80
CA THR A 265 -27.24 31.99 16.10
C THR A 265 -27.44 33.42 16.62
N LYS A 266 -28.70 33.88 16.72
CA LYS A 266 -29.15 35.25 17.01
C LYS A 266 -28.70 35.83 18.37
N LEU A 267 -27.40 36.03 18.58
CA LEU A 267 -26.83 36.62 19.80
C LEU A 267 -26.96 38.15 19.83
N ILE A 268 -26.84 38.80 18.66
CA ILE A 268 -26.93 40.27 18.53
C ILE A 268 -28.27 40.78 19.07
N SER A 269 -29.38 40.21 18.63
CA SER A 269 -30.71 40.70 19.02
C SER A 269 -30.97 40.58 20.52
N SER A 270 -30.45 39.54 21.17
CA SER A 270 -30.56 39.37 22.61
C SER A 270 -29.70 40.38 23.37
N LEU A 271 -28.47 40.62 22.88
CA LEU A 271 -27.56 41.61 23.45
C LEU A 271 -28.13 43.04 23.33
N GLU A 272 -28.71 43.37 22.18
CA GLU A 272 -29.37 44.66 21.95
C GLU A 272 -30.59 44.89 22.85
N PHE A 273 -31.31 43.82 23.19
CA PHE A 273 -32.46 43.90 24.08
C PHE A 273 -32.06 44.04 25.56
N LEU A 274 -31.01 43.33 26.00
CA LEU A 274 -30.66 43.21 27.41
C LEU A 274 -29.58 44.21 27.87
N GLU A 275 -28.66 44.62 27.00
CA GLU A 275 -27.55 45.55 27.31
C GLU A 275 -27.38 46.60 26.19
N PRO A 276 -28.37 47.48 25.95
CA PRO A 276 -28.40 48.36 24.77
C PRO A 276 -27.28 49.41 24.72
N HIS A 277 -26.78 49.84 25.89
CA HIS A 277 -25.81 50.94 26.03
C HIS A 277 -24.39 50.49 26.42
N ASN A 278 -24.16 49.19 26.59
CA ASN A 278 -22.88 48.66 27.08
C ASN A 278 -21.88 48.42 25.94
N THR A 279 -21.16 49.47 25.53
CA THR A 279 -20.20 49.42 24.41
C THR A 279 -19.08 48.41 24.60
N TYR A 280 -18.60 48.24 25.84
CA TYR A 280 -17.56 47.28 26.18
C TYR A 280 -18.01 45.83 25.92
N LEU A 281 -19.26 45.50 26.23
CA LEU A 281 -19.78 44.14 26.07
C LEU A 281 -19.98 43.78 24.60
N PHE A 282 -20.52 44.70 23.77
CA PHE A 282 -20.56 44.53 22.31
C PHE A 282 -19.18 44.22 21.73
N TYR A 283 -18.17 45.00 22.13
CA TYR A 283 -16.80 44.78 21.69
C TYR A 283 -16.24 43.44 22.18
N ARG A 284 -16.26 43.17 23.49
CA ARG A 284 -15.70 41.96 24.09
C ARG A 284 -16.34 40.69 23.54
N MET A 285 -17.66 40.66 23.38
CA MET A 285 -18.35 39.49 22.83
C MET A 285 -17.98 39.27 21.37
N SER A 286 -17.78 40.33 20.58
CA SER A 286 -17.42 40.22 19.16
C SER A 286 -16.02 39.64 18.90
N LEU A 287 -15.06 39.83 19.82
CA LEU A 287 -13.65 39.47 19.61
C LEU A 287 -13.46 37.96 19.44
N ALA A 288 -13.98 37.14 20.35
CA ALA A 288 -13.82 35.70 20.28
C ALA A 288 -14.43 35.12 18.99
N PHE A 289 -15.61 35.60 18.59
CA PHE A 289 -16.22 35.21 17.32
C PHE A 289 -15.37 35.63 16.13
N THR A 290 -14.84 36.86 16.13
CA THR A 290 -14.02 37.38 15.02
C THR A 290 -12.73 36.58 14.85
N ARG A 291 -12.07 36.17 15.94
CA ARG A 291 -10.83 35.38 15.87
C ARG A 291 -11.06 33.92 15.45
N VAL A 292 -12.22 33.35 15.77
CA VAL A 292 -12.56 31.93 15.49
C VAL A 292 -13.32 31.75 14.16
N CYS A 293 -13.87 32.81 13.55
CA CYS A 293 -14.82 32.74 12.43
C CYS A 293 -14.34 32.07 11.14
N GLY A 294 -13.05 31.79 10.97
CA GLY A 294 -12.52 31.18 9.75
C GLY A 294 -12.79 31.96 8.47
N ARG A 295 -12.94 33.30 8.57
CA ARG A 295 -13.31 34.21 7.48
C ARG A 295 -14.70 34.00 6.88
N SER A 296 -15.62 33.42 7.64
CA SER A 296 -17.04 33.34 7.25
C SER A 296 -17.64 34.75 7.13
N GLU A 297 -18.09 35.12 5.92
CA GLU A 297 -18.65 36.45 5.63
C GLU A 297 -19.85 36.78 6.53
N LYS A 298 -20.75 35.80 6.74
CA LYS A 298 -21.96 35.97 7.58
C LYS A 298 -21.62 36.32 9.03
N VAL A 299 -20.59 35.66 9.58
CA VAL A 299 -20.14 35.87 10.95
C VAL A 299 -19.49 37.24 11.09
N ILE A 300 -18.64 37.62 10.14
CA ILE A 300 -17.96 38.91 10.16
C ILE A 300 -18.97 40.04 10.00
N GLU A 301 -19.99 39.93 9.15
CA GLU A 301 -21.04 40.95 9.03
C GLU A 301 -21.78 41.18 10.36
N GLN A 302 -22.00 40.11 11.12
CA GLN A 302 -22.65 40.18 12.43
C GLN A 302 -21.74 40.84 13.48
N THR A 303 -20.48 40.41 13.59
CA THR A 303 -19.53 41.01 14.55
C THR A 303 -19.19 42.45 14.18
N PHE A 304 -19.16 42.78 12.88
CA PHE A 304 -18.96 44.14 12.39
C PHE A 304 -20.06 45.08 12.87
N LYS A 305 -21.33 44.68 12.76
CA LYS A 305 -22.46 45.46 13.29
C LYS A 305 -22.36 45.68 14.80
N MET A 306 -21.91 44.69 15.57
CA MET A 306 -21.70 44.84 17.01
C MET A 306 -20.66 45.93 17.32
N VAL A 307 -19.50 45.89 16.65
CA VAL A 307 -18.40 46.83 16.89
C VAL A 307 -18.72 48.22 16.32
N GLU A 308 -19.36 48.31 15.16
CA GLU A 308 -19.80 49.58 14.56
C GLU A 308 -20.79 50.30 15.49
N ARG A 309 -21.72 49.57 16.11
CA ARG A 309 -22.64 50.12 17.11
C ARG A 309 -21.87 50.62 18.33
N ALA A 310 -20.92 49.85 18.86
CA ALA A 310 -20.06 50.29 19.98
C ALA A 310 -19.27 51.57 19.63
N PHE A 311 -18.74 51.67 18.42
CA PHE A 311 -18.05 52.85 17.92
C PHE A 311 -18.98 54.06 17.79
N SER A 312 -20.22 53.88 17.32
CA SER A 312 -21.20 54.97 17.22
C SER A 312 -21.59 55.58 18.56
N MET A 313 -21.59 54.77 19.63
CA MET A 313 -21.91 55.21 20.99
C MET A 313 -20.71 55.86 21.69
N SER A 314 -19.49 55.40 21.40
CA SER A 314 -18.25 55.94 21.96
C SER A 314 -17.16 56.05 20.90
N SER A 315 -17.24 57.11 20.08
CA SER A 315 -16.34 57.34 18.93
C SER A 315 -14.90 57.72 19.29
N GLY A 316 -14.62 57.93 20.59
CA GLY A 316 -13.30 58.33 21.09
C GLY A 316 -12.33 57.16 21.32
N ASP A 317 -12.81 55.91 21.42
CA ASP A 317 -11.96 54.77 21.75
C ASP A 317 -11.25 54.21 20.50
N PRO A 318 -9.90 54.26 20.41
CA PRO A 318 -9.17 53.76 19.25
C PRO A 318 -9.26 52.24 19.10
N ASP A 319 -9.56 51.48 20.17
CA ASP A 319 -9.58 50.02 20.16
C ASP A 319 -10.71 49.46 19.27
N PHE A 320 -11.85 50.16 19.18
CA PHE A 320 -12.95 49.78 18.27
C PHE A 320 -12.59 50.01 16.80
N ALA A 321 -11.94 51.14 16.49
CA ALA A 321 -11.51 51.45 15.13
C ALA A 321 -10.45 50.47 14.62
N THR A 322 -9.53 50.02 15.49
CA THR A 322 -8.56 48.97 15.13
C THR A 322 -9.22 47.63 14.83
N GLU A 323 -10.27 47.26 15.56
CA GLU A 323 -10.98 46.00 15.33
C GLU A 323 -11.81 46.04 14.05
N LEU A 324 -12.48 47.16 13.74
CA LEU A 324 -13.14 47.36 12.45
C LEU A 324 -12.14 47.26 11.29
N GLY A 325 -10.94 47.81 11.46
CA GLY A 325 -9.83 47.64 10.52
C GLY A 325 -9.45 46.17 10.32
N TYR A 326 -9.30 45.41 11.41
CA TYR A 326 -8.95 43.99 11.36
C TYR A 326 -10.04 43.14 10.68
N GLN A 327 -11.31 43.39 10.98
CA GLN A 327 -12.42 42.70 10.31
C GLN A 327 -12.47 42.98 8.80
N MET A 328 -12.11 44.19 8.36
CA MET A 328 -11.97 44.49 6.92
C MET A 328 -10.81 43.73 6.27
N VAL A 329 -9.71 43.49 7.00
CA VAL A 329 -8.62 42.61 6.53
C VAL A 329 -9.11 41.18 6.37
N LEU A 330 -9.91 40.66 7.31
CA LEU A 330 -10.50 39.32 7.20
C LEU A 330 -11.42 39.17 5.97
N GLN A 331 -12.14 40.24 5.59
CA GLN A 331 -12.94 40.30 4.35
C GLN A 331 -12.10 40.51 3.07
N GLY A 332 -10.79 40.70 3.18
CA GLY A 332 -9.89 40.97 2.06
C GLY A 332 -9.96 42.42 1.51
N LYS A 333 -10.61 43.35 2.20
CA LYS A 333 -10.79 44.76 1.79
C LYS A 333 -9.70 45.66 2.37
N MET A 334 -8.46 45.47 1.89
CA MET A 334 -7.27 46.14 2.44
C MET A 334 -7.32 47.67 2.43
N LYS A 335 -7.88 48.28 1.37
CA LYS A 335 -7.98 49.74 1.24
C LYS A 335 -8.91 50.38 2.28
N ASP A 336 -9.99 49.69 2.64
CA ASP A 336 -10.93 50.17 3.64
C ASP A 336 -10.40 49.92 5.06
N ALA A 337 -9.69 48.80 5.28
CA ALA A 337 -8.97 48.54 6.53
C ALA A 337 -7.97 49.66 6.85
N LEU A 338 -7.20 50.11 5.85
CA LEU A 338 -6.22 51.18 6.00
C LEU A 338 -6.85 52.53 6.41
N LYS A 339 -8.10 52.81 6.01
CA LYS A 339 -8.85 54.00 6.47
C LYS A 339 -9.15 53.91 7.97
N TRP A 340 -9.64 52.75 8.43
CA TRP A 340 -9.97 52.53 9.85
C TRP A 340 -8.73 52.60 10.75
N TYR A 341 -7.61 52.01 10.32
CA TYR A 341 -6.37 52.13 11.08
C TYR A 341 -5.85 53.57 11.16
N LYS A 342 -6.00 54.38 10.10
CA LYS A 342 -5.67 55.81 10.14
C LYS A 342 -6.56 56.57 11.12
N ILE A 343 -7.86 56.27 11.18
CA ILE A 343 -8.79 56.86 12.15
C ILE A 343 -8.35 56.54 13.59
N ALA A 344 -7.93 55.31 13.86
CA ALA A 344 -7.42 54.91 15.17
C ALA A 344 -6.15 55.69 15.59
N VAL A 345 -5.24 55.98 14.65
CA VAL A 345 -4.00 56.72 14.91
C VAL A 345 -4.24 58.22 15.14
N THR A 346 -5.30 58.80 14.55
CA THR A 346 -5.58 60.25 14.69
C THR A 346 -6.05 60.67 16.09
N ASN A 347 -6.54 59.74 16.92
CA ASN A 347 -6.97 60.03 18.29
C ASN A 347 -5.76 60.12 19.23
N LYS A 348 -5.49 61.33 19.76
CA LYS A 348 -4.27 61.66 20.53
C LYS A 348 -4.23 61.14 21.97
N GLU A 349 -5.31 60.53 22.46
CA GLU A 349 -5.44 60.19 23.88
C GLU A 349 -4.70 58.89 24.28
N LYS A 350 -4.44 57.98 23.33
CA LYS A 350 -3.79 56.68 23.58
C LYS A 350 -3.06 56.18 22.33
N THR A 351 -1.74 56.00 22.39
CA THR A 351 -0.96 55.42 21.30
C THR A 351 -1.26 53.93 21.15
N ASN A 352 -1.86 53.52 20.03
CA ASN A 352 -2.25 52.13 19.80
C ASN A 352 -1.28 51.42 18.83
N VAL A 353 -0.44 50.53 19.37
CA VAL A 353 0.55 49.75 18.61
C VAL A 353 -0.13 48.84 17.58
N SER A 354 -1.31 48.29 17.91
CA SER A 354 -2.05 47.38 17.03
C SER A 354 -2.49 48.04 15.72
N ALA A 355 -2.78 49.36 15.75
CA ALA A 355 -3.13 50.12 14.56
C ALA A 355 -1.95 50.21 13.56
N PHE A 356 -0.73 50.44 14.07
CA PHE A 356 0.48 50.49 13.24
C PHE A 356 0.85 49.12 12.65
N ILE A 357 0.70 48.05 13.43
CA ILE A 357 0.87 46.67 12.94
C ILE A 357 -0.13 46.38 11.80
N GLY A 358 -1.38 46.82 11.95
CA GLY A 358 -2.41 46.72 10.91
C GLY A 358 -2.07 47.47 9.62
N ILE A 359 -1.47 48.66 9.72
CA ILE A 359 -1.03 49.44 8.55
C ILE A 359 0.12 48.73 7.83
N ALA A 360 1.15 48.27 8.57
CA ALA A 360 2.26 47.53 7.99
C ALA A 360 1.78 46.25 7.27
N ARG A 361 0.81 45.53 7.83
CA ARG A 361 0.17 44.38 7.18
C ARG A 361 -0.53 44.74 5.87
N CYS A 362 -1.27 45.85 5.84
CA CYS A 362 -1.94 46.33 4.62
C CYS A 362 -0.91 46.71 3.54
N GLN A 363 0.18 47.40 3.91
CA GLN A 363 1.25 47.80 2.99
C GLN A 363 1.99 46.60 2.39
N LEU A 364 2.31 45.59 3.20
CA LEU A 364 2.91 44.34 2.72
C LEU A 364 2.00 43.62 1.72
N HIS A 365 0.68 43.62 1.95
CA HIS A 365 -0.27 42.99 1.04
C HIS A 365 -0.46 43.78 -0.27
N GLU A 366 -0.39 45.11 -0.25
CA GLU A 366 -0.43 45.96 -1.45
C GLU A 366 0.90 45.98 -2.24
N GLY A 367 1.97 45.40 -1.68
CA GLY A 367 3.29 45.29 -2.33
C GLY A 367 4.19 46.52 -2.14
N GLN A 368 3.85 47.42 -1.20
CA GLN A 368 4.66 48.58 -0.83
C GLN A 368 5.75 48.17 0.16
N LEU A 369 6.78 47.48 -0.32
CA LEU A 369 7.79 46.84 0.53
C LEU A 369 8.68 47.84 1.30
N GLU A 370 9.00 48.99 0.69
CA GLU A 370 9.86 50.03 1.31
C GLU A 370 9.13 50.75 2.46
N ASP A 371 7.88 51.15 2.25
CA ASP A 371 7.06 51.79 3.27
C ASP A 371 6.79 50.84 4.45
N ALA A 372 6.56 49.55 4.16
CA ALA A 372 6.36 48.53 5.18
C ALA A 372 7.64 48.28 6.01
N GLU A 373 8.81 48.30 5.38
CA GLU A 373 10.10 48.14 6.09
C GLU A 373 10.33 49.30 7.06
N GLN A 374 10.15 50.54 6.64
CA GLN A 374 10.27 51.72 7.52
C GLN A 374 9.31 51.66 8.71
N GLN A 375 8.08 51.21 8.50
CA GLN A 375 7.12 51.03 9.60
C GLN A 375 7.51 49.90 10.55
N LEU A 376 8.02 48.78 10.04
CA LEU A 376 8.47 47.66 10.87
C LEU A 376 9.74 47.99 11.66
N GLU A 377 10.65 48.78 11.11
CA GLU A 377 11.83 49.29 11.82
C GLU A 377 11.43 50.22 12.97
N PHE A 378 10.54 51.18 12.70
CA PHE A 378 9.97 52.06 13.74
C PHE A 378 9.29 51.27 14.87
N LEU A 379 8.52 50.24 14.53
CA LEU A 379 7.85 49.39 15.52
C LEU A 379 8.84 48.51 16.31
N ALA A 380 9.91 48.03 15.67
CA ALA A 380 10.97 47.28 16.34
C ALA A 380 11.74 48.14 17.37
N GLU A 381 11.93 49.43 17.10
CA GLU A 381 12.52 50.37 18.07
C GLU A 381 11.60 50.60 19.28
N ILE A 382 10.29 50.76 19.05
CA ILE A 382 9.29 50.93 20.13
C ILE A 382 9.17 49.66 21.00
N GLN A 383 9.42 48.48 20.43
CA GLN A 383 9.32 47.17 21.09
C GLN A 383 10.18 47.05 22.35
N GLN A 384 11.30 47.78 22.45
CA GLN A 384 12.16 47.80 23.65
C GLN A 384 11.40 48.28 24.91
N SER A 385 10.33 49.05 24.73
CA SER A 385 9.51 49.60 25.82
C SER A 385 8.21 48.84 26.10
N ILE A 386 7.68 48.09 25.13
CA ILE A 386 6.32 47.49 25.16
C ILE A 386 6.35 45.95 25.28
N GLY A 387 7.49 45.31 24.97
CA GLY A 387 7.65 43.85 24.98
C GLY A 387 7.55 43.24 23.59
N LYS A 388 7.99 41.97 23.45
CA LYS A 388 8.04 41.29 22.15
C LYS A 388 6.64 40.85 21.69
N SER A 389 6.27 41.12 20.44
CA SER A 389 4.99 40.70 19.86
C SER A 389 5.19 39.68 18.72
N GLY A 390 4.37 38.61 18.72
CA GLY A 390 4.43 37.57 17.69
C GLY A 390 3.99 38.06 16.31
N GLU A 391 2.98 38.94 16.24
CA GLU A 391 2.48 39.52 14.98
C GLU A 391 3.54 40.33 14.24
N LEU A 392 4.40 41.07 14.95
CA LEU A 392 5.47 41.86 14.34
C LEU A 392 6.58 40.97 13.76
N LEU A 393 6.99 39.93 14.50
CA LEU A 393 7.98 38.94 14.02
C LEU A 393 7.46 38.21 12.78
N TYR A 394 6.16 37.90 12.75
CA TYR A 394 5.50 37.35 11.57
C TYR A 394 5.58 38.30 10.36
N LEU A 395 5.26 39.59 10.51
CA LEU A 395 5.36 40.56 9.41
C LEU A 395 6.80 40.74 8.91
N GLN A 396 7.80 40.67 9.80
CA GLN A 396 9.21 40.64 9.41
C GLN A 396 9.57 39.39 8.61
N ALA A 397 9.05 38.22 8.98
CA ALA A 397 9.23 36.98 8.23
C ALA A 397 8.61 37.06 6.83
N VAL A 398 7.39 37.62 6.71
CA VAL A 398 6.72 37.83 5.42
C VAL A 398 7.52 38.80 4.53
N LEU A 399 8.05 39.89 5.09
CA LEU A 399 8.92 40.83 4.36
C LEU A 399 10.19 40.13 3.87
N ALA A 400 10.83 39.32 4.71
CA ALA A 400 12.03 38.55 4.33
C ALA A 400 11.73 37.54 3.21
N GLY A 401 10.59 36.85 3.28
CA GLY A 401 10.11 35.95 2.23
C GLY A 401 9.88 36.67 0.90
N LYS A 402 9.18 37.82 0.91
CA LYS A 402 8.95 38.63 -0.30
C LYS A 402 10.23 39.21 -0.91
N LYS A 403 11.25 39.48 -0.10
CA LYS A 403 12.59 39.92 -0.54
C LYS A 403 13.52 38.77 -0.96
N GLN A 404 13.03 37.51 -1.00
CA GLN A 404 13.81 36.32 -1.37
C GLN A 404 15.09 36.12 -0.53
N ARG A 405 15.03 36.46 0.77
CA ARG A 405 16.10 36.14 1.74
C ARG A 405 16.22 34.62 1.95
N PRO A 406 17.35 34.12 2.47
CA PRO A 406 17.53 32.68 2.67
C PRO A 406 16.38 32.07 3.50
N PRO A 407 15.88 30.88 3.14
CA PRO A 407 14.71 30.29 3.78
C PRO A 407 14.94 29.98 5.27
N THR A 408 16.19 29.78 5.69
CA THR A 408 16.58 29.55 7.09
C THR A 408 16.28 30.77 7.99
N GLU A 409 16.50 31.98 7.48
CA GLU A 409 16.20 33.23 8.20
C GLU A 409 14.68 33.36 8.40
N VAL A 410 13.90 33.10 7.36
CA VAL A 410 12.43 33.12 7.41
C VAL A 410 11.90 32.09 8.41
N THR A 411 12.42 30.87 8.40
CA THR A 411 11.98 29.82 9.35
C THR A 411 12.28 30.17 10.80
N ASN A 412 13.43 30.81 11.07
CA ASN A 412 13.78 31.21 12.44
C ASN A 412 12.84 32.30 12.95
N LEU A 413 12.54 33.30 12.12
CA LEU A 413 11.58 34.36 12.47
C LEU A 413 10.16 33.81 12.70
N LEU A 414 9.73 32.83 11.90
CA LEU A 414 8.44 32.16 12.10
C LEU A 414 8.40 31.34 13.40
N ASN A 415 9.47 30.61 13.72
CA ASN A 415 9.55 29.86 14.98
C ASN A 415 9.50 30.80 16.18
N ASP A 416 10.26 31.90 16.15
CA ASP A 416 10.24 32.92 17.19
C ASP A 416 8.86 33.60 17.32
N ALA A 417 8.15 33.82 16.20
CA ALA A 417 6.78 34.35 16.20
C ALA A 417 5.79 33.38 16.88
N VAL A 418 5.92 32.07 16.62
CA VAL A 418 5.09 31.03 17.25
C VAL A 418 5.38 30.94 18.75
N ASP A 419 6.65 30.86 19.13
CA ASP A 419 7.05 30.73 20.54
C ASP A 419 6.61 31.95 21.37
N THR A 420 6.77 33.15 20.82
CA THR A 420 6.29 34.38 21.47
C THR A 420 4.76 34.40 21.58
N HIS A 421 4.04 33.94 20.56
CA HIS A 421 2.58 33.85 20.59
C HIS A 421 2.08 32.87 21.67
N PHE A 422 2.61 31.65 21.71
CA PHE A 422 2.22 30.67 22.74
C PHE A 422 2.67 31.05 24.15
N SER A 423 3.74 31.84 24.30
CA SER A 423 4.12 32.38 25.60
C SER A 423 3.03 33.26 26.23
N SER A 424 2.22 33.93 25.39
CA SER A 424 1.07 34.74 25.84
C SER A 424 -0.13 33.89 26.32
N LEU A 425 -0.18 32.62 25.94
CA LEU A 425 -1.24 31.67 26.33
C LEU A 425 -0.88 30.88 27.59
N GLN A 426 0.39 30.88 28.00
CA GLN A 426 0.85 30.14 29.17
C GLN A 426 0.15 30.65 30.44
N GLY A 427 -0.61 29.77 31.09
CA GLY A 427 -1.30 30.07 32.34
C GLY A 427 -2.81 30.34 32.22
N LEU A 428 -3.33 30.53 30.99
CA LEU A 428 -4.75 30.80 30.76
C LEU A 428 -5.57 29.49 30.64
N PRO A 429 -6.74 29.38 31.32
CA PRO A 429 -7.66 28.27 31.14
C PRO A 429 -8.34 28.33 29.78
N LEU A 430 -8.75 27.17 29.23
CA LEU A 430 -9.58 27.14 28.03
C LEU A 430 -10.92 27.86 28.31
N GLY A 431 -11.15 28.97 27.61
CA GLY A 431 -12.30 29.86 27.78
C GLY A 431 -12.35 30.91 26.67
N VAL A 432 -13.27 31.87 26.78
CA VAL A 432 -13.47 32.93 25.77
C VAL A 432 -12.20 33.75 25.55
N GLU A 433 -11.50 34.10 26.64
CA GLU A 433 -10.23 34.86 26.58
C GLU A 433 -9.09 34.04 25.96
N TYR A 434 -9.04 32.73 26.20
CA TYR A 434 -8.05 31.87 25.57
C TYR A 434 -8.26 31.80 24.05
N LEU A 435 -9.51 31.67 23.59
CA LEU A 435 -9.82 31.66 22.15
C LEU A 435 -9.51 33.00 21.48
N GLU A 436 -9.76 34.12 22.17
CA GLU A 436 -9.38 35.46 21.71
C GLU A 436 -7.86 35.56 21.50
N LYS A 437 -7.06 35.17 22.51
CA LYS A 437 -5.59 35.25 22.45
C LYS A 437 -4.96 34.23 21.50
N MET A 438 -5.55 33.04 21.39
CA MET A 438 -5.04 31.98 20.54
C MET A 438 -5.07 32.38 19.07
N ASN A 439 -6.08 33.14 18.66
CA ASN A 439 -6.23 33.68 17.31
C ASN A 439 -5.97 32.63 16.20
N PRO A 440 -6.91 31.70 15.98
CA PRO A 440 -6.77 30.66 14.97
C PRO A 440 -6.39 31.18 13.58
N ASP A 441 -6.97 32.29 13.11
CA ASP A 441 -6.67 32.85 11.79
C ASP A 441 -5.19 33.23 11.65
N PHE A 442 -4.59 33.85 12.68
CA PHE A 442 -3.18 34.19 12.70
C PHE A 442 -2.27 32.96 12.61
N LEU A 443 -2.60 31.88 13.35
CA LEU A 443 -1.86 30.62 13.25
C LEU A 443 -1.96 29.99 11.86
N LEU A 444 -3.12 30.10 11.20
CA LEU A 444 -3.28 29.62 9.82
C LEU A 444 -2.45 30.42 8.82
N GLU A 445 -2.27 31.74 9.03
CA GLU A 445 -1.39 32.56 8.19
C GLU A 445 0.08 32.16 8.33
N ILE A 446 0.54 31.90 9.56
CA ILE A 446 1.90 31.38 9.81
C ILE A 446 2.09 30.03 9.09
N VAL A 447 1.12 29.12 9.20
CA VAL A 447 1.16 27.81 8.53
C VAL A 447 1.24 27.96 7.01
N LYS A 448 0.50 28.91 6.41
CA LYS A 448 0.56 29.16 4.96
C LYS A 448 1.95 29.60 4.52
N GLU A 449 2.63 30.44 5.30
CA GLU A 449 4.02 30.84 5.02
C GLU A 449 4.99 29.66 5.15
N TYR A 450 4.86 28.81 6.19
CA TYR A 450 5.66 27.59 6.29
C TYR A 450 5.45 26.64 5.10
N LEU A 451 4.20 26.49 4.65
CA LEU A 451 3.87 25.64 3.51
C LEU A 451 4.43 26.19 2.19
N ALA A 452 4.54 27.51 2.04
CA ALA A 452 5.16 28.14 0.88
C ALA A 452 6.68 27.84 0.78
N LEU A 453 7.34 27.56 1.91
CA LEU A 453 8.74 27.17 1.98
C LEU A 453 8.96 25.66 1.72
N CYS A 454 7.90 24.84 1.79
CA CYS A 454 7.98 23.39 1.65
C CYS A 454 7.72 22.93 0.20
N PRO A 455 8.36 21.85 -0.27
CA PRO A 455 8.07 21.28 -1.57
C PRO A 455 6.62 20.77 -1.64
N ALA A 456 5.95 21.00 -2.78
CA ALA A 456 4.54 20.66 -2.95
C ALA A 456 4.28 19.14 -3.07
N LYS A 457 5.28 18.36 -3.49
CA LYS A 457 5.17 16.90 -3.65
C LYS A 457 5.56 16.16 -2.37
N PRO A 458 4.84 15.09 -2.00
CA PRO A 458 5.22 14.27 -0.85
C PRO A 458 6.58 13.59 -1.07
N PRO A 459 7.36 13.38 0.01
CA PRO A 459 8.59 12.61 -0.07
C PRO A 459 8.28 11.16 -0.49
N PRO A 460 9.19 10.49 -1.22
CA PRO A 460 9.04 9.07 -1.50
C PRO A 460 9.02 8.25 -0.21
N PRO A 461 8.35 7.08 -0.20
CA PRO A 461 8.12 6.29 1.01
C PRO A 461 9.44 5.93 1.70
N GLY A 462 9.58 6.36 2.96
CA GLY A 462 10.74 6.07 3.81
C GLY A 462 11.67 7.26 4.07
N GLN A 463 11.51 8.39 3.40
CA GLN A 463 12.21 9.63 3.76
C GLN A 463 11.46 10.37 4.88
N PRO A 464 12.15 10.88 5.93
CA PRO A 464 11.50 11.67 6.96
C PRO A 464 10.98 12.99 6.38
N PRO A 465 9.77 13.44 6.76
CA PRO A 465 9.23 14.72 6.31
C PRO A 465 10.07 15.88 6.86
N ALA A 466 10.04 17.01 6.16
CA ALA A 466 10.73 18.22 6.60
C ALA A 466 10.27 18.63 8.02
N PRO A 467 11.18 19.07 8.91
CA PRO A 467 10.84 19.43 10.29
C PRO A 467 9.79 20.55 10.37
N GLN A 468 9.74 21.43 9.37
CA GLN A 468 8.73 22.47 9.22
C GLN A 468 7.32 21.89 9.09
N LEU A 469 7.15 20.78 8.36
CA LEU A 469 5.85 20.10 8.23
C LEU A 469 5.40 19.48 9.54
N GLN A 470 6.33 18.94 10.34
CA GLN A 470 6.02 18.42 11.68
C GLN A 470 5.57 19.55 12.62
N HIS A 471 6.26 20.69 12.59
CA HIS A 471 5.85 21.86 13.36
C HIS A 471 4.46 22.35 12.93
N CYS A 472 4.20 22.46 11.61
CA CYS A 472 2.88 22.80 11.09
C CYS A 472 1.79 21.82 11.53
N ALA A 473 2.08 20.51 11.51
CA ALA A 473 1.14 19.49 11.96
C ALA A 473 0.79 19.68 13.44
N THR A 474 1.80 19.90 14.31
CA THR A 474 1.54 20.16 15.73
C THR A 474 0.71 21.42 15.97
N LEU A 475 0.99 22.50 15.24
CA LEU A 475 0.22 23.73 15.32
C LEU A 475 -1.23 23.50 14.89
N LEU A 476 -1.43 22.92 13.72
CA LEU A 476 -2.76 22.65 13.19
C LEU A 476 -3.54 21.63 14.02
N ASP A 477 -2.91 20.59 14.57
CA ASP A 477 -3.56 19.65 15.47
C ASP A 477 -4.06 20.37 16.74
N THR A 478 -3.31 21.34 17.28
CA THR A 478 -3.81 22.15 18.42
C THR A 478 -5.02 22.99 18.02
N VAL A 479 -4.99 23.62 16.84
CA VAL A 479 -6.12 24.42 16.33
C VAL A 479 -7.35 23.56 16.09
N VAL A 480 -7.21 22.43 15.38
CA VAL A 480 -8.32 21.51 15.05
C VAL A 480 -8.89 20.85 16.29
N LYS A 481 -8.06 20.54 17.30
CA LYS A 481 -8.55 20.00 18.58
C LYS A 481 -9.46 20.99 19.32
N ILE A 482 -9.14 22.29 19.27
CA ILE A 482 -9.90 23.33 19.97
C ILE A 482 -11.09 23.81 19.13
N VAL A 483 -10.91 23.96 17.82
CA VAL A 483 -11.90 24.47 16.86
C VAL A 483 -12.02 23.51 15.67
N PRO A 484 -12.71 22.37 15.83
CA PRO A 484 -12.85 21.37 14.77
C PRO A 484 -13.67 21.86 13.56
N GLY A 485 -14.61 22.78 13.77
CA GLY A 485 -15.44 23.40 12.72
C GLY A 485 -14.69 24.40 11.84
N LEU A 486 -13.42 24.71 12.14
CA LEU A 486 -12.59 25.54 11.28
C LEU A 486 -12.07 24.72 10.09
N LEU A 487 -12.90 24.64 9.04
CA LEU A 487 -12.65 23.82 7.85
C LEU A 487 -11.30 24.12 7.18
N GLN A 488 -10.89 25.39 7.14
CA GLN A 488 -9.59 25.77 6.57
C GLN A 488 -8.41 25.14 7.34
N ALA A 489 -8.51 25.00 8.67
CA ALA A 489 -7.49 24.35 9.48
C ALA A 489 -7.45 22.84 9.21
N VAL A 490 -8.62 22.19 9.13
CA VAL A 490 -8.73 20.77 8.79
C VAL A 490 -8.17 20.49 7.38
N PHE A 491 -8.49 21.34 6.41
CA PHE A 491 -7.94 21.25 5.05
C PHE A 491 -6.42 21.44 5.02
N LEU A 492 -5.89 22.47 5.69
CA LEU A 492 -4.44 22.68 5.77
C LEU A 492 -3.74 21.52 6.50
N LEU A 493 -4.38 20.92 7.51
CA LEU A 493 -3.85 19.75 8.22
C LEU A 493 -3.80 18.54 7.29
N ALA A 494 -4.85 18.34 6.50
CA ALA A 494 -4.84 17.30 5.47
C ALA A 494 -3.76 17.54 4.42
N LYS A 495 -3.54 18.79 3.99
CA LYS A 495 -2.46 19.16 3.07
C LYS A 495 -1.08 18.91 3.65
N VAL A 496 -0.86 19.24 4.92
CA VAL A 496 0.40 18.94 5.64
C VAL A 496 0.62 17.44 5.77
N ARG A 497 -0.42 16.66 6.13
CA ARG A 497 -0.37 15.19 6.21
C ARG A 497 -0.10 14.56 4.84
N PHE A 498 -0.68 15.11 3.79
CA PHE A 498 -0.40 14.70 2.42
C PHE A 498 1.07 14.96 2.07
N GLN A 499 1.57 16.18 2.30
CA GLN A 499 2.96 16.55 2.02
C GLN A 499 3.97 15.83 2.92
N SER A 500 3.57 15.36 4.11
CA SER A 500 4.42 14.53 4.97
C SER A 500 4.45 13.05 4.55
N GLY A 501 3.61 12.64 3.59
CA GLY A 501 3.51 11.28 3.08
C GLY A 501 2.48 10.39 3.79
N ASP A 502 1.74 10.91 4.77
CA ASP A 502 0.66 10.18 5.46
C ASP A 502 -0.68 10.32 4.70
N ILE A 503 -0.80 9.52 3.64
CA ILE A 503 -1.94 9.56 2.71
C ILE A 503 -3.25 9.16 3.41
N ASN A 504 -3.20 8.18 4.32
CA ASN A 504 -4.40 7.67 4.99
C ASN A 504 -4.96 8.71 5.97
N ALA A 505 -4.09 9.35 6.76
CA ALA A 505 -4.53 10.41 7.66
C ALA A 505 -4.96 11.68 6.90
N ALA A 506 -4.35 11.97 5.75
CA ALA A 506 -4.80 13.06 4.88
C ALA A 506 -6.20 12.77 4.31
N GLN A 507 -6.45 11.55 3.83
CA GLN A 507 -7.74 11.15 3.28
C GLN A 507 -8.85 11.20 4.33
N SER A 508 -8.62 10.70 5.55
CA SER A 508 -9.61 10.77 6.64
C SER A 508 -9.92 12.21 7.07
N SER A 509 -8.92 13.09 7.06
CA SER A 509 -9.10 14.51 7.37
C SER A 509 -9.91 15.22 6.27
N LEU A 510 -9.70 14.85 5.01
CA LEU A 510 -10.46 15.39 3.87
C LEU A 510 -11.89 14.85 3.82
N THR A 511 -12.11 13.56 4.11
CA THR A 511 -13.48 13.03 4.17
C THR A 511 -14.28 13.76 5.25
N HIS A 512 -13.69 13.99 6.43
CA HIS A 512 -14.31 14.80 7.47
C HIS A 512 -14.59 16.24 6.99
N CYS A 513 -13.65 16.89 6.31
CA CYS A 513 -13.85 18.23 5.75
C CYS A 513 -15.01 18.27 4.73
N LEU A 514 -15.11 17.25 3.87
CA LEU A 514 -16.14 17.14 2.83
C LEU A 514 -17.51 16.72 3.36
N GLU A 515 -17.56 15.95 4.45
CA GLU A 515 -18.81 15.64 5.17
C GLU A 515 -19.44 16.91 5.75
N GLN A 516 -18.63 17.82 6.28
CA GLN A 516 -19.09 19.11 6.80
C GLN A 516 -19.40 20.12 5.69
N CYS A 517 -18.60 20.16 4.62
CA CYS A 517 -18.81 21.06 3.49
C CYS A 517 -18.53 20.37 2.14
N PRO A 518 -19.56 19.77 1.51
CA PRO A 518 -19.42 19.12 0.22
C PRO A 518 -18.99 20.06 -0.91
N SER A 519 -19.25 21.37 -0.78
CA SER A 519 -18.91 22.39 -1.78
C SER A 519 -17.45 22.84 -1.75
N HIS A 520 -16.61 22.30 -0.85
CA HIS A 520 -15.24 22.78 -0.67
C HIS A 520 -14.32 22.30 -1.82
N ALA A 521 -14.17 23.17 -2.81
CA ALA A 521 -13.36 23.02 -4.03
C ALA A 521 -11.94 22.47 -3.82
N GLU A 522 -11.14 23.10 -2.95
CA GLU A 522 -9.72 22.75 -2.77
C GLU A 522 -9.54 21.36 -2.14
N ALA A 523 -10.50 20.90 -1.33
CA ALA A 523 -10.48 19.57 -0.71
C ALA A 523 -10.76 18.48 -1.74
N HIS A 524 -11.72 18.69 -2.65
CA HIS A 524 -11.93 17.77 -3.78
C HIS A 524 -10.72 17.69 -4.70
N LEU A 525 -10.04 18.82 -4.91
CA LEU A 525 -8.81 18.86 -5.70
C LEU A 525 -7.67 18.09 -5.02
N LEU A 526 -7.46 18.26 -3.70
CA LEU A 526 -6.48 17.48 -2.94
C LEU A 526 -6.85 15.99 -2.86
N MET A 527 -8.14 15.66 -2.77
CA MET A 527 -8.64 14.29 -2.85
C MET A 527 -8.33 13.65 -4.21
N ALA A 528 -8.47 14.41 -5.30
CA ALA A 528 -8.08 13.97 -6.64
C ALA A 528 -6.58 13.66 -6.74
N GLN A 529 -5.73 14.46 -6.09
CA GLN A 529 -4.28 14.20 -6.02
C GLN A 529 -3.97 12.92 -5.25
N ILE A 530 -4.66 12.67 -4.12
CA ILE A 530 -4.51 11.43 -3.34
C ILE A 530 -4.90 10.22 -4.18
N HIS A 531 -6.06 10.24 -4.84
CA HIS A 531 -6.50 9.16 -5.71
C HIS A 531 -5.53 8.91 -6.87
N LEU A 532 -4.99 9.98 -7.47
CA LEU A 532 -3.99 9.88 -8.53
C LEU A 532 -2.69 9.20 -8.05
N LEU A 533 -2.21 9.52 -6.84
CA LEU A 533 -1.05 8.87 -6.23
C LEU A 533 -1.31 7.39 -5.91
N GLN A 534 -2.50 7.05 -5.42
CA GLN A 534 -2.90 5.66 -5.16
C GLN A 534 -3.08 4.83 -6.45
N GLY A 535 -3.14 5.48 -7.63
CA GLY A 535 -3.39 4.83 -8.91
C GLY A 535 -4.87 4.70 -9.28
N ASN A 536 -5.78 5.20 -8.45
CA ASN A 536 -7.23 5.14 -8.64
C ASN A 536 -7.71 6.25 -9.58
N VAL A 537 -7.53 6.05 -10.89
CA VAL A 537 -7.82 7.10 -11.89
C VAL A 537 -9.33 7.42 -11.99
N THR A 538 -10.21 6.43 -11.81
CA THR A 538 -11.67 6.63 -11.86
C THR A 538 -12.15 7.58 -10.76
N LEU A 539 -11.79 7.31 -9.51
CA LEU A 539 -12.11 8.17 -8.36
C LEU A 539 -11.46 9.55 -8.50
N CYS A 540 -10.26 9.62 -9.07
CA CYS A 540 -9.61 10.90 -9.40
C CYS A 540 -10.49 11.74 -10.35
N THR A 541 -10.92 11.17 -11.49
CA THR A 541 -11.79 11.86 -12.45
C THR A 541 -13.13 12.29 -11.84
N GLN A 542 -13.77 11.44 -11.03
CA GLN A 542 -15.01 11.78 -10.31
C GLN A 542 -14.80 12.96 -9.36
N SER A 543 -13.73 12.95 -8.55
CA SER A 543 -13.43 14.07 -7.65
C SER A 543 -13.15 15.38 -8.41
N LEU A 544 -12.53 15.32 -9.60
CA LEU A 544 -12.34 16.48 -10.47
C LEU A 544 -13.65 17.01 -11.06
N GLU A 545 -14.58 16.14 -11.42
CA GLU A 545 -15.91 16.53 -11.92
C GLU A 545 -16.75 17.20 -10.82
N VAL A 546 -16.75 16.62 -9.61
CA VAL A 546 -17.42 17.22 -8.44
C VAL A 546 -16.81 18.57 -8.11
N CYS A 547 -15.48 18.68 -8.14
CA CYS A 547 -14.74 19.93 -7.95
C CYS A 547 -15.21 21.03 -8.92
N LEU A 548 -15.32 20.72 -10.22
CA LEU A 548 -15.84 21.65 -11.23
C LEU A 548 -17.29 22.03 -11.01
N SER A 549 -18.14 21.10 -10.56
CA SER A 549 -19.57 21.36 -10.36
C SER A 549 -19.83 22.42 -9.29
N HIS A 550 -18.94 22.51 -8.29
CA HIS A 550 -19.09 23.43 -7.15
C HIS A 550 -18.44 24.79 -7.38
N ASN A 551 -17.32 24.85 -8.11
CA ASN A 551 -16.68 26.12 -8.45
C ASN A 551 -16.10 26.11 -9.87
N PHE A 552 -16.75 26.88 -10.75
CA PHE A 552 -16.35 27.04 -12.14
C PHE A 552 -15.01 27.79 -12.31
N GLU A 553 -14.60 28.60 -11.33
CA GLU A 553 -13.33 29.36 -11.38
C GLU A 553 -12.09 28.43 -11.33
N ILE A 554 -12.26 27.17 -10.88
CA ILE A 554 -11.18 26.17 -10.87
C ILE A 554 -10.78 25.76 -12.29
N GLN A 555 -11.61 25.98 -13.30
CA GLN A 555 -11.22 25.79 -14.70
C GLN A 555 -10.03 26.66 -15.10
N ASP A 556 -9.77 27.75 -14.40
CA ASP A 556 -8.61 28.60 -14.63
C ASP A 556 -7.38 28.19 -13.78
N HIS A 557 -7.52 27.20 -12.90
CA HIS A 557 -6.45 26.71 -12.02
C HIS A 557 -5.54 25.69 -12.74
N PRO A 558 -4.23 25.96 -12.93
CA PRO A 558 -3.30 25.04 -13.62
C PRO A 558 -3.17 23.67 -12.96
N LEU A 559 -3.22 23.61 -11.62
CA LEU A 559 -3.18 22.34 -10.88
C LEU A 559 -4.33 21.40 -11.25
N TYR A 560 -5.53 21.93 -11.53
CA TYR A 560 -6.66 21.13 -11.99
C TYR A 560 -6.35 20.47 -13.35
N HIS A 561 -5.83 21.24 -14.30
CA HIS A 561 -5.44 20.72 -15.62
C HIS A 561 -4.27 19.75 -15.54
N LEU A 562 -3.32 19.98 -14.62
CA LEU A 562 -2.21 19.06 -14.37
C LEU A 562 -2.73 17.69 -13.92
N ILE A 563 -3.58 17.64 -12.89
CA ILE A 563 -4.13 16.38 -12.35
C ILE A 563 -4.96 15.68 -13.44
N LYS A 564 -5.79 16.44 -14.17
CA LYS A 564 -6.60 15.91 -15.28
C LYS A 564 -5.73 15.32 -16.39
N ALA A 565 -4.65 15.99 -16.76
CA ALA A 565 -3.72 15.49 -17.77
C ALA A 565 -2.97 14.25 -17.30
N GLN A 566 -2.53 14.20 -16.04
CA GLN A 566 -1.88 13.03 -15.45
C GLN A 566 -2.84 11.82 -15.39
N ALA A 567 -4.11 12.04 -15.06
CA ALA A 567 -5.14 11.00 -15.09
C ALA A 567 -5.33 10.43 -16.51
N LYS A 568 -5.48 11.30 -17.51
CA LYS A 568 -5.59 10.91 -18.93
C LYS A 568 -4.33 10.22 -19.48
N LYS A 569 -3.15 10.68 -19.07
CA LYS A 569 -1.88 10.02 -19.40
C LYS A 569 -1.86 8.58 -18.88
N LYS A 570 -2.36 8.33 -17.65
CA LYS A 570 -2.44 6.98 -17.08
C LYS A 570 -3.48 6.08 -17.76
N THR A 571 -4.56 6.62 -18.34
CA THR A 571 -5.53 5.84 -19.13
C THR A 571 -5.07 5.59 -20.57
N GLY A 572 -3.97 6.21 -21.01
CA GLY A 572 -3.42 6.09 -22.37
C GLY A 572 -3.96 7.12 -23.37
N GLU A 573 -4.80 8.07 -22.93
CA GLU A 573 -5.37 9.15 -23.77
C GLU A 573 -4.37 10.31 -23.94
N LEU A 574 -3.22 10.04 -24.58
CA LEU A 574 -2.10 10.98 -24.68
C LEU A 574 -2.45 12.29 -25.41
N VAL A 575 -3.23 12.23 -26.50
CA VAL A 575 -3.60 13.41 -27.29
C VAL A 575 -4.43 14.39 -26.46
N GLU A 576 -5.40 13.87 -25.70
CA GLU A 576 -6.23 14.71 -24.85
C GLU A 576 -5.43 15.26 -23.65
N ALA A 577 -4.50 14.48 -23.11
CA ALA A 577 -3.58 14.94 -22.07
C ALA A 577 -2.72 16.12 -22.55
N ILE A 578 -2.14 16.01 -23.75
CA ILE A 578 -1.35 17.08 -24.39
C ILE A 578 -2.20 18.34 -24.60
N GLN A 579 -3.44 18.20 -25.08
CA GLN A 579 -4.36 19.33 -25.23
C GLN A 579 -4.64 20.02 -23.89
N THR A 580 -4.93 19.27 -22.82
CA THR A 580 -5.13 19.84 -21.48
C THR A 580 -3.89 20.54 -20.92
N LEU A 581 -2.68 20.03 -21.21
CA LEU A 581 -1.43 20.64 -20.78
C LEU A 581 -1.10 21.92 -21.57
N HIS A 582 -1.35 21.95 -22.87
CA HIS A 582 -1.26 23.19 -23.65
C HIS A 582 -2.27 24.25 -23.18
N MET A 583 -3.49 23.83 -22.83
CA MET A 583 -4.48 24.71 -22.20
C MET A 583 -3.96 25.26 -20.87
N ALA A 584 -3.25 24.47 -20.06
CA ALA A 584 -2.64 24.93 -18.82
C ALA A 584 -1.49 25.93 -19.07
N MET A 585 -0.64 25.70 -20.06
CA MET A 585 0.49 26.59 -20.39
C MET A 585 0.07 27.98 -20.89
N ASN A 586 -1.05 28.07 -21.61
CA ASN A 586 -1.52 29.33 -22.18
C ASN A 586 -2.23 30.24 -21.15
N ARG A 587 -2.33 29.83 -19.88
CA ARG A 587 -2.99 30.61 -18.82
C ARG A 587 -2.05 31.62 -18.15
N PRO A 588 -2.56 32.79 -17.74
CA PRO A 588 -1.75 33.84 -17.12
C PRO A 588 -1.12 33.34 -15.82
N GLY A 589 0.21 33.46 -15.70
CA GLY A 589 0.97 33.08 -14.51
C GLY A 589 1.91 31.87 -14.68
N VAL A 590 1.76 31.08 -15.77
CA VAL A 590 2.63 29.92 -16.04
C VAL A 590 3.89 30.27 -16.86
N ARG A 591 3.80 31.26 -17.77
CA ARG A 591 4.94 31.82 -18.52
C ARG A 591 5.31 33.23 -18.03
N ARG A 592 6.58 33.47 -17.70
CA ARG A 592 7.11 34.78 -17.23
C ARG A 592 7.51 35.75 -18.35
N ALA A 593 7.49 35.37 -19.62
CA ALA A 593 7.88 36.29 -20.69
C ALA A 593 6.97 36.21 -21.93
N GLY A 594 6.39 37.36 -22.33
CA GLY A 594 6.10 37.62 -23.74
C GLY A 594 4.66 37.93 -24.17
N SER A 595 3.64 37.98 -23.30
CA SER A 595 2.30 38.45 -23.72
C SER A 595 1.88 39.72 -22.99
N SER A 596 1.86 40.81 -23.74
CA SER A 596 1.36 42.14 -23.38
C SER A 596 -0.17 42.17 -23.32
N SER A 597 -0.79 41.29 -22.53
CA SER A 597 -2.22 41.35 -22.26
C SER A 597 -2.45 41.92 -20.87
N LYS A 598 -2.81 43.20 -20.81
CA LYS A 598 -3.37 43.85 -19.61
C LYS A 598 -4.73 43.22 -19.30
N SER A 599 -4.75 42.03 -18.69
CA SER A 599 -5.96 41.48 -18.07
C SER A 599 -6.07 41.97 -16.63
N LYS A 600 -7.22 42.59 -16.30
CA LYS A 600 -7.57 43.13 -14.97
C LYS A 600 -8.02 42.05 -13.96
N HIS A 601 -7.87 40.77 -14.27
CA HIS A 601 -8.26 39.69 -13.35
C HIS A 601 -7.14 39.40 -12.33
N LYS A 602 -7.57 39.16 -11.07
CA LYS A 602 -6.74 38.87 -9.90
C LYS A 602 -5.52 38.01 -10.28
N LYS A 603 -4.31 38.50 -9.97
CA LYS A 603 -3.09 37.70 -9.99
C LYS A 603 -3.24 36.57 -8.96
N THR A 604 -3.67 35.40 -9.39
CA THR A 604 -3.46 34.17 -8.61
C THR A 604 -1.99 33.81 -8.79
N GLU A 605 -1.16 34.13 -7.79
CA GLU A 605 0.26 33.77 -7.80
C GLU A 605 0.36 32.24 -7.72
N LEU A 606 0.82 31.62 -8.81
CA LEU A 606 1.05 30.19 -8.88
C LEU A 606 2.37 29.82 -8.22
N SER A 607 2.39 28.68 -7.52
CA SER A 607 3.63 28.11 -7.02
C SER A 607 4.55 27.75 -8.20
N SER A 608 5.81 28.15 -8.12
CA SER A 608 6.84 27.79 -9.11
C SER A 608 6.94 26.28 -9.32
N ALA A 609 6.70 25.48 -8.28
CA ALA A 609 6.72 24.01 -8.33
C ALA A 609 5.59 23.42 -9.18
N ASP A 610 4.41 24.05 -9.19
CA ASP A 610 3.27 23.61 -10.00
C ASP A 610 3.49 23.97 -11.47
N CYS A 611 4.04 25.16 -11.76
CA CYS A 611 4.42 25.56 -13.11
C CYS A 611 5.45 24.60 -13.71
N VAL A 612 6.52 24.27 -12.98
CA VAL A 612 7.52 23.26 -13.43
C VAL A 612 6.85 21.92 -13.72
N SER A 613 5.91 21.48 -12.88
CA SER A 613 5.19 20.22 -13.09
C SER A 613 4.47 20.20 -14.44
N VAL A 614 3.84 21.30 -14.85
CA VAL A 614 3.15 21.38 -16.15
C VAL A 614 4.13 21.22 -17.31
N PHE A 615 5.29 21.91 -17.27
CA PHE A 615 6.32 21.79 -18.31
C PHE A 615 6.87 20.37 -18.43
N LEU A 616 7.20 19.75 -17.30
CA LEU A 616 7.77 18.40 -17.28
C LEU A 616 6.77 17.34 -17.78
N GLU A 617 5.53 17.41 -17.31
CA GLU A 617 4.48 16.49 -17.74
C GLU A 617 4.14 16.66 -19.24
N LEU A 618 4.19 17.89 -19.75
CA LEU A 618 4.00 18.15 -21.18
C LEU A 618 5.15 17.58 -22.02
N ALA A 619 6.40 17.80 -21.61
CA ALA A 619 7.55 17.27 -22.31
C ALA A 619 7.52 15.73 -22.36
N GLU A 620 7.16 15.07 -21.26
CA GLU A 620 6.97 13.62 -21.21
C GLU A 620 5.80 13.14 -22.09
N ALA A 621 4.64 13.80 -22.02
CA ALA A 621 3.46 13.41 -22.79
C ALA A 621 3.70 13.54 -24.31
N LEU A 622 4.31 14.63 -24.76
CA LEU A 622 4.71 14.85 -26.16
C LEU A 622 5.70 13.77 -26.62
N TRP A 623 6.64 13.40 -25.76
CA TRP A 623 7.59 12.34 -26.05
C TRP A 623 6.89 10.98 -26.25
N LEU A 624 5.99 10.59 -25.35
CA LEU A 624 5.22 9.35 -25.45
C LEU A 624 4.30 9.32 -26.68
N ASN A 625 3.81 10.49 -27.13
CA ASN A 625 3.00 10.62 -28.35
C ASN A 625 3.84 10.56 -29.65
N GLY A 626 5.18 10.56 -29.55
CA GLY A 626 6.10 10.53 -30.69
C GLY A 626 6.56 11.90 -31.21
N GLU A 627 6.13 13.01 -30.60
CA GLU A 627 6.47 14.39 -30.97
C GLU A 627 7.78 14.86 -30.32
N GLN A 628 8.89 14.17 -30.65
CA GLN A 628 10.18 14.33 -29.98
C GLN A 628 10.77 15.76 -30.08
N HIS A 629 10.56 16.44 -31.21
CA HIS A 629 11.06 17.80 -31.43
C HIS A 629 10.35 18.83 -30.55
N GLU A 630 9.04 18.69 -30.36
CA GLU A 630 8.27 19.59 -29.50
C GLU A 630 8.61 19.36 -28.03
N ALA A 631 8.74 18.10 -27.62
CA ALA A 631 9.20 17.74 -26.27
C ALA A 631 10.56 18.37 -25.92
N ALA A 632 11.51 18.34 -26.86
CA ALA A 632 12.81 18.99 -26.71
C ALA A 632 12.72 20.50 -26.50
N LYS A 633 11.83 21.17 -27.25
CA LYS A 633 11.61 22.61 -27.17
C LYS A 633 10.97 23.00 -25.84
N VAL A 634 9.94 22.28 -25.40
CA VAL A 634 9.28 22.51 -24.10
C VAL A 634 10.27 22.33 -22.94
N MET A 635 11.15 21.33 -23.02
CA MET A 635 12.20 21.14 -22.01
C MET A 635 13.21 22.30 -22.00
N GLN A 636 13.62 22.81 -23.17
CA GLN A 636 14.52 23.96 -23.26
C GLN A 636 13.86 25.24 -22.74
N ASP A 637 12.58 25.45 -23.03
CA ASP A 637 11.78 26.55 -22.49
C ASP A 637 11.76 26.48 -20.95
N ALA A 638 11.57 25.28 -20.37
CA ALA A 638 11.60 25.08 -18.93
C ALA A 638 12.98 25.39 -18.31
N ILE A 639 14.07 24.97 -18.93
CA ILE A 639 15.43 25.27 -18.45
C ILE A 639 15.67 26.78 -18.38
N ASN A 640 15.26 27.50 -19.43
CA ASN A 640 15.44 28.95 -19.48
C ASN A 640 14.58 29.66 -18.43
N GLU A 641 13.34 29.22 -18.25
CA GLU A 641 12.36 29.85 -17.36
C GLU A 641 12.64 29.62 -15.87
N PHE A 642 13.17 28.46 -15.51
CA PHE A 642 13.43 28.09 -14.12
C PHE A 642 14.91 28.18 -13.71
N SER A 643 15.76 28.76 -14.55
CA SER A 643 17.17 29.03 -14.21
C SER A 643 17.30 29.97 -12.99
N GLY A 644 18.11 29.58 -12.00
CA GLY A 644 18.28 30.32 -10.74
C GLY A 644 17.13 30.16 -9.74
N THR A 645 16.15 29.30 -10.00
CA THR A 645 15.05 29.00 -9.06
C THR A 645 15.35 27.72 -8.26
N PRO A 646 14.73 27.52 -7.07
CA PRO A 646 14.94 26.29 -6.28
C PRO A 646 14.49 25.00 -7.00
N GLU A 647 13.69 25.13 -8.07
CA GLU A 647 13.18 24.02 -8.86
C GLU A 647 14.05 23.69 -10.10
N GLU A 648 15.14 24.45 -10.35
CA GLU A 648 16.06 24.21 -11.47
C GLU A 648 16.55 22.75 -11.49
N LEU A 649 16.89 22.22 -10.32
CA LEU A 649 17.40 20.85 -10.15
C LEU A 649 16.39 19.78 -10.57
N ARG A 650 15.10 20.08 -10.44
CA ARG A 650 14.04 19.17 -10.86
C ARG A 650 13.92 19.14 -12.39
N VAL A 651 14.14 20.28 -13.03
CA VAL A 651 14.22 20.38 -14.49
C VAL A 651 15.47 19.68 -15.02
N THR A 652 16.61 19.79 -14.35
CA THR A 652 17.84 19.09 -14.77
C THR A 652 17.72 17.57 -14.66
N ILE A 653 17.09 17.03 -13.61
CA ILE A 653 16.80 15.59 -13.48
C ILE A 653 15.87 15.11 -14.61
N ALA A 654 14.80 15.85 -14.89
CA ALA A 654 13.88 15.49 -15.97
C ALA A 654 14.54 15.60 -17.36
N ASN A 655 15.43 16.57 -17.55
CA ASN A 655 16.24 16.66 -18.77
C ASN A 655 17.21 15.48 -18.91
N ALA A 656 17.73 14.94 -17.80
CA ALA A 656 18.51 13.71 -17.81
C ALA A 656 17.66 12.50 -18.24
N ASP A 657 16.44 12.37 -17.73
CA ASP A 657 15.50 11.32 -18.17
C ASP A 657 15.19 11.44 -19.67
N LEU A 658 14.97 12.66 -20.17
CA LEU A 658 14.73 12.90 -21.60
C LEU A 658 15.97 12.59 -22.45
N ALA A 659 17.18 12.93 -21.99
CA ALA A 659 18.42 12.56 -22.64
C ALA A 659 18.63 11.03 -22.70
N LEU A 660 18.23 10.29 -21.65
CA LEU A 660 18.26 8.83 -21.67
C LEU A 660 17.31 8.24 -22.71
N LEU A 661 16.11 8.82 -22.84
CA LEU A 661 15.13 8.40 -23.85
C LEU A 661 15.64 8.64 -25.29
N ARG A 662 16.50 9.65 -25.50
CA ARG A 662 17.23 9.87 -26.76
C ARG A 662 18.36 8.88 -27.01
N GLY A 663 18.81 8.17 -25.96
CA GLY A 663 19.96 7.25 -26.02
C GLY A 663 21.28 7.85 -25.52
N ASP A 664 21.31 9.12 -25.12
CA ASP A 664 22.52 9.85 -24.71
C ASP A 664 22.81 9.68 -23.21
N ALA A 665 23.26 8.48 -22.82
CA ALA A 665 23.54 8.16 -21.41
C ALA A 665 24.67 9.00 -20.77
N GLU A 666 25.63 9.48 -21.56
CA GLU A 666 26.75 10.28 -21.03
C GLU A 666 26.34 11.70 -20.64
N LEU A 667 25.48 12.32 -21.47
CA LEU A 667 24.94 13.64 -21.20
C LEU A 667 24.00 13.59 -19.98
N ALA A 668 23.19 12.54 -19.84
CA ALA A 668 22.37 12.31 -18.65
C ALA A 668 23.22 12.20 -17.37
N LEU A 669 24.31 11.43 -17.41
CA LEU A 669 25.21 11.25 -16.26
C LEU A 669 25.95 12.54 -15.89
N SER A 670 26.38 13.35 -16.86
CA SER A 670 27.06 14.62 -16.59
C SER A 670 26.14 15.63 -15.91
N MET A 671 24.88 15.72 -16.34
CA MET A 671 23.87 16.58 -15.72
C MET A 671 23.57 16.17 -14.28
N LEU A 672 23.39 14.87 -14.02
CA LEU A 672 23.10 14.36 -12.67
C LEU A 672 24.31 14.49 -11.74
N ARG A 673 25.54 14.38 -12.25
CA ARG A 673 26.77 14.54 -11.45
C ARG A 673 26.99 15.96 -10.95
N ASN A 674 26.45 16.97 -11.63
CA ASN A 674 26.55 18.36 -11.23
C ASN A 674 25.72 18.69 -9.97
N ILE A 675 24.81 17.79 -9.56
CA ILE A 675 23.96 17.98 -8.38
C ILE A 675 24.76 17.62 -7.11
N THR A 676 24.89 18.58 -6.20
CA THR A 676 25.72 18.45 -4.98
C THR A 676 24.91 17.99 -3.76
N PRO A 677 25.55 17.48 -2.68
CA PRO A 677 24.84 16.97 -1.50
C PRO A 677 24.03 18.02 -0.71
N GLU A 678 24.39 19.29 -0.84
CA GLU A 678 23.72 20.42 -0.17
C GLU A 678 22.42 20.83 -0.89
N GLN A 679 22.22 20.34 -2.11
CA GLN A 679 21.09 20.69 -2.95
C GLN A 679 19.90 19.74 -2.75
N PRO A 680 18.65 20.24 -2.85
CA PRO A 680 17.46 19.41 -2.80
C PRO A 680 17.46 18.42 -3.98
N TYR A 681 16.85 17.24 -3.78
CA TYR A 681 16.78 16.15 -4.78
C TYR A 681 18.09 15.37 -5.07
N TYR A 682 19.17 15.58 -4.31
CA TYR A 682 20.43 14.81 -4.45
C TYR A 682 20.23 13.29 -4.41
N VAL A 683 19.34 12.79 -3.54
CA VAL A 683 18.99 11.37 -3.44
C VAL A 683 18.38 10.85 -4.74
N GLN A 684 17.37 11.54 -5.26
CA GLN A 684 16.70 11.15 -6.51
C GLN A 684 17.67 11.19 -7.69
N ALA A 685 18.56 12.19 -7.75
CA ALA A 685 19.60 12.27 -8.77
C ALA A 685 20.55 11.06 -8.72
N LYS A 686 20.99 10.64 -7.51
CA LYS A 686 21.86 9.47 -7.35
C LYS A 686 21.17 8.14 -7.68
N GLU A 687 19.89 7.98 -7.32
CA GLU A 687 19.09 6.81 -7.73
C GLU A 687 18.99 6.71 -9.25
N LYS A 688 18.68 7.83 -9.91
CA LYS A 688 18.65 7.91 -11.38
C LYS A 688 20.00 7.60 -12.01
N MET A 689 21.10 8.11 -11.46
CA MET A 689 22.46 7.75 -11.90
C MET A 689 22.70 6.24 -11.74
N ALA A 690 22.30 5.65 -10.62
CA ALA A 690 22.43 4.22 -10.40
C ALA A 690 21.66 3.42 -11.45
N ASP A 691 20.39 3.78 -11.70
CA ASP A 691 19.56 3.13 -12.72
C ASP A 691 20.20 3.17 -14.11
N ILE A 692 20.85 4.29 -14.47
CA ILE A 692 21.61 4.41 -15.72
C ILE A 692 22.79 3.43 -15.74
N TYR A 693 23.58 3.35 -14.67
CA TYR A 693 24.70 2.42 -14.58
C TYR A 693 24.26 0.96 -14.67
N LEU A 694 23.11 0.61 -14.09
CA LEU A 694 22.60 -0.76 -14.09
C LEU A 694 22.00 -1.17 -15.44
N LYS A 695 21.10 -0.33 -16.00
CA LYS A 695 20.32 -0.67 -17.21
C LYS A 695 21.09 -0.41 -18.50
N HIS A 696 21.77 0.73 -18.62
CA HIS A 696 22.42 1.13 -19.87
C HIS A 696 23.88 0.69 -19.95
N ARG A 697 24.65 0.84 -18.86
CA ARG A 697 26.09 0.47 -18.85
C ARG A 697 26.37 -0.95 -18.32
N ARG A 698 25.44 -1.56 -17.59
CA ARG A 698 25.60 -2.86 -16.90
C ARG A 698 26.81 -2.89 -15.93
N GLU A 699 27.22 -1.73 -15.43
CA GLU A 699 28.37 -1.56 -14.54
C GLU A 699 27.94 -1.69 -13.07
N LYS A 700 27.95 -2.92 -12.56
CA LYS A 700 27.52 -3.27 -11.20
C LYS A 700 28.25 -2.48 -10.10
N TRP A 701 29.55 -2.22 -10.26
CA TRP A 701 30.34 -1.52 -9.24
C TRP A 701 29.96 -0.03 -9.11
N LEU A 702 29.79 0.67 -10.24
CA LEU A 702 29.39 2.09 -10.26
C LEU A 702 27.96 2.28 -9.73
N TYR A 703 27.08 1.32 -10.00
CA TYR A 703 25.75 1.25 -9.38
C TYR A 703 25.84 1.19 -7.84
N ALA A 704 26.64 0.29 -7.26
CA ALA A 704 26.84 0.25 -5.80
C ALA A 704 27.55 1.50 -5.26
N SER A 705 28.45 2.12 -6.03
CA SER A 705 29.18 3.32 -5.62
C SER A 705 28.23 4.49 -5.37
N CYS A 706 27.23 4.68 -6.24
CA CYS A 706 26.24 5.75 -6.09
C CYS A 706 25.52 5.68 -4.73
N TYR A 707 25.11 4.48 -4.32
CA TYR A 707 24.46 4.26 -3.02
C TYR A 707 25.43 4.33 -1.84
N ARG A 708 26.71 3.95 -2.01
CA ARG A 708 27.74 4.13 -0.98
C ARG A 708 28.02 5.60 -0.71
N GLU A 709 28.24 6.39 -1.75
CA GLU A 709 28.42 7.84 -1.64
C GLU A 709 27.22 8.52 -0.95
N MET A 710 26.01 8.03 -1.25
CA MET A 710 24.79 8.52 -0.62
C MET A 710 24.74 8.24 0.88
N VAL A 711 25.17 7.05 1.33
CA VAL A 711 25.25 6.69 2.76
C VAL A 711 26.35 7.48 3.47
N GLU A 712 27.51 7.69 2.84
CA GLU A 712 28.63 8.46 3.41
C GLU A 712 28.26 9.93 3.66
N LYS A 713 27.50 10.53 2.74
CA LYS A 713 27.09 11.94 2.84
C LYS A 713 25.81 12.14 3.66
N LEU A 714 24.86 11.21 3.57
CA LEU A 714 23.56 11.28 4.25
C LEU A 714 23.24 9.95 4.97
N PRO A 715 23.79 9.71 6.18
CA PRO A 715 23.61 8.44 6.89
C PRO A 715 22.23 8.34 7.57
N SER A 716 21.23 7.83 6.85
CA SER A 716 19.85 7.62 7.33
C SER A 716 19.43 6.14 7.21
N PRO A 717 18.47 5.64 8.01
CA PRO A 717 17.99 4.25 7.88
C PRO A 717 17.55 3.89 6.45
N HIS A 718 16.93 4.85 5.75
CA HIS A 718 16.48 4.70 4.37
C HIS A 718 17.65 4.60 3.38
N THR A 719 18.70 5.42 3.54
CA THR A 719 19.87 5.35 2.65
C THR A 719 20.64 4.03 2.83
N TYR A 720 20.71 3.48 4.05
CA TYR A 720 21.21 2.13 4.28
C TYR A 720 20.32 1.06 3.63
N LEU A 721 19.00 1.19 3.74
CA LEU A 721 18.06 0.25 3.10
C LEU A 721 18.22 0.23 1.58
N LEU A 722 18.35 1.40 0.93
CA LEU A 722 18.61 1.51 -0.51
C LEU A 722 19.95 0.89 -0.91
N LEU A 723 21.00 1.09 -0.11
CA LEU A 723 22.30 0.44 -0.35
C LEU A 723 22.20 -1.10 -0.21
N GLY A 724 21.44 -1.60 0.77
CA GLY A 724 21.20 -3.02 0.93
C GLY A 724 20.40 -3.62 -0.24
N ASP A 725 19.38 -2.93 -0.72
CA ASP A 725 18.62 -3.32 -1.92
C ASP A 725 19.51 -3.33 -3.17
N ALA A 726 20.40 -2.34 -3.28
CA ALA A 726 21.38 -2.28 -4.35
C ALA A 726 22.31 -3.50 -4.35
N TYR A 727 22.85 -3.88 -3.19
CA TYR A 727 23.66 -5.10 -3.08
C TYR A 727 22.86 -6.37 -3.39
N MET A 728 21.58 -6.44 -2.99
CA MET A 728 20.70 -7.55 -3.35
C MET A 728 20.45 -7.65 -4.86
N ASN A 729 20.32 -6.52 -5.56
CA ASN A 729 20.15 -6.44 -7.02
C ASN A 729 21.42 -6.87 -7.77
N ILE A 730 22.60 -6.56 -7.24
CA ILE A 730 23.90 -6.96 -7.81
C ILE A 730 24.19 -8.46 -7.61
N GLN A 731 23.38 -9.13 -6.77
CA GLN A 731 23.57 -10.51 -6.29
C GLN A 731 24.74 -10.65 -5.29
N GLU A 732 25.00 -9.61 -4.50
CA GLU A 732 25.95 -9.61 -3.38
C GLU A 732 25.21 -9.58 -2.02
N PRO A 733 24.49 -10.64 -1.62
CA PRO A 733 23.65 -10.62 -0.42
C PRO A 733 24.44 -10.55 0.90
N GLU A 734 25.72 -10.91 0.92
CA GLU A 734 26.58 -10.85 2.11
C GLU A 734 26.80 -9.40 2.58
N LYS A 735 27.17 -8.50 1.67
CA LYS A 735 27.31 -7.07 1.96
C LYS A 735 25.97 -6.42 2.28
N ALA A 736 24.89 -6.91 1.66
CA ALA A 736 23.54 -6.45 1.98
C ALA A 736 23.18 -6.71 3.45
N ILE A 737 23.58 -7.86 4.02
CA ILE A 737 23.34 -8.19 5.43
C ILE A 737 24.02 -7.17 6.35
N GLU A 738 25.31 -6.87 6.13
CA GLU A 738 26.04 -5.90 6.97
C GLU A 738 25.36 -4.51 6.98
N VAL A 739 24.91 -4.08 5.80
CA VAL A 739 24.24 -2.79 5.61
C VAL A 739 22.84 -2.79 6.23
N TYR A 740 22.05 -3.85 6.04
CA TYR A 740 20.74 -3.98 6.66
C TYR A 740 20.82 -4.08 8.19
N GLU A 741 21.86 -4.69 8.76
CA GLU A 741 22.09 -4.71 10.20
C GLU A 741 22.33 -3.29 10.74
N GLN A 742 23.06 -2.44 10.01
CA GLN A 742 23.24 -1.03 10.38
C GLN A 742 21.93 -0.24 10.29
N ALA A 743 21.10 -0.50 9.28
CA ALA A 743 19.77 0.09 9.17
C ALA A 743 18.86 -0.30 10.35
N LEU A 744 18.87 -1.58 10.74
CA LEU A 744 18.07 -2.11 11.86
C LEU A 744 18.50 -1.56 13.21
N LYS A 745 19.81 -1.36 13.43
CA LYS A 745 20.31 -0.71 14.65
C LYS A 745 19.74 0.70 14.82
N LYS A 746 19.48 1.40 13.72
CA LYS A 746 18.86 2.74 13.74
C LYS A 746 17.34 2.70 13.84
N ASN A 747 16.68 1.70 13.25
CA ASN A 747 15.23 1.51 13.36
C ASN A 747 14.85 0.05 13.67
N PRO A 748 14.78 -0.33 14.96
CA PRO A 748 14.53 -1.72 15.36
C PRO A 748 13.10 -2.23 15.12
N LYS A 749 12.15 -1.34 14.79
CA LYS A 749 10.71 -1.65 14.70
C LYS A 749 10.20 -1.85 13.27
N ASP A 750 11.04 -1.65 12.26
CA ASP A 750 10.64 -1.76 10.86
C ASP A 750 10.57 -3.22 10.38
N GLY A 751 9.35 -3.72 10.20
CA GLY A 751 9.10 -5.08 9.73
C GLY A 751 9.49 -5.30 8.26
N THR A 752 9.49 -4.26 7.44
CA THR A 752 9.84 -4.40 6.00
C THR A 752 11.33 -4.70 5.85
N LEU A 753 12.15 -4.02 6.64
CA LEU A 753 13.58 -4.25 6.76
C LEU A 753 13.88 -5.64 7.32
N ALA A 754 13.07 -6.12 8.28
CA ALA A 754 13.20 -7.47 8.80
C ALA A 754 12.94 -8.56 7.73
N SER A 755 11.94 -8.38 6.85
CA SER A 755 11.68 -9.30 5.72
C SER A 755 12.83 -9.28 4.71
N LYS A 756 13.36 -8.09 4.38
CA LYS A 756 14.51 -7.95 3.46
C LYS A 756 15.77 -8.61 4.01
N MET A 757 16.05 -8.45 5.30
CA MET A 757 17.15 -9.12 5.99
C MET A 757 16.99 -10.64 5.95
N GLY A 758 15.81 -11.15 6.30
CA GLY A 758 15.55 -12.58 6.26
C GLY A 758 15.72 -13.17 4.86
N LYS A 759 15.25 -12.49 3.81
CA LYS A 759 15.47 -12.90 2.41
C LYS A 759 16.95 -12.90 2.03
N ALA A 760 17.74 -11.92 2.49
CA ALA A 760 19.18 -11.89 2.28
C ALA A 760 19.88 -13.08 2.97
N LEU A 761 19.51 -13.39 4.22
CA LEU A 761 20.02 -14.54 4.98
C LEU A 761 19.64 -15.89 4.34
N VAL A 762 18.44 -16.00 3.75
CA VAL A 762 18.02 -17.19 3.00
C VAL A 762 18.86 -17.37 1.74
N LYS A 763 19.14 -16.28 1.00
CA LYS A 763 20.02 -16.33 -0.19
C LYS A 763 21.47 -16.71 0.14
N THR A 764 21.98 -16.34 1.32
CA THR A 764 23.32 -16.75 1.78
C THR A 764 23.35 -18.09 2.50
N HIS A 765 22.26 -18.87 2.44
CA HIS A 765 22.12 -20.17 3.12
C HIS A 765 22.24 -20.15 4.65
N HIS A 766 22.14 -18.97 5.29
CA HIS A 766 22.14 -18.81 6.75
C HIS A 766 20.75 -19.04 7.37
N TYR A 767 20.15 -20.20 7.09
CA TYR A 767 18.74 -20.46 7.39
C TYR A 767 18.39 -20.41 8.89
N ASN A 768 19.25 -20.92 9.78
CA ASN A 768 19.00 -20.90 11.22
C ASN A 768 18.98 -19.46 11.78
N LYS A 769 19.87 -18.59 11.29
CA LYS A 769 19.86 -17.17 11.66
C LYS A 769 18.58 -16.50 11.14
N ALA A 770 18.17 -16.82 9.92
CA ALA A 770 16.92 -16.30 9.35
C ALA A 770 15.68 -16.72 10.16
N ILE A 771 15.59 -17.98 10.60
CA ILE A 771 14.48 -18.48 11.44
C ILE A 771 14.43 -17.73 12.77
N ASN A 772 15.55 -17.70 13.51
CA ASN A 772 15.60 -17.02 14.81
C ASN A 772 15.24 -15.53 14.66
N TYR A 773 15.66 -14.93 13.56
CA TYR A 773 15.41 -13.53 13.26
C TYR A 773 13.94 -13.27 12.92
N TYR A 774 13.31 -14.10 12.08
CA TYR A 774 11.87 -14.04 11.81
C TYR A 774 11.03 -14.29 13.07
N GLU A 775 11.39 -15.27 13.90
CA GLU A 775 10.71 -15.54 15.17
C GLU A 775 10.85 -14.37 16.16
N ALA A 776 12.01 -13.70 16.21
CA ALA A 776 12.21 -12.51 17.04
C ALA A 776 11.37 -11.33 16.52
N ALA A 777 11.33 -11.12 15.20
CA ALA A 777 10.51 -10.07 14.58
C ALA A 777 9.02 -10.27 14.86
N LEU A 778 8.54 -11.52 14.79
CA LEU A 778 7.15 -11.90 15.03
C LEU A 778 6.67 -11.72 16.48
N LYS A 779 7.56 -11.61 17.46
CA LYS A 779 7.18 -11.25 18.85
C LYS A 779 6.64 -9.81 18.96
N THR A 780 6.91 -8.97 17.96
CA THR A 780 6.35 -7.63 17.85
C THR A 780 5.04 -7.73 17.08
N GLU A 781 3.88 -7.65 17.75
CA GLU A 781 2.55 -7.99 17.23
C GLU A 781 2.14 -7.31 15.89
N GLN A 782 2.82 -6.24 15.50
CA GLN A 782 2.59 -5.48 14.26
C GLN A 782 3.08 -6.16 12.98
N GLN A 783 3.73 -7.32 13.04
CA GLN A 783 4.49 -7.89 11.92
C GLN A 783 3.98 -9.25 11.39
N LYS A 784 2.65 -9.45 11.35
CA LYS A 784 2.02 -10.74 10.96
C LYS A 784 2.38 -11.23 9.55
N PHE A 785 2.68 -10.34 8.60
CA PHE A 785 3.00 -10.71 7.21
C PHE A 785 4.28 -11.56 7.08
N LEU A 786 5.22 -11.49 8.04
CA LEU A 786 6.45 -12.30 8.03
C LEU A 786 6.21 -13.80 8.29
N ARG A 787 5.01 -14.19 8.76
CA ARG A 787 4.67 -15.60 9.01
C ARG A 787 4.73 -16.45 7.75
N TYR A 788 4.40 -15.87 6.58
CA TYR A 788 4.48 -16.59 5.31
C TYR A 788 5.93 -16.88 4.91
N ASP A 789 6.79 -15.87 4.99
CA ASP A 789 8.23 -15.99 4.68
C ASP A 789 8.90 -17.04 5.59
N LEU A 790 8.52 -17.08 6.88
CA LEU A 790 8.99 -18.10 7.83
C LEU A 790 8.48 -19.50 7.47
N ALA A 791 7.19 -19.65 7.15
CA ALA A 791 6.60 -20.94 6.78
C ALA A 791 7.24 -21.51 5.49
N GLU A 792 7.46 -20.67 4.48
CA GLU A 792 8.13 -21.08 3.24
C GLU A 792 9.57 -21.55 3.50
N LEU A 793 10.30 -20.86 4.39
CA LEU A 793 11.64 -21.24 4.80
C LEU A 793 11.66 -22.59 5.55
N LEU A 794 10.75 -22.78 6.51
CA LEU A 794 10.62 -24.05 7.24
C LEU A 794 10.27 -25.21 6.31
N MET A 795 9.42 -24.95 5.31
CA MET A 795 9.09 -25.93 4.26
C MET A 795 10.32 -26.33 3.45
N LYS A 796 11.15 -25.36 3.01
CA LYS A 796 12.41 -25.63 2.29
C LYS A 796 13.40 -26.43 3.13
N MET A 797 13.42 -26.21 4.45
CA MET A 797 14.24 -26.97 5.39
C MET A 797 13.66 -28.35 5.77
N LYS A 798 12.50 -28.74 5.20
CA LYS A 798 11.78 -29.97 5.53
C LYS A 798 11.36 -30.09 7.00
N GLN A 799 11.26 -28.97 7.73
CA GLN A 799 10.74 -28.92 9.11
C GLN A 799 9.22 -28.81 9.09
N TYR A 800 8.55 -29.87 8.62
CA TYR A 800 7.11 -29.85 8.34
C TYR A 800 6.25 -29.59 9.59
N ASP A 801 6.56 -30.21 10.74
CA ASP A 801 5.76 -30.06 11.97
C ASP A 801 5.77 -28.63 12.51
N ARG A 802 6.93 -27.95 12.49
CA ARG A 802 7.04 -26.55 12.91
C ARG A 802 6.30 -25.63 11.95
N CYS A 803 6.38 -25.92 10.65
CA CYS A 803 5.69 -25.16 9.63
C CYS A 803 4.16 -25.27 9.78
N GLU A 804 3.65 -26.49 10.01
CA GLU A 804 2.22 -26.75 10.24
C GLU A 804 1.69 -25.95 11.45
N ARG A 805 2.45 -25.89 12.56
CA ARG A 805 2.09 -25.07 13.73
C ARG A 805 2.03 -23.58 13.41
N VAL A 806 3.05 -23.04 12.73
CA VAL A 806 3.10 -21.61 12.35
C VAL A 806 1.92 -21.24 11.45
N LEU A 807 1.51 -22.14 10.54
CA LEU A 807 0.37 -21.93 9.66
C LEU A 807 -0.97 -22.03 10.39
N HIS A 808 -1.13 -22.96 11.33
CA HIS A 808 -2.32 -23.00 12.18
C HIS A 808 -2.45 -21.76 13.07
N ASP A 809 -1.35 -21.30 13.67
CA ASP A 809 -1.32 -20.05 14.45
C ASP A 809 -1.62 -18.81 13.59
N ALA A 810 -1.29 -18.85 12.30
CA ALA A 810 -1.64 -17.80 11.35
C ALA A 810 -3.16 -17.77 11.08
N LEU A 811 -3.77 -18.94 10.91
CA LEU A 811 -5.20 -19.08 10.61
C LEU A 811 -6.11 -18.95 11.85
N ALA A 812 -5.56 -19.01 13.08
CA ALA A 812 -6.30 -18.96 14.34
C ALA A 812 -6.89 -17.58 14.72
N HIS A 813 -6.79 -16.57 13.86
CA HIS A 813 -7.41 -15.26 14.05
C HIS A 813 -8.92 -15.25 13.74
N GLU A 814 -9.66 -14.29 14.30
CA GLU A 814 -11.07 -14.07 13.96
C GLU A 814 -11.23 -13.83 12.45
N PRO A 815 -12.35 -14.25 11.83
CA PRO A 815 -12.59 -14.10 10.40
C PRO A 815 -12.75 -12.62 10.03
N VAL A 816 -11.63 -11.93 9.83
CA VAL A 816 -11.59 -10.53 9.41
C VAL A 816 -11.81 -10.48 7.91
N ASN A 817 -12.88 -9.78 7.52
CA ASN A 817 -13.33 -9.73 6.14
C ASN A 817 -12.58 -8.69 5.29
N GLN A 818 -11.30 -8.45 5.54
CA GLN A 818 -10.46 -7.48 4.81
C GLN A 818 -9.70 -8.18 3.67
N LEU A 819 -9.57 -7.53 2.50
CA LEU A 819 -8.97 -8.12 1.30
C LEU A 819 -7.52 -8.63 1.50
N PRO A 820 -6.61 -7.93 2.20
CA PRO A 820 -5.27 -8.45 2.50
C PRO A 820 -5.28 -9.73 3.35
N SER A 821 -6.11 -9.77 4.40
CA SER A 821 -6.25 -10.95 5.28
C SER A 821 -6.75 -12.16 4.52
N LEU A 822 -7.77 -11.98 3.66
CA LEU A 822 -8.30 -13.07 2.83
C LEU A 822 -7.27 -13.59 1.81
N SER A 823 -6.46 -12.70 1.24
CA SER A 823 -5.38 -13.10 0.33
C SER A 823 -4.25 -13.83 1.06
N ASP A 824 -3.96 -13.45 2.31
CA ASP A 824 -2.96 -14.12 3.15
C ASP A 824 -3.46 -15.50 3.60
N ASP A 825 -4.71 -15.59 4.05
CA ASP A 825 -5.37 -16.85 4.41
C ASP A 825 -5.36 -17.86 3.26
N CYS A 826 -5.66 -17.40 2.04
CA CYS A 826 -5.58 -18.24 0.86
C CYS A 826 -4.16 -18.77 0.65
N ARG A 827 -3.14 -17.92 0.77
CA ARG A 827 -1.73 -18.32 0.65
C ARG A 827 -1.31 -19.31 1.74
N TYR A 828 -1.75 -19.12 2.98
CA TYR A 828 -1.47 -20.03 4.09
C TYR A 828 -2.13 -21.40 3.88
N LEU A 829 -3.38 -21.45 3.42
CA LEU A 829 -4.09 -22.71 3.18
C LEU A 829 -3.47 -23.52 2.03
N VAL A 830 -3.02 -22.86 0.96
CA VAL A 830 -2.29 -23.52 -0.14
C VAL A 830 -0.96 -24.10 0.36
N LEU A 831 -0.21 -23.34 1.16
CA LEU A 831 1.05 -23.83 1.72
C LEU A 831 0.83 -24.99 2.69
N LEU A 832 -0.21 -24.92 3.52
CA LEU A 832 -0.62 -25.99 4.44
C LEU A 832 -0.96 -27.27 3.68
N ALA A 833 -1.74 -27.18 2.60
CA ALA A 833 -2.07 -28.32 1.76
C ALA A 833 -0.83 -28.97 1.12
N LYS A 834 0.13 -28.15 0.65
CA LYS A 834 1.41 -28.66 0.11
C LYS A 834 2.21 -29.43 1.17
N ILE A 835 2.19 -28.98 2.42
CA ILE A 835 2.85 -29.67 3.53
C ILE A 835 2.13 -30.97 3.88
N GLN A 836 0.81 -30.93 4.01
CA GLN A 836 -0.02 -32.11 4.31
C GLN A 836 0.16 -33.21 3.25
N ASN A 837 0.25 -32.84 1.96
CA ASN A 837 0.59 -33.77 0.88
C ASN A 837 1.99 -34.40 1.04
N LYS A 838 2.99 -33.64 1.52
CA LYS A 838 4.35 -34.17 1.77
C LYS A 838 4.43 -35.07 3.00
N VAL A 839 3.50 -34.90 3.95
CA VAL A 839 3.36 -35.73 5.16
C VAL A 839 2.34 -36.87 4.95
N GLU A 840 1.87 -37.07 3.71
CA GLU A 840 0.90 -38.11 3.30
C GLU A 840 -0.49 -37.99 3.97
N LYS A 841 -0.83 -36.83 4.55
CA LYS A 841 -2.16 -36.50 5.09
C LYS A 841 -3.11 -36.02 3.99
N ASN A 842 -3.43 -36.92 3.07
CA ASN A 842 -4.18 -36.62 1.84
C ASN A 842 -5.59 -36.02 2.09
N GLU A 843 -6.34 -36.53 3.07
CA GLU A 843 -7.70 -36.02 3.35
C GLU A 843 -7.70 -34.60 3.90
N GLU A 844 -6.77 -34.29 4.82
CA GLU A 844 -6.62 -32.93 5.37
C GLU A 844 -6.15 -31.95 4.31
N ALA A 845 -5.23 -32.37 3.43
CA ALA A 845 -4.77 -31.56 2.31
C ALA A 845 -5.92 -31.16 1.37
N LEU A 846 -6.82 -32.10 1.07
CA LEU A 846 -8.00 -31.83 0.25
C LEU A 846 -8.95 -30.83 0.93
N LEU A 847 -9.18 -30.97 2.24
CA LEU A 847 -10.00 -30.03 3.01
C LEU A 847 -9.39 -28.62 3.03
N SER A 848 -8.07 -28.51 3.21
CA SER A 848 -7.33 -27.24 3.16
C SER A 848 -7.44 -26.58 1.77
N LEU A 849 -7.33 -27.35 0.69
CA LEU A 849 -7.49 -26.85 -0.68
C LEU A 849 -8.92 -26.41 -1.00
N GLN A 850 -9.93 -27.13 -0.50
CA GLN A 850 -11.34 -26.72 -0.66
C GLN A 850 -11.60 -25.39 0.05
N LYS A 851 -11.12 -25.23 1.29
CA LYS A 851 -11.18 -23.95 2.01
C LYS A 851 -10.45 -22.84 1.26
N ALA A 852 -9.26 -23.13 0.69
CA ALA A 852 -8.51 -22.16 -0.10
C ALA A 852 -9.31 -21.69 -1.32
N ARG A 853 -9.98 -22.61 -2.04
CA ARG A 853 -10.86 -22.28 -3.17
C ARG A 853 -12.02 -21.37 -2.77
N ASP A 854 -12.67 -21.65 -1.65
CA ASP A 854 -13.80 -20.84 -1.17
C ASP A 854 -13.36 -19.42 -0.77
N VAL A 855 -12.21 -19.29 -0.12
CA VAL A 855 -11.61 -17.98 0.20
C VAL A 855 -11.21 -17.26 -1.08
N GLN A 856 -10.56 -17.94 -2.03
CA GLN A 856 -10.12 -17.34 -3.29
C GLN A 856 -11.29 -16.86 -4.16
N ALA A 857 -12.43 -17.57 -4.15
CA ALA A 857 -13.64 -17.11 -4.82
C ALA A 857 -14.20 -15.82 -4.21
N LYS A 858 -14.08 -15.62 -2.88
CA LYS A 858 -14.43 -14.36 -2.21
C LYS A 858 -13.45 -13.25 -2.57
N VAL A 859 -12.15 -13.55 -2.61
CA VAL A 859 -11.09 -12.61 -3.00
C VAL A 859 -11.32 -12.11 -4.43
N LEU A 860 -11.52 -13.01 -5.40
CA LEU A 860 -11.74 -12.63 -6.81
C LEU A 860 -12.95 -11.70 -7.01
N LYS A 861 -14.07 -11.96 -6.30
CA LYS A 861 -15.27 -11.09 -6.36
C LYS A 861 -14.98 -9.66 -5.89
N ARG A 862 -14.09 -9.49 -4.91
CA ARG A 862 -13.73 -8.17 -4.36
C ARG A 862 -12.59 -7.49 -5.08
N VAL A 863 -11.56 -8.22 -5.46
CA VAL A 863 -10.42 -7.70 -6.23
C VAL A 863 -10.91 -7.09 -7.55
N HIS A 864 -11.95 -7.68 -8.17
CA HIS A 864 -12.55 -7.09 -9.38
C HIS A 864 -13.15 -5.68 -9.16
N VAL A 865 -13.55 -5.34 -7.93
CA VAL A 865 -14.13 -4.05 -7.56
C VAL A 865 -13.09 -3.10 -6.97
N GLU A 866 -12.20 -3.60 -6.11
CA GLU A 866 -11.23 -2.79 -5.35
C GLU A 866 -9.88 -2.61 -6.06
N GLN A 867 -9.39 -3.61 -6.82
CA GLN A 867 -8.05 -3.64 -7.42
C GLN A 867 -8.02 -4.42 -8.76
N PRO A 868 -8.45 -3.81 -9.88
CA PRO A 868 -8.55 -4.52 -11.16
C PRO A 868 -7.20 -5.04 -11.68
N ASP A 869 -6.10 -4.35 -11.37
CA ASP A 869 -4.75 -4.72 -11.81
C ASP A 869 -4.23 -6.02 -11.19
N ALA A 870 -4.72 -6.39 -9.99
CA ALA A 870 -4.32 -7.62 -9.30
C ALA A 870 -5.12 -8.86 -9.72
N VAL A 871 -6.18 -8.69 -10.52
CA VAL A 871 -7.06 -9.78 -10.99
C VAL A 871 -6.28 -10.89 -11.71
N PRO A 872 -5.32 -10.63 -12.63
CA PRO A 872 -4.60 -11.68 -13.34
C PRO A 872 -3.80 -12.59 -12.39
N ALA A 873 -3.10 -12.02 -11.41
CA ALA A 873 -2.33 -12.78 -10.44
C ALA A 873 -3.23 -13.66 -9.55
N GLN A 874 -4.40 -13.14 -9.16
CA GLN A 874 -5.36 -13.89 -8.35
C GLN A 874 -6.08 -14.97 -9.16
N LYS A 875 -6.32 -14.77 -10.46
CA LYS A 875 -6.80 -15.81 -11.37
C LYS A 875 -5.78 -16.94 -11.52
N GLN A 876 -4.49 -16.59 -11.62
CA GLN A 876 -3.41 -17.58 -11.68
C GLN A 876 -3.33 -18.43 -10.41
N LEU A 877 -3.47 -17.80 -9.23
CA LEU A 877 -3.54 -18.53 -7.97
C LEU A 877 -4.76 -19.45 -7.89
N ALA A 878 -5.92 -19.01 -8.38
CA ALA A 878 -7.13 -19.83 -8.44
C ALA A 878 -6.96 -21.05 -9.37
N ALA A 879 -6.29 -20.87 -10.52
CA ALA A 879 -5.94 -21.95 -11.43
C ALA A 879 -5.00 -22.97 -10.76
N GLU A 880 -3.98 -22.51 -10.02
CA GLU A 880 -3.06 -23.37 -9.28
C GLU A 880 -3.79 -24.22 -8.22
N ILE A 881 -4.71 -23.61 -7.45
CA ILE A 881 -5.52 -24.33 -6.45
C ILE A 881 -6.35 -25.43 -7.11
N CYS A 882 -7.04 -25.12 -8.21
CA CYS A 882 -7.85 -26.10 -8.93
C CYS A 882 -6.99 -27.23 -9.52
N ALA A 883 -5.81 -26.92 -10.04
CA ALA A 883 -4.87 -27.90 -10.57
C ALA A 883 -4.34 -28.85 -9.48
N GLU A 884 -4.03 -28.34 -8.28
CA GLU A 884 -3.60 -29.17 -7.15
C GLU A 884 -4.73 -30.08 -6.62
N ILE A 885 -5.98 -29.58 -6.58
CA ILE A 885 -7.16 -30.42 -6.28
C ILE A 885 -7.30 -31.54 -7.32
N ALA A 886 -7.13 -31.21 -8.60
CA ALA A 886 -7.21 -32.18 -9.68
C ALA A 886 -6.13 -33.27 -9.57
N LYS A 887 -4.88 -32.90 -9.26
CA LYS A 887 -3.78 -33.85 -8.99
C LYS A 887 -4.07 -34.79 -7.84
N HIS A 888 -4.74 -34.30 -6.80
CA HIS A 888 -5.15 -35.15 -5.68
C HIS A 888 -6.22 -36.17 -6.11
N TYR A 889 -7.18 -35.77 -6.94
CA TYR A 889 -8.16 -36.72 -7.48
C TYR A 889 -7.55 -37.72 -8.46
N THR A 890 -6.53 -37.34 -9.25
CA THR A 890 -5.84 -38.31 -10.13
C THR A 890 -5.08 -39.37 -9.34
N SER A 891 -4.42 -39.01 -8.23
CA SER A 891 -3.74 -39.98 -7.36
C SER A 891 -4.71 -40.97 -6.71
N GLN A 892 -5.93 -40.52 -6.39
CA GLN A 892 -7.02 -41.35 -5.85
C GLN A 892 -7.80 -42.14 -6.93
N ARG A 893 -7.37 -42.11 -8.19
CA ARG A 893 -8.07 -42.72 -9.35
C ARG A 893 -9.47 -42.14 -9.61
N GLY A 894 -9.78 -40.96 -9.08
CA GLY A 894 -11.02 -40.21 -9.32
C GLY A 894 -10.95 -39.36 -10.60
N TYR A 895 -10.70 -40.00 -11.74
CA TYR A 895 -10.34 -39.30 -12.99
C TYR A 895 -11.40 -38.32 -13.51
N GLU A 896 -12.69 -38.65 -13.40
CA GLU A 896 -13.77 -37.75 -13.86
C GLU A 896 -13.82 -36.43 -13.08
N ARG A 897 -13.56 -36.49 -11.76
CA ARG A 897 -13.51 -35.28 -10.91
C ARG A 897 -12.26 -34.48 -11.21
N ALA A 898 -11.13 -35.14 -11.44
CA ALA A 898 -9.91 -34.48 -11.86
C ALA A 898 -10.08 -33.71 -13.19
N VAL A 899 -10.74 -34.30 -14.20
CA VAL A 899 -11.07 -33.61 -15.45
C VAL A 899 -11.89 -32.33 -15.19
N LYS A 900 -12.89 -32.39 -14.30
CA LYS A 900 -13.71 -31.21 -13.97
C LYS A 900 -12.86 -30.07 -13.39
N PHE A 901 -11.99 -30.36 -12.43
CA PHE A 901 -11.14 -29.35 -11.79
C PHE A 901 -10.04 -28.81 -12.71
N TYR A 902 -9.45 -29.65 -13.58
CA TYR A 902 -8.53 -29.16 -14.60
C TYR A 902 -9.23 -28.24 -15.62
N LYS A 903 -10.46 -28.56 -16.03
CA LYS A 903 -11.25 -27.65 -16.88
C LYS A 903 -11.57 -26.33 -16.16
N GLU A 904 -11.93 -26.39 -14.89
CA GLU A 904 -12.17 -25.20 -14.08
C GLU A 904 -10.91 -24.33 -13.96
N ALA A 905 -9.72 -24.93 -13.80
CA ALA A 905 -8.45 -24.21 -13.81
C ALA A 905 -8.21 -23.45 -15.13
N LEU A 906 -8.57 -24.05 -16.27
CA LEU A 906 -8.44 -23.43 -17.59
C LEU A 906 -9.42 -22.27 -17.83
N VAL A 907 -10.58 -22.24 -17.14
CA VAL A 907 -11.49 -21.07 -17.18
C VAL A 907 -10.83 -19.83 -16.54
N TYR A 908 -9.97 -20.02 -15.54
CA TYR A 908 -9.24 -18.91 -14.92
C TYR A 908 -8.02 -18.51 -15.74
N CYS A 909 -7.27 -19.49 -16.26
CA CYS A 909 -6.07 -19.29 -17.05
C CYS A 909 -6.09 -20.18 -18.31
N GLU A 910 -6.53 -19.60 -19.41
CA GLU A 910 -6.64 -20.28 -20.71
C GLU A 910 -5.27 -20.64 -21.32
N THR A 911 -4.17 -20.06 -20.84
CA THR A 911 -2.83 -20.22 -21.44
C THR A 911 -1.87 -21.06 -20.60
N ASP A 912 -2.32 -21.68 -19.49
CA ASP A 912 -1.40 -22.48 -18.67
C ASP A 912 -1.11 -23.85 -19.31
N HIS A 913 0.01 -23.91 -20.03
CA HIS A 913 0.45 -25.12 -20.73
C HIS A 913 0.64 -26.32 -19.80
N LYS A 914 0.99 -26.11 -18.52
CA LYS A 914 1.21 -27.23 -17.59
C LYS A 914 -0.10 -27.91 -17.26
N VAL A 915 -1.15 -27.14 -17.01
CA VAL A 915 -2.50 -27.66 -16.72
C VAL A 915 -3.08 -28.37 -17.94
N MET A 916 -2.90 -27.80 -19.13
CA MET A 916 -3.34 -28.41 -20.39
C MET A 916 -2.62 -29.76 -20.65
N LEU A 917 -1.31 -29.83 -20.39
CA LEU A 917 -0.55 -31.08 -20.52
C LEU A 917 -1.02 -32.17 -19.55
N GLU A 918 -1.24 -31.83 -18.28
CA GLU A 918 -1.75 -32.78 -17.28
C GLU A 918 -3.15 -33.28 -17.65
N LEU A 919 -4.00 -32.40 -18.19
CA LEU A 919 -5.32 -32.78 -18.71
C LEU A 919 -5.21 -33.69 -19.94
N ALA A 920 -4.28 -33.43 -20.85
CA ALA A 920 -4.02 -34.28 -22.01
C ALA A 920 -3.54 -35.68 -21.59
N ARG A 921 -2.61 -35.76 -20.64
CA ARG A 921 -2.18 -37.05 -20.03
C ARG A 921 -3.36 -37.80 -19.43
N LEU A 922 -4.26 -37.10 -18.74
CA LEU A 922 -5.46 -37.69 -18.15
C LEU A 922 -6.46 -38.18 -19.21
N TYR A 923 -6.56 -37.53 -20.36
CA TYR A 923 -7.38 -38.05 -21.47
C TYR A 923 -6.77 -39.30 -22.11
N LEU A 924 -5.44 -39.38 -22.21
CA LEU A 924 -4.78 -40.61 -22.65
C LEU A 924 -5.02 -41.78 -21.69
N THR A 925 -4.97 -41.56 -20.38
CA THR A 925 -5.26 -42.64 -19.42
C THR A 925 -6.73 -43.08 -19.44
N LEU A 926 -7.64 -42.19 -19.85
CA LEU A 926 -9.06 -42.49 -20.08
C LEU A 926 -9.35 -43.03 -21.49
N ASP A 927 -8.32 -43.30 -22.30
CA ASP A 927 -8.41 -43.76 -23.68
C ASP A 927 -9.23 -42.83 -24.60
N ASN A 928 -9.30 -41.54 -24.26
CA ASN A 928 -10.00 -40.52 -25.04
C ASN A 928 -9.02 -39.77 -25.95
N ILE A 929 -8.63 -40.46 -27.03
CA ILE A 929 -7.59 -40.02 -27.96
C ILE A 929 -7.95 -38.69 -28.65
N ASP A 930 -9.23 -38.51 -29.03
CA ASP A 930 -9.67 -37.32 -29.78
C ASP A 930 -9.57 -36.04 -28.93
N LYS A 931 -10.03 -36.08 -27.68
CA LYS A 931 -9.91 -34.92 -26.77
C LYS A 931 -8.47 -34.62 -26.39
N CYS A 932 -7.64 -35.65 -26.28
CA CYS A 932 -6.21 -35.45 -26.07
C CYS A 932 -5.58 -34.73 -27.28
N GLN A 933 -5.95 -35.14 -28.49
CA GLN A 933 -5.46 -34.51 -29.73
C GLN A 933 -5.87 -33.04 -29.82
N GLU A 934 -7.13 -32.72 -29.49
CA GLU A 934 -7.62 -31.33 -29.43
C GLU A 934 -6.81 -30.48 -28.44
N GLN A 935 -6.57 -31.00 -27.22
CA GLN A 935 -5.81 -30.27 -26.20
C GLN A 935 -4.34 -30.09 -26.61
N CYS A 936 -3.69 -31.11 -27.16
CA CYS A 936 -2.32 -30.97 -27.65
C CYS A 936 -2.24 -30.00 -28.85
N TRP A 937 -3.26 -29.95 -29.70
CA TRP A 937 -3.34 -28.99 -30.80
C TRP A 937 -3.49 -27.55 -30.30
N GLU A 938 -4.33 -27.31 -29.29
CA GLU A 938 -4.46 -26.00 -28.65
C GLU A 938 -3.14 -25.54 -28.02
N ILE A 939 -2.44 -26.44 -27.33
CA ILE A 939 -1.11 -26.15 -26.78
C ILE A 939 -0.14 -25.74 -27.90
N LEU A 940 -0.09 -26.49 -29.01
CA LEU A 940 0.83 -26.21 -30.12
C LEU A 940 0.47 -24.95 -30.92
N LYS A 941 -0.80 -24.52 -30.89
CA LYS A 941 -1.24 -23.24 -31.47
C LYS A 941 -0.68 -22.06 -30.69
N ASN A 942 -0.68 -22.14 -29.36
CA ASN A 942 -0.18 -21.09 -28.46
C ASN A 942 1.34 -21.14 -28.33
N ASP A 943 1.89 -22.34 -28.13
CA ASP A 943 3.32 -22.63 -28.03
C ASP A 943 3.73 -23.72 -29.02
N LYS A 944 4.15 -23.27 -30.19
CA LYS A 944 4.65 -24.11 -31.28
C LYS A 944 5.89 -24.94 -30.92
N PHE A 945 6.50 -24.71 -29.76
CA PHE A 945 7.75 -25.31 -29.34
C PHE A 945 7.61 -26.29 -28.18
N ASN A 946 6.40 -26.55 -27.69
CA ASN A 946 6.20 -27.47 -26.58
C ASN A 946 6.55 -28.93 -26.95
N GLU A 947 7.59 -29.45 -26.32
CA GLU A 947 8.17 -30.78 -26.59
C GLU A 947 7.22 -31.91 -26.20
N GLU A 948 6.64 -31.84 -25.01
CA GLU A 948 5.77 -32.89 -24.50
C GLU A 948 4.47 -33.00 -25.31
N ALA A 949 3.89 -31.86 -25.72
CA ALA A 949 2.71 -31.84 -26.57
C ALA A 949 2.99 -32.40 -27.97
N THR A 950 4.16 -32.06 -28.56
CA THR A 950 4.56 -32.58 -29.88
C THR A 950 4.78 -34.09 -29.83
N LEU A 951 5.40 -34.59 -28.77
CA LEU A 951 5.64 -36.02 -28.55
C LEU A 951 4.32 -36.76 -28.33
N MET A 952 3.41 -36.20 -27.53
CA MET A 952 2.07 -36.77 -27.31
C MET A 952 1.25 -36.82 -28.60
N MET A 953 1.34 -35.79 -29.47
CA MET A 953 0.73 -35.81 -30.80
C MET A 953 1.33 -36.87 -31.72
N ALA A 954 2.65 -37.05 -31.68
CA ALA A 954 3.31 -38.10 -32.46
C ALA A 954 2.85 -39.49 -32.00
N ASP A 955 2.72 -39.71 -30.69
CA ASP A 955 2.24 -40.95 -30.09
C ASP A 955 0.76 -41.22 -30.44
N ILE A 956 -0.09 -40.20 -30.40
CA ILE A 956 -1.51 -40.31 -30.80
C ILE A 956 -1.63 -40.67 -32.29
N ASN A 957 -0.91 -39.96 -33.16
CA ASN A 957 -0.94 -40.23 -34.60
C ASN A 957 -0.39 -41.62 -34.91
N PHE A 958 0.58 -42.09 -34.12
CA PHE A 958 1.07 -43.45 -34.21
C PHE A 958 0.02 -44.49 -33.81
N GLN A 959 -0.69 -44.29 -32.69
CA GLN A 959 -1.81 -45.15 -32.29
C GLN A 959 -2.93 -45.19 -33.35
N LYS A 960 -3.18 -44.07 -34.03
CA LYS A 960 -4.13 -43.97 -35.17
C LYS A 960 -3.60 -44.56 -36.49
N GLN A 961 -2.41 -45.16 -36.51
CA GLN A 961 -1.73 -45.72 -37.69
C GLN A 961 -1.39 -44.68 -38.78
N GLU A 962 -1.36 -43.40 -38.43
CA GLU A 962 -1.00 -42.30 -39.33
C GLU A 962 0.52 -42.05 -39.30
N TYR A 963 1.30 -43.05 -39.73
CA TYR A 963 2.76 -43.05 -39.62
C TYR A 963 3.43 -41.81 -40.22
N VAL A 964 2.95 -41.33 -41.38
CA VAL A 964 3.50 -40.14 -42.04
C VAL A 964 3.38 -38.89 -41.17
N LYS A 965 2.22 -38.69 -40.52
CA LYS A 965 2.02 -37.52 -39.64
C LYS A 965 2.84 -37.66 -38.36
N ALA A 966 2.90 -38.86 -37.78
CA ALA A 966 3.75 -39.12 -36.62
C ALA A 966 5.24 -38.82 -36.92
N LEU A 967 5.73 -39.23 -38.10
CA LEU A 967 7.07 -38.93 -38.58
C LEU A 967 7.32 -37.42 -38.64
N THR A 968 6.41 -36.63 -39.23
CA THR A 968 6.62 -35.17 -39.31
C THR A 968 6.79 -34.51 -37.94
N HIS A 969 6.08 -34.97 -36.91
CA HIS A 969 6.21 -34.42 -35.56
C HIS A 969 7.53 -34.84 -34.90
N PHE A 970 7.97 -36.09 -35.08
CA PHE A 970 9.28 -36.53 -34.60
C PHE A 970 10.44 -35.82 -35.31
N GLU A 971 10.33 -35.59 -36.63
CA GLU A 971 11.30 -34.83 -37.42
C GLU A 971 11.39 -33.38 -36.95
N GLN A 972 10.26 -32.73 -36.69
CA GLN A 972 10.22 -31.37 -36.14
C GLN A 972 10.88 -31.28 -34.76
N LEU A 973 10.68 -32.29 -33.90
CA LEU A 973 11.27 -32.33 -32.57
C LEU A 973 12.79 -32.55 -32.63
N LEU A 974 13.24 -33.55 -33.40
CA LEU A 974 14.66 -33.90 -33.52
C LEU A 974 15.47 -32.90 -34.34
N GLY A 975 14.86 -32.22 -35.31
CA GLY A 975 15.49 -31.10 -36.01
C GLY A 975 15.82 -29.91 -35.08
N ARG A 976 15.07 -29.77 -33.98
CA ARG A 976 15.31 -28.74 -32.95
C ARG A 976 16.23 -29.22 -31.83
N LYS A 977 16.01 -30.45 -31.34
CA LYS A 977 16.81 -31.09 -30.29
C LYS A 977 17.30 -32.47 -30.75
N PRO A 978 18.45 -32.51 -31.45
CA PRO A 978 19.05 -33.77 -31.89
C PRO A 978 19.48 -34.69 -30.74
N ASP A 979 19.61 -34.14 -29.53
CA ASP A 979 20.09 -34.74 -28.28
C ASP A 979 19.01 -35.60 -27.58
N ASN A 980 17.77 -35.57 -28.06
CA ASN A 980 16.66 -36.28 -27.44
C ASN A 980 16.64 -37.76 -27.87
N TYR A 981 17.52 -38.56 -27.25
CA TYR A 981 17.66 -39.99 -27.55
C TYR A 981 16.40 -40.85 -27.29
N PRO A 982 15.56 -40.59 -26.27
CA PRO A 982 14.27 -41.28 -26.10
C PRO A 982 13.38 -41.16 -27.35
N THR A 983 13.30 -39.96 -27.90
CA THR A 983 12.52 -39.70 -29.12
C THR A 983 13.18 -40.35 -30.33
N LEU A 984 14.51 -40.28 -30.44
CA LEU A 984 15.25 -40.89 -31.53
C LEU A 984 15.09 -42.42 -31.55
N ALA A 985 15.14 -43.09 -30.39
CA ALA A 985 14.91 -44.53 -30.29
C ALA A 985 13.50 -44.92 -30.76
N ARG A 986 12.47 -44.16 -30.36
CA ARG A 986 11.09 -44.38 -30.81
C ARG A 986 10.92 -44.11 -32.31
N LEU A 987 11.60 -43.10 -32.84
CA LEU A 987 11.63 -42.83 -34.29
C LEU A 987 12.29 -43.97 -35.07
N ILE A 988 13.36 -44.57 -34.55
CA ILE A 988 14.04 -45.71 -35.21
C ILE A 988 13.09 -46.92 -35.29
N ASP A 989 12.37 -47.23 -34.20
CA ASP A 989 11.35 -48.30 -34.23
C ASP A 989 10.21 -47.99 -35.21
N LEU A 990 9.76 -46.74 -35.25
CA LEU A 990 8.75 -46.28 -36.19
C LEU A 990 9.20 -46.41 -37.65
N LEU A 991 10.42 -45.97 -37.97
CA LEU A 991 10.99 -46.04 -39.32
C LEU A 991 11.24 -47.48 -39.76
N ARG A 992 11.58 -48.39 -38.82
CA ARG A 992 11.58 -49.85 -39.05
C ARG A 992 10.22 -50.30 -39.54
N ARG A 993 9.18 -50.08 -38.73
CA ARG A 993 7.81 -50.51 -39.03
C ARG A 993 7.26 -49.90 -40.32
N ALA A 994 7.60 -48.64 -40.61
CA ALA A 994 7.22 -47.94 -41.83
C ALA A 994 7.99 -48.39 -43.09
N GLY A 995 9.10 -49.14 -42.94
CA GLY A 995 9.93 -49.58 -44.07
C GLY A 995 10.90 -48.52 -44.60
N GLU A 996 11.17 -47.45 -43.82
CA GLU A 996 11.98 -46.29 -44.22
C GLU A 996 13.27 -46.16 -43.38
N LEU A 997 13.91 -47.28 -43.04
CA LEU A 997 15.17 -47.32 -42.26
C LEU A 997 16.31 -46.50 -42.90
N GLU A 998 16.27 -46.29 -44.22
CA GLU A 998 17.23 -45.45 -44.97
C GLU A 998 17.30 -43.99 -44.48
N LYS A 999 16.26 -43.50 -43.78
CA LYS A 999 16.22 -42.12 -43.25
C LYS A 999 16.96 -41.96 -41.92
N VAL A 1000 17.17 -43.04 -41.16
CA VAL A 1000 17.78 -43.01 -39.81
C VAL A 1000 19.18 -42.39 -39.78
N PRO A 1001 20.11 -42.69 -40.72
CA PRO A 1001 21.46 -42.12 -40.71
C PRO A 1001 21.49 -40.60 -40.67
N LYS A 1002 20.53 -39.93 -41.34
CA LYS A 1002 20.43 -38.47 -41.34
C LYS A 1002 20.27 -37.91 -39.92
N PHE A 1003 19.44 -38.54 -39.09
CA PHE A 1003 19.20 -38.09 -37.71
C PHE A 1003 20.36 -38.44 -36.78
N LEU A 1004 21.01 -39.60 -36.99
CA LEU A 1004 22.23 -39.95 -36.24
C LEU A 1004 23.37 -38.97 -36.55
N GLU A 1005 23.53 -38.56 -37.81
CA GLU A 1005 24.51 -37.53 -38.19
C GLU A 1005 24.18 -36.16 -37.61
N MET A 1006 22.90 -35.77 -37.57
CA MET A 1006 22.46 -34.53 -36.93
C MET A 1006 22.82 -34.53 -35.43
N ALA A 1007 22.59 -35.63 -34.73
CA ALA A 1007 22.97 -35.79 -33.32
C ALA A 1007 24.50 -35.76 -33.11
N GLU A 1008 25.28 -36.38 -34.01
CA GLU A 1008 26.75 -36.33 -33.97
C GLU A 1008 27.31 -34.92 -34.25
N LYS A 1009 26.68 -34.15 -35.15
CA LYS A 1009 27.10 -32.78 -35.48
C LYS A 1009 26.77 -31.76 -34.39
N HIS A 1010 25.72 -32.01 -33.60
CA HIS A 1010 25.28 -31.10 -32.54
C HIS A 1010 26.31 -30.97 -31.41
N SER A 1011 26.98 -32.06 -31.03
CA SER A 1011 27.98 -32.06 -29.96
C SER A 1011 29.10 -33.08 -30.22
N SER A 1012 30.35 -32.69 -29.97
CA SER A 1012 31.49 -33.61 -30.05
C SER A 1012 31.46 -34.69 -28.95
N ARG A 1013 30.67 -34.47 -27.89
CA ARG A 1013 30.51 -35.39 -26.76
C ARG A 1013 29.45 -36.48 -27.00
N THR A 1014 28.59 -36.34 -28.01
CA THR A 1014 27.50 -37.27 -28.37
C THR A 1014 28.01 -38.71 -28.54
N ARG A 1015 29.21 -38.91 -29.10
CA ARG A 1015 29.80 -40.24 -29.30
C ARG A 1015 30.07 -41.01 -28.00
N LEU A 1016 30.21 -40.30 -26.88
CA LEU A 1016 30.43 -40.86 -25.55
C LEU A 1016 29.11 -41.05 -24.78
N GLU A 1017 28.01 -40.51 -25.27
CA GLU A 1017 26.73 -40.56 -24.56
C GLU A 1017 26.09 -41.96 -24.68
N PRO A 1018 25.61 -42.55 -23.57
CA PRO A 1018 24.98 -43.87 -23.59
C PRO A 1018 23.75 -43.95 -24.49
N GLY A 1019 22.88 -42.93 -24.47
CA GLY A 1019 21.64 -42.90 -25.28
C GLY A 1019 21.90 -42.90 -26.78
N PHE A 1020 22.92 -42.17 -27.25
CA PHE A 1020 23.34 -42.20 -28.65
C PHE A 1020 23.85 -43.58 -29.07
N ASN A 1021 24.70 -44.19 -28.24
CA ASN A 1021 25.23 -45.53 -28.50
C ASN A 1021 24.12 -46.59 -28.49
N TYR A 1022 23.09 -46.45 -27.64
CA TYR A 1022 21.92 -47.31 -27.68
C TYR A 1022 21.13 -47.17 -28.99
N CYS A 1023 20.82 -45.94 -29.43
CA CYS A 1023 20.11 -45.69 -30.70
C CYS A 1023 20.89 -46.21 -31.92
N LYS A 1024 22.21 -46.00 -31.95
CA LYS A 1024 23.09 -46.51 -33.01
C LYS A 1024 23.16 -48.03 -32.99
N GLY A 1025 23.15 -48.65 -31.81
CA GLY A 1025 23.06 -50.11 -31.64
C GLY A 1025 21.75 -50.67 -32.19
N LEU A 1026 20.61 -50.05 -31.89
CA LEU A 1026 19.30 -50.44 -32.43
C LEU A 1026 19.25 -50.38 -33.95
N TYR A 1027 19.71 -49.27 -34.55
CA TYR A 1027 19.77 -49.14 -36.00
C TYR A 1027 20.60 -50.26 -36.64
N LEU A 1028 21.82 -50.50 -36.13
CA LEU A 1028 22.71 -51.53 -36.66
C LEU A 1028 22.13 -52.94 -36.51
N TRP A 1029 21.42 -53.19 -35.42
CA TRP A 1029 20.73 -54.46 -35.22
C TRP A 1029 19.63 -54.66 -36.26
N TYR A 1030 18.80 -53.65 -36.50
CA TYR A 1030 17.71 -53.72 -37.49
C TYR A 1030 18.20 -53.78 -38.94
N THR A 1031 19.40 -53.26 -39.23
CA THR A 1031 20.05 -53.43 -40.55
C THR A 1031 20.80 -54.77 -40.68
N GLY A 1032 20.70 -55.68 -39.71
CA GLY A 1032 21.30 -57.02 -39.79
C GLY A 1032 22.80 -57.08 -39.49
N ASN A 1033 23.37 -56.10 -38.76
CA ASN A 1033 24.78 -56.06 -38.36
C ASN A 1033 24.94 -56.30 -36.83
N PRO A 1034 24.78 -57.56 -36.35
CA PRO A 1034 24.71 -57.87 -34.92
C PRO A 1034 26.01 -57.57 -34.16
N ILE A 1035 27.17 -57.78 -34.81
CA ILE A 1035 28.49 -57.61 -34.16
C ILE A 1035 28.73 -56.14 -33.77
N ASP A 1036 28.47 -55.21 -34.68
CA ASP A 1036 28.65 -53.79 -34.40
C ASP A 1036 27.54 -53.25 -33.48
N ALA A 1037 26.33 -53.80 -33.56
CA ALA A 1037 25.26 -53.51 -32.61
C ALA A 1037 25.69 -53.86 -31.17
N LEU A 1038 26.25 -55.05 -30.94
CA LEU A 1038 26.77 -55.48 -29.63
C LEU A 1038 27.87 -54.54 -29.10
N ARG A 1039 28.77 -54.05 -29.97
CA ARG A 1039 29.81 -53.08 -29.57
C ARG A 1039 29.20 -51.78 -29.04
N HIS A 1040 28.14 -51.30 -29.68
CA HIS A 1040 27.46 -50.06 -29.28
C HIS A 1040 26.57 -50.25 -28.05
N PHE A 1041 25.84 -51.36 -27.93
CA PHE A 1041 25.09 -51.68 -26.72
C PHE A 1041 25.99 -51.86 -25.49
N ASN A 1042 27.17 -52.45 -25.65
CA ASN A 1042 28.13 -52.60 -24.55
C ASN A 1042 28.63 -51.24 -24.00
N LYS A 1043 28.64 -50.18 -24.82
CA LYS A 1043 28.94 -48.81 -24.35
C LYS A 1043 27.79 -48.20 -23.55
N ALA A 1044 26.54 -48.57 -23.83
CA ALA A 1044 25.35 -48.08 -23.12
C ALA A 1044 25.00 -48.90 -21.85
N ARG A 1045 25.48 -50.15 -21.77
CA ARG A 1045 25.15 -51.15 -20.74
C ARG A 1045 25.23 -50.70 -19.27
N LYS A 1046 26.17 -49.82 -18.91
CA LYS A 1046 26.39 -49.40 -17.50
C LYS A 1046 25.50 -48.24 -17.04
N ASP A 1047 24.71 -47.68 -17.94
CA ASP A 1047 23.84 -46.53 -17.64
C ASP A 1047 22.55 -46.96 -16.92
N ASN A 1048 22.00 -46.09 -16.09
CA ASN A 1048 20.78 -46.41 -15.32
C ASN A 1048 19.53 -46.43 -16.21
N ASP A 1049 19.43 -45.56 -17.21
CA ASP A 1049 18.22 -45.37 -18.00
C ASP A 1049 18.22 -46.29 -19.23
N TRP A 1050 19.38 -46.42 -19.89
CA TRP A 1050 19.51 -47.19 -21.14
C TRP A 1050 20.13 -48.58 -20.96
N GLY A 1051 20.81 -48.81 -19.84
CA GLY A 1051 21.59 -50.03 -19.62
C GLY A 1051 20.73 -51.29 -19.62
N GLN A 1052 19.56 -51.26 -18.98
CA GLN A 1052 18.67 -52.43 -18.92
C GLN A 1052 18.18 -52.87 -20.30
N ASN A 1053 17.68 -51.92 -21.10
CA ASN A 1053 17.20 -52.19 -22.46
C ASN A 1053 18.34 -52.59 -23.40
N ALA A 1054 19.54 -52.03 -23.23
CA ALA A 1054 20.72 -52.44 -23.99
C ALA A 1054 21.09 -53.90 -23.69
N VAL A 1055 21.06 -54.31 -22.42
CA VAL A 1055 21.35 -55.68 -22.00
C VAL A 1055 20.30 -56.67 -22.52
N TYR A 1056 19.01 -56.30 -22.51
CA TYR A 1056 17.96 -57.12 -23.12
C TYR A 1056 18.21 -57.38 -24.60
N ASN A 1057 18.47 -56.34 -25.39
CA ASN A 1057 18.77 -56.48 -26.82
C ASN A 1057 20.06 -57.28 -27.07
N MET A 1058 21.09 -57.12 -26.22
CA MET A 1058 22.31 -57.92 -26.31
C MET A 1058 22.05 -59.42 -26.09
N ILE A 1059 21.21 -59.76 -25.10
CA ILE A 1059 20.85 -61.16 -24.82
C ILE A 1059 20.09 -61.75 -26.02
N GLU A 1060 19.14 -61.01 -26.60
CA GLU A 1060 18.43 -61.47 -27.80
C GLU A 1060 19.38 -61.76 -28.96
N ILE A 1061 20.35 -60.87 -29.22
CA ILE A 1061 21.36 -61.06 -30.26
C ILE A 1061 22.24 -62.29 -29.98
N TYR A 1062 22.63 -62.55 -28.73
CA TYR A 1062 23.43 -63.74 -28.38
C TYR A 1062 22.63 -65.04 -28.52
N LEU A 1063 21.33 -65.02 -28.22
CA LEU A 1063 20.47 -66.20 -28.35
C LEU A 1063 20.09 -66.51 -29.79
N ASN A 1064 20.05 -65.49 -30.66
CA ASN A 1064 19.73 -65.64 -32.07
C ASN A 1064 20.48 -64.62 -32.95
N PRO A 1065 21.77 -64.87 -33.24
CA PRO A 1065 22.62 -63.93 -33.97
C PRO A 1065 22.16 -63.65 -35.41
N ASP A 1066 21.65 -64.68 -36.09
CA ASP A 1066 21.25 -64.63 -37.51
C ASP A 1066 19.79 -64.17 -37.69
N ASN A 1067 19.08 -63.89 -36.59
CA ASN A 1067 17.67 -63.50 -36.55
C ASN A 1067 16.76 -64.51 -37.27
N ASP A 1068 17.04 -65.80 -37.11
CA ASP A 1068 16.23 -66.87 -37.67
C ASP A 1068 14.98 -67.13 -36.83
N THR A 1069 13.94 -67.70 -37.44
CA THR A 1069 12.75 -68.14 -36.69
C THR A 1069 13.10 -69.33 -35.82
N ILE A 1070 13.31 -69.08 -34.51
CA ILE A 1070 13.67 -70.12 -33.54
C ILE A 1070 12.60 -71.22 -33.52
N GLY A 1071 12.98 -72.43 -33.96
CA GLY A 1071 12.10 -73.59 -34.08
C GLY A 1071 11.34 -73.70 -35.40
N GLY A 1072 11.68 -72.90 -36.42
CA GLY A 1072 11.20 -73.07 -37.80
C GLY A 1072 12.07 -74.07 -38.56
N GLU A 1073 11.47 -74.96 -39.34
CA GLU A 1073 12.17 -76.08 -40.02
C GLU A 1073 12.18 -75.93 -41.56
N VAL A 1074 11.55 -74.89 -42.12
CA VAL A 1074 11.40 -74.71 -43.58
C VAL A 1074 12.76 -74.57 -44.29
N PHE A 1075 13.70 -73.85 -43.67
CA PHE A 1075 15.02 -73.59 -44.24
C PHE A 1075 16.16 -74.38 -43.58
N GLU A 1076 15.91 -75.09 -42.46
CA GLU A 1076 16.92 -75.92 -41.77
C GLU A 1076 17.47 -77.07 -42.64
N ASN A 1077 16.69 -77.55 -43.61
CA ASN A 1077 17.09 -78.64 -44.50
C ASN A 1077 18.05 -78.22 -45.63
N LEU A 1078 18.23 -76.92 -45.90
CA LEU A 1078 19.16 -76.42 -46.92
C LEU A 1078 20.62 -76.41 -46.43
N ASP A 1079 20.85 -76.36 -45.11
CA ASP A 1079 22.17 -76.36 -44.47
C ASP A 1079 22.70 -77.75 -44.11
N GLY A 1080 22.01 -78.80 -44.57
CA GLY A 1080 22.17 -80.20 -44.16
C GLY A 1080 23.52 -80.88 -44.39
N GLU A 1081 24.52 -80.20 -44.95
CA GLU A 1081 25.88 -80.75 -45.14
C GLU A 1081 27.01 -79.94 -44.48
N ILE A 1082 26.72 -78.79 -43.84
CA ILE A 1082 27.76 -77.92 -43.24
C ILE A 1082 27.62 -77.83 -41.70
N GLY A 1083 26.50 -78.30 -41.13
CA GLY A 1083 26.10 -78.04 -39.73
C GLY A 1083 26.74 -78.86 -38.60
N ASN A 1084 27.73 -79.72 -38.86
CA ASN A 1084 28.40 -80.54 -37.83
C ASN A 1084 29.85 -80.11 -37.54
N SER A 1085 30.20 -78.83 -37.69
CA SER A 1085 31.46 -78.33 -37.15
C SER A 1085 31.35 -78.17 -35.63
N THR A 1086 32.26 -78.81 -34.90
CA THR A 1086 32.40 -78.66 -33.45
C THR A 1086 32.53 -77.19 -33.03
N GLU A 1087 33.12 -76.36 -33.89
CA GLU A 1087 33.28 -74.91 -33.71
C GLU A 1087 31.94 -74.16 -33.64
N LYS A 1088 30.93 -74.52 -34.46
CA LYS A 1088 29.62 -73.86 -34.43
C LYS A 1088 28.89 -74.17 -33.13
N GLN A 1089 28.92 -75.43 -32.68
CA GLN A 1089 28.32 -75.84 -31.39
C GLN A 1089 29.03 -75.21 -30.19
N GLU A 1090 30.36 -75.11 -30.21
CA GLU A 1090 31.13 -74.41 -29.16
C GLU A 1090 30.81 -72.90 -29.14
N SER A 1091 30.62 -72.28 -30.31
CA SER A 1091 30.24 -70.87 -30.41
C SER A 1091 28.84 -70.59 -29.87
N GLU A 1092 27.85 -71.46 -30.15
CA GLU A 1092 26.49 -71.39 -29.60
C GLU A 1092 26.51 -71.55 -28.08
N GLN A 1093 27.27 -72.50 -27.55
CA GLN A 1093 27.41 -72.70 -26.10
C GLN A 1093 28.11 -71.52 -25.40
N LEU A 1094 29.12 -70.92 -26.05
CA LEU A 1094 29.79 -69.72 -25.54
C LEU A 1094 28.81 -68.54 -25.49
N ALA A 1095 27.98 -68.37 -26.52
CA ALA A 1095 26.96 -67.34 -26.60
C ALA A 1095 25.93 -67.45 -25.47
N VAL A 1096 25.43 -68.66 -25.19
CA VAL A 1096 24.50 -68.92 -24.07
C VAL A 1096 25.15 -68.59 -22.72
N ARG A 1097 26.41 -69.01 -22.48
CA ARG A 1097 27.13 -68.68 -21.24
C ARG A 1097 27.34 -67.17 -21.08
N THR A 1098 27.55 -66.43 -22.17
CA THR A 1098 27.64 -64.98 -22.11
C THR A 1098 26.29 -64.32 -21.82
N ALA A 1099 25.19 -64.84 -22.38
CA ALA A 1099 23.84 -64.37 -22.08
C ALA A 1099 23.47 -64.60 -20.60
N GLU A 1100 23.81 -65.76 -20.03
CA GLU A 1100 23.62 -66.04 -18.59
C GLU A 1100 24.38 -65.07 -17.67
N LYS A 1101 25.57 -64.61 -18.09
CA LYS A 1101 26.32 -63.61 -17.33
C LYS A 1101 25.64 -62.24 -17.39
N LEU A 1102 25.10 -61.87 -18.55
CA LEU A 1102 24.39 -60.60 -18.76
C LEU A 1102 23.09 -60.53 -17.95
N LEU A 1103 22.35 -61.63 -17.83
CA LEU A 1103 21.11 -61.70 -17.05
C LEU A 1103 21.30 -61.30 -15.58
N LYS A 1104 22.45 -61.64 -14.98
CA LYS A 1104 22.77 -61.32 -13.57
C LYS A 1104 22.97 -59.82 -13.31
N GLU A 1105 23.15 -59.01 -14.35
CA GLU A 1105 23.34 -57.56 -14.21
C GLU A 1105 22.03 -56.78 -14.24
N ILE A 1106 20.94 -57.42 -14.66
CA ILE A 1106 19.63 -56.79 -14.77
C ILE A 1106 19.00 -56.68 -13.38
N LYS A 1107 18.63 -55.45 -12.99
CA LYS A 1107 17.94 -55.15 -11.72
C LYS A 1107 16.59 -54.49 -12.01
N PRO A 1108 15.54 -55.26 -12.33
CA PRO A 1108 14.26 -54.68 -12.71
C PRO A 1108 13.63 -53.92 -11.55
N GLN A 1109 13.09 -52.72 -11.85
CA GLN A 1109 12.40 -51.87 -10.87
C GLN A 1109 10.86 -52.02 -10.94
N THR A 1110 10.37 -52.63 -12.01
CA THR A 1110 8.93 -52.78 -12.29
C THR A 1110 8.50 -54.24 -12.21
N PRO A 1111 7.26 -54.54 -11.79
CA PRO A 1111 6.72 -55.91 -11.78
C PRO A 1111 6.79 -56.60 -13.15
N GLY A 1112 6.55 -55.85 -14.24
CA GLY A 1112 6.69 -56.36 -15.62
C GLY A 1112 8.13 -56.69 -15.99
N GLY A 1113 9.10 -55.90 -15.53
CA GLY A 1113 10.53 -56.18 -15.73
C GLY A 1113 10.98 -57.48 -15.07
N TYR A 1114 10.41 -57.85 -13.91
CA TYR A 1114 10.67 -59.14 -13.27
C TYR A 1114 10.14 -60.32 -14.09
N ILE A 1115 8.99 -60.16 -14.75
CA ILE A 1115 8.42 -61.19 -15.63
C ILE A 1115 9.27 -61.36 -16.89
N GLN A 1116 9.68 -60.25 -17.52
CA GLN A 1116 10.55 -60.28 -18.70
C GLN A 1116 11.90 -60.94 -18.42
N LEU A 1117 12.50 -60.66 -17.25
CA LEU A 1117 13.73 -61.32 -16.81
C LEU A 1117 13.53 -62.85 -16.68
N ARG A 1118 12.45 -63.30 -16.02
CA ARG A 1118 12.13 -64.73 -15.91
C ARG A 1118 11.96 -65.38 -17.27
N ILE A 1119 11.33 -64.70 -18.23
CA ILE A 1119 11.13 -65.24 -19.59
C ILE A 1119 12.48 -65.43 -20.30
N LEU A 1120 13.37 -64.43 -20.24
CA LEU A 1120 14.69 -64.50 -20.87
C LEU A 1120 15.62 -65.54 -20.22
N GLU A 1121 15.58 -65.70 -18.90
CA GLU A 1121 16.30 -66.78 -18.20
C GLU A 1121 15.92 -68.16 -18.74
N ASN A 1122 14.62 -68.38 -19.01
CA ASN A 1122 14.13 -69.65 -19.54
C ASN A 1122 14.38 -69.79 -21.05
N TYR A 1123 14.48 -68.70 -21.82
CA TYR A 1123 14.96 -68.75 -23.20
C TYR A 1123 16.44 -69.17 -23.29
N CYS A 1124 17.30 -68.74 -22.36
CA CYS A 1124 18.68 -69.25 -22.27
C CYS A 1124 18.70 -70.77 -22.01
N LEU A 1125 17.81 -71.28 -21.15
CA LEU A 1125 17.67 -72.73 -20.92
C LEU A 1125 17.21 -73.47 -22.18
N LEU A 1126 16.28 -72.91 -22.96
CA LEU A 1126 15.86 -73.48 -24.24
C LEU A 1126 17.01 -73.55 -25.25
N ALA A 1127 17.84 -72.52 -25.33
CA ALA A 1127 18.97 -72.44 -26.26
C ALA A 1127 20.03 -73.53 -26.00
N THR A 1128 20.10 -74.11 -24.80
CA THR A 1128 21.00 -75.24 -24.51
C THR A 1128 20.64 -76.54 -25.23
N LYS A 1129 19.43 -76.63 -25.82
CA LYS A 1129 18.87 -77.82 -26.52
C LYS A 1129 18.87 -79.11 -25.67
N GLN A 1130 19.10 -79.03 -24.35
CA GLN A 1130 19.07 -80.18 -23.44
C GLN A 1130 17.64 -80.47 -22.98
N LYS A 1131 17.24 -81.75 -23.06
CA LYS A 1131 15.86 -82.18 -22.74
C LYS A 1131 15.38 -81.76 -21.33
N ASN A 1132 16.24 -81.89 -20.32
CA ASN A 1132 15.90 -81.53 -18.94
C ASN A 1132 15.67 -80.02 -18.77
N ASN A 1133 16.49 -79.20 -19.42
CA ASN A 1133 16.39 -77.74 -19.36
C ASN A 1133 15.15 -77.25 -20.12
N ILE A 1134 14.79 -77.90 -21.23
CA ILE A 1134 13.56 -77.60 -21.98
C ILE A 1134 12.31 -77.91 -21.14
N GLU A 1135 12.31 -79.00 -20.37
CA GLU A 1135 11.18 -79.34 -19.48
C GLU A 1135 11.05 -78.38 -18.30
N ALA A 1136 12.18 -77.93 -17.73
CA ALA A 1136 12.18 -76.89 -16.72
C ALA A 1136 11.62 -75.56 -17.28
N ALA A 1137 12.09 -75.13 -18.46
CA ALA A 1137 11.60 -73.91 -19.11
C ALA A 1137 10.10 -73.97 -19.42
N LEU A 1138 9.60 -75.11 -19.94
CA LEU A 1138 8.18 -75.34 -20.18
C LEU A 1138 7.34 -75.15 -18.91
N SER A 1139 7.79 -75.69 -17.77
CA SER A 1139 7.04 -75.57 -16.51
C SER A 1139 6.87 -74.11 -16.09
N VAL A 1140 7.92 -73.29 -16.23
CA VAL A 1140 7.89 -71.87 -15.88
C VAL A 1140 7.03 -71.07 -16.84
N PHE A 1141 7.11 -71.33 -18.15
CA PHE A 1141 6.23 -70.67 -19.12
C PHE A 1141 4.76 -71.00 -18.89
N THR A 1142 4.43 -72.24 -18.52
CA THR A 1142 3.05 -72.61 -18.16
C THR A 1142 2.55 -71.92 -16.89
N GLU A 1143 3.42 -71.72 -15.89
CA GLU A 1143 3.08 -70.98 -14.66
C GLU A 1143 2.74 -69.52 -14.98
N ILE A 1144 3.60 -68.85 -15.75
CA ILE A 1144 3.39 -67.43 -16.13
C ILE A 1144 2.11 -67.27 -16.96
N ALA A 1145 1.90 -68.12 -17.97
CA ALA A 1145 0.70 -68.11 -18.81
C ALA A 1145 -0.58 -68.52 -18.05
N SER A 1146 -0.48 -69.16 -16.88
CA SER A 1146 -1.63 -69.47 -16.03
C SER A 1146 -2.05 -68.28 -15.16
N ASN A 1147 -1.08 -67.48 -14.70
CA ASN A 1147 -1.30 -66.28 -13.89
C ASN A 1147 -1.86 -65.12 -14.71
N ASP A 1148 -1.28 -64.89 -15.89
CA ASP A 1148 -1.79 -63.94 -16.87
C ASP A 1148 -2.10 -64.68 -18.17
N LYS A 1149 -3.40 -64.91 -18.39
CA LYS A 1149 -3.88 -65.75 -19.48
C LYS A 1149 -3.53 -65.15 -20.85
N ASP A 1150 -3.47 -63.83 -20.97
CA ASP A 1150 -3.33 -63.15 -22.26
C ASP A 1150 -1.94 -62.50 -22.44
N HIS A 1151 -0.94 -62.95 -21.66
CA HIS A 1151 0.44 -62.48 -21.79
C HIS A 1151 1.15 -63.06 -23.03
N VAL A 1152 1.26 -62.25 -24.08
CA VAL A 1152 1.79 -62.63 -25.41
C VAL A 1152 3.22 -63.21 -25.35
N PRO A 1153 4.20 -62.58 -24.64
CA PRO A 1153 5.57 -63.09 -24.59
C PRO A 1153 5.68 -64.52 -24.01
N ALA A 1154 4.93 -64.84 -22.94
CA ALA A 1154 4.96 -66.18 -22.36
C ALA A 1154 4.29 -67.23 -23.26
N LEU A 1155 3.22 -66.87 -23.98
CA LEU A 1155 2.56 -67.77 -24.93
C LEU A 1155 3.46 -68.08 -26.13
N LEU A 1156 4.22 -67.09 -26.61
CA LEU A 1156 5.23 -67.29 -27.66
C LEU A 1156 6.34 -68.22 -27.14
N ALA A 1157 6.86 -67.98 -25.94
CA ALA A 1157 7.91 -68.80 -25.34
C ALA A 1157 7.48 -70.26 -25.13
N LEU A 1158 6.21 -70.48 -24.74
CA LEU A 1158 5.62 -71.80 -24.63
C LEU A 1158 5.53 -72.49 -26.01
N ALA A 1159 5.12 -71.76 -27.05
CA ALA A 1159 5.05 -72.28 -28.42
C ALA A 1159 6.45 -72.65 -28.96
N THR A 1160 7.46 -71.80 -28.77
CA THR A 1160 8.83 -72.08 -29.19
C THR A 1160 9.40 -73.29 -28.46
N ALA A 1161 9.14 -73.44 -27.16
CA ALA A 1161 9.57 -74.60 -26.39
C ALA A 1161 8.95 -75.93 -26.90
N HIS A 1162 7.66 -75.91 -27.27
CA HIS A 1162 7.00 -77.07 -27.89
C HIS A 1162 7.56 -77.38 -29.29
N MET A 1163 7.92 -76.37 -30.09
CA MET A 1163 8.57 -76.56 -31.39
C MET A 1163 9.95 -77.23 -31.24
N VAL A 1164 10.79 -76.74 -30.31
CA VAL A 1164 12.11 -77.36 -30.04
C VAL A 1164 11.97 -78.80 -29.52
N LYS A 1165 10.87 -79.13 -28.82
CA LYS A 1165 10.53 -80.49 -28.38
C LYS A 1165 9.86 -81.34 -29.49
N LYS A 1166 9.72 -80.82 -30.72
CA LYS A 1166 9.04 -81.45 -31.87
C LYS A 1166 7.54 -81.76 -31.65
N GLN A 1167 6.86 -80.98 -30.81
CA GLN A 1167 5.42 -81.09 -30.51
C GLN A 1167 4.60 -80.04 -31.28
N THR A 1168 4.62 -80.11 -32.61
CA THR A 1168 4.01 -79.10 -33.50
C THR A 1168 2.51 -78.82 -33.27
N PRO A 1169 1.63 -79.79 -32.90
CA PRO A 1169 0.21 -79.50 -32.68
C PRO A 1169 -0.06 -78.62 -31.46
N GLN A 1170 0.74 -78.79 -30.40
CA GLN A 1170 0.60 -78.02 -29.15
C GLN A 1170 1.09 -76.59 -29.36
N ALA A 1171 2.24 -76.42 -30.04
CA ALA A 1171 2.75 -75.10 -30.42
C ALA A 1171 1.73 -74.32 -31.29
N ARG A 1172 1.17 -74.97 -32.32
CA ARG A 1172 0.17 -74.36 -33.20
C ARG A 1172 -1.07 -73.85 -32.46
N ASN A 1173 -1.53 -74.54 -31.42
CA ASN A 1173 -2.70 -74.12 -30.65
C ASN A 1173 -2.43 -72.82 -29.88
N GLN A 1174 -1.23 -72.66 -29.30
CA GLN A 1174 -0.84 -71.43 -28.61
C GLN A 1174 -0.65 -70.26 -29.59
N LEU A 1175 0.01 -70.50 -30.73
CA LEU A 1175 0.19 -69.47 -31.76
C LEU A 1175 -1.14 -68.99 -32.37
N LYS A 1176 -2.10 -69.91 -32.58
CA LYS A 1176 -3.47 -69.54 -33.00
C LYS A 1176 -4.20 -68.67 -32.00
N ARG A 1177 -3.88 -68.81 -30.71
CA ARG A 1177 -4.45 -67.97 -29.65
C ARG A 1177 -3.90 -66.55 -29.78
N ILE A 1178 -2.59 -66.40 -29.96
CA ILE A 1178 -1.93 -65.10 -30.18
C ILE A 1178 -2.47 -64.42 -31.45
N ALA A 1179 -2.64 -65.17 -32.55
CA ALA A 1179 -3.17 -64.62 -33.82
C ALA A 1179 -4.61 -64.07 -33.75
N LYS A 1180 -5.35 -64.35 -32.67
CA LYS A 1180 -6.71 -63.80 -32.40
C LYS A 1180 -6.71 -62.61 -31.45
N MET A 1181 -5.58 -62.32 -30.79
CA MET A 1181 -5.46 -61.19 -29.86
C MET A 1181 -5.33 -59.88 -30.63
N ASN A 1182 -5.67 -58.77 -29.97
CA ASN A 1182 -5.46 -57.44 -30.52
C ASN A 1182 -3.97 -57.12 -30.48
N TRP A 1183 -3.43 -56.70 -31.62
CA TRP A 1183 -2.05 -56.25 -31.71
C TRP A 1183 -1.84 -55.04 -30.79
N ASN A 1184 -0.75 -55.06 -30.03
CA ASN A 1184 -0.31 -53.95 -29.18
C ASN A 1184 1.12 -53.56 -29.56
N ILE A 1185 1.54 -52.36 -29.19
CA ILE A 1185 2.89 -51.85 -29.50
C ILE A 1185 3.94 -52.47 -28.57
N ALA A 1186 3.58 -52.71 -27.30
CA ALA A 1186 4.51 -53.17 -26.28
C ALA A 1186 5.07 -54.57 -26.57
N ASP A 1187 4.24 -55.47 -27.13
CA ASP A 1187 4.60 -56.85 -27.47
C ASP A 1187 4.65 -57.06 -29.00
N ALA A 1188 4.88 -55.99 -29.77
CA ALA A 1188 4.74 -56.01 -31.22
C ALA A 1188 5.74 -56.96 -31.90
N ASP A 1189 6.97 -57.07 -31.37
CA ASP A 1189 8.00 -57.96 -31.92
C ASP A 1189 7.65 -59.44 -31.63
N GLU A 1190 6.99 -59.71 -30.51
CA GLU A 1190 6.49 -61.03 -30.12
C GLU A 1190 5.31 -61.45 -30.99
N PHE A 1191 4.41 -60.52 -31.32
CA PHE A 1191 3.36 -60.77 -32.32
C PHE A 1191 3.95 -61.16 -33.67
N GLU A 1192 4.92 -60.40 -34.17
CA GLU A 1192 5.61 -60.68 -35.43
C GLU A 1192 6.30 -62.05 -35.42
N LYS A 1193 7.10 -62.34 -34.38
CA LYS A 1193 7.76 -63.64 -34.19
C LYS A 1193 6.74 -64.78 -34.14
N SER A 1194 5.58 -64.57 -33.51
CA SER A 1194 4.51 -65.58 -33.42
C SER A 1194 3.83 -65.86 -34.77
N TRP A 1195 3.60 -64.83 -35.58
CA TRP A 1195 2.98 -64.96 -36.90
C TRP A 1195 3.92 -65.62 -37.89
N LEU A 1196 5.21 -65.29 -37.85
CA LEU A 1196 6.24 -65.95 -38.65
C LEU A 1196 6.37 -67.44 -38.31
N LEU A 1197 6.42 -67.79 -37.03
CA LEU A 1197 6.50 -69.20 -36.60
C LEU A 1197 5.25 -69.99 -36.99
N LEU A 1198 4.06 -69.37 -36.92
CA LEU A 1198 2.82 -70.02 -37.36
C LEU A 1198 2.75 -70.15 -38.89
N ALA A 1199 3.26 -69.16 -39.63
CA ALA A 1199 3.40 -69.22 -41.08
C ALA A 1199 4.35 -70.36 -41.49
N ASP A 1200 5.49 -70.52 -40.82
CA ASP A 1200 6.44 -71.62 -41.04
C ASP A 1200 5.75 -73.00 -40.92
N ILE A 1201 4.99 -73.23 -39.85
CA ILE A 1201 4.20 -74.46 -39.65
C ILE A 1201 3.19 -74.67 -40.79
N TYR A 1202 2.57 -73.60 -41.29
CA TYR A 1202 1.62 -73.71 -42.40
C TYR A 1202 2.29 -74.00 -43.74
N ILE A 1203 3.44 -73.39 -44.02
CA ILE A 1203 4.25 -73.63 -45.22
C ILE A 1203 4.67 -75.10 -45.28
N GLN A 1204 5.17 -75.66 -44.16
CA GLN A 1204 5.51 -77.09 -44.08
C GLN A 1204 4.31 -78.00 -44.32
N SER A 1205 3.12 -77.59 -43.85
CA SER A 1205 1.88 -78.34 -44.05
C SER A 1205 1.23 -78.16 -45.43
N GLY A 1206 1.85 -77.40 -46.34
CA GLY A 1206 1.35 -77.10 -47.69
C GLY A 1206 0.15 -76.15 -47.73
N LYS A 1207 -0.10 -75.39 -46.66
CA LYS A 1207 -1.27 -74.49 -46.50
C LYS A 1207 -0.88 -73.04 -46.78
N TYR A 1208 -0.55 -72.76 -48.04
CA TYR A 1208 0.03 -71.49 -48.46
C TYR A 1208 -0.91 -70.28 -48.27
N ASP A 1209 -2.22 -70.42 -48.51
CA ASP A 1209 -3.18 -69.31 -48.32
C ASP A 1209 -3.18 -68.76 -46.88
N MET A 1210 -3.22 -69.65 -45.88
CA MET A 1210 -3.21 -69.27 -44.47
C MET A 1210 -1.86 -68.71 -44.02
N ALA A 1211 -0.75 -69.19 -44.61
CA ALA A 1211 0.56 -68.61 -44.37
C ALA A 1211 0.62 -67.19 -44.98
N GLY A 1212 0.13 -67.00 -46.20
CA GLY A 1212 0.07 -65.71 -46.88
C GLY A 1212 -0.76 -64.66 -46.13
N GLU A 1213 -1.88 -65.03 -45.52
CA GLU A 1213 -2.66 -64.13 -44.66
C GLU A 1213 -1.87 -63.63 -43.44
N LEU A 1214 -1.10 -64.52 -42.79
CA LEU A 1214 -0.26 -64.15 -41.64
C LEU A 1214 0.90 -63.26 -42.05
N LEU A 1215 1.55 -63.55 -43.19
CA LEU A 1215 2.63 -62.73 -43.74
C LEU A 1215 2.13 -61.33 -44.13
N LYS A 1216 0.94 -61.22 -44.73
CA LYS A 1216 0.29 -59.92 -44.98
C LYS A 1216 0.04 -59.13 -43.70
N ARG A 1217 -0.37 -59.80 -42.61
CA ARG A 1217 -0.50 -59.14 -41.29
C ARG A 1217 0.85 -58.65 -40.77
N CYS A 1218 1.91 -59.44 -40.89
CA CYS A 1218 3.27 -59.00 -40.56
C CYS A 1218 3.63 -57.73 -41.35
N HIS A 1219 3.41 -57.70 -42.67
CA HIS A 1219 3.75 -56.54 -43.50
C HIS A 1219 2.93 -55.28 -43.19
N ASN A 1220 1.68 -55.43 -42.74
CA ASN A 1220 0.86 -54.28 -42.33
C ASN A 1220 1.42 -53.55 -41.10
N HIS A 1221 2.01 -54.30 -40.17
CA HIS A 1221 2.56 -53.75 -38.91
C HIS A 1221 4.07 -53.52 -38.95
N ASN A 1222 4.79 -54.26 -39.79
CA ASN A 1222 6.23 -54.11 -40.03
C ASN A 1222 6.57 -54.38 -41.50
N LYS A 1223 6.70 -53.29 -42.26
CA LYS A 1223 7.03 -53.35 -43.69
C LYS A 1223 8.47 -53.75 -43.97
N SER A 1224 9.38 -53.66 -42.99
CA SER A 1224 10.80 -54.01 -43.15
C SER A 1224 11.13 -55.43 -42.70
N CYS A 1225 10.12 -56.28 -42.42
CA CYS A 1225 10.37 -57.64 -41.96
C CYS A 1225 10.98 -58.51 -43.08
N CYS A 1226 12.30 -58.72 -43.03
CA CYS A 1226 13.05 -59.50 -44.03
C CYS A 1226 12.54 -60.95 -44.16
N LYS A 1227 12.36 -61.64 -43.03
CA LYS A 1227 11.89 -63.04 -43.00
C LYS A 1227 10.49 -63.23 -43.57
N ALA A 1228 9.60 -62.24 -43.42
CA ALA A 1228 8.27 -62.33 -44.00
C ALA A 1228 8.31 -62.32 -45.54
N TYR A 1229 9.17 -61.49 -46.14
CA TYR A 1229 9.39 -61.48 -47.58
C TYR A 1229 10.12 -62.73 -48.07
N GLU A 1230 11.05 -63.29 -47.28
CA GLU A 1230 11.71 -64.57 -47.59
C GLU A 1230 10.69 -65.73 -47.67
N TYR A 1231 9.80 -65.85 -46.67
CA TYR A 1231 8.70 -66.82 -46.72
C TYR A 1231 7.72 -66.57 -47.86
N GLN A 1232 7.41 -65.30 -48.16
CA GLN A 1232 6.52 -64.96 -49.26
C GLN A 1232 7.14 -65.35 -50.62
N GLY A 1233 8.43 -65.07 -50.82
CA GLY A 1233 9.19 -65.49 -51.99
C GLY A 1233 9.20 -67.01 -52.15
N TYR A 1234 9.41 -67.74 -51.05
CA TYR A 1234 9.37 -69.21 -51.06
C TYR A 1234 7.99 -69.78 -51.41
N ILE A 1235 6.92 -69.20 -50.85
CA ILE A 1235 5.54 -69.59 -51.20
C ILE A 1235 5.29 -69.36 -52.69
N MET A 1236 5.65 -68.18 -53.21
CA MET A 1236 5.46 -67.83 -54.62
C MET A 1236 6.29 -68.71 -55.56
N GLU A 1237 7.50 -69.10 -55.16
CA GLU A 1237 8.33 -70.07 -55.88
C GLU A 1237 7.65 -71.45 -55.96
N LYS A 1238 7.07 -71.93 -54.86
CA LYS A 1238 6.29 -73.18 -54.83
C LYS A 1238 5.00 -73.10 -55.65
N GLU A 1239 4.39 -71.92 -55.72
CA GLU A 1239 3.21 -71.62 -56.54
C GLU A 1239 3.56 -71.32 -58.02
N GLN A 1240 4.85 -71.35 -58.41
CA GLN A 1240 5.35 -71.06 -59.75
C GLN A 1240 5.17 -69.60 -60.22
N ALA A 1241 4.93 -68.66 -59.31
CA ALA A 1241 4.84 -67.22 -59.57
C ALA A 1241 6.23 -66.56 -59.49
N PHE A 1242 7.13 -66.91 -60.40
CA PHE A 1242 8.56 -66.57 -60.32
C PHE A 1242 8.86 -65.05 -60.36
N SER A 1243 8.07 -64.27 -61.11
CA SER A 1243 8.23 -62.80 -61.15
C SER A 1243 7.98 -62.15 -59.79
N ASP A 1244 6.91 -62.58 -59.13
CA ASP A 1244 6.50 -62.04 -57.84
C ASP A 1244 7.43 -62.55 -56.74
N ALA A 1245 7.89 -63.80 -56.86
CA ALA A 1245 8.93 -64.37 -56.01
C ALA A 1245 10.24 -63.56 -56.09
N ALA A 1246 10.67 -63.17 -57.30
CA ALA A 1246 11.87 -62.36 -57.49
C ALA A 1246 11.76 -60.99 -56.80
N VAL A 1247 10.59 -60.33 -56.90
CA VAL A 1247 10.32 -59.05 -56.21
C VAL A 1247 10.33 -59.23 -54.68
N SER A 1248 9.72 -60.30 -54.16
CA SER A 1248 9.75 -60.59 -52.73
C SER A 1248 11.18 -60.87 -52.22
N TYR A 1249 11.98 -61.65 -52.95
CA TYR A 1249 13.38 -61.87 -52.58
C TYR A 1249 14.24 -60.61 -52.72
N GLU A 1250 13.97 -59.74 -53.69
CA GLU A 1250 14.65 -58.44 -53.83
C GLU A 1250 14.34 -57.51 -52.63
N LEU A 1251 13.07 -57.46 -52.19
CA LEU A 1251 12.68 -56.73 -50.99
C LEU A 1251 13.31 -57.32 -49.72
N ALA A 1252 13.36 -58.65 -49.60
CA ALA A 1252 14.08 -59.33 -48.51
C ALA A 1252 15.58 -58.97 -48.52
N TRP A 1253 16.21 -58.97 -49.69
CA TRP A 1253 17.61 -58.60 -49.88
C TRP A 1253 17.89 -57.15 -49.49
N LYS A 1254 17.00 -56.23 -49.88
CA LYS A 1254 17.07 -54.81 -49.53
C LYS A 1254 16.98 -54.59 -48.02
N TYR A 1255 15.96 -55.16 -47.36
CA TYR A 1255 15.75 -54.96 -45.93
C TYR A 1255 16.72 -55.74 -45.04
N GLY A 1256 17.33 -56.82 -45.56
CA GLY A 1256 18.44 -57.53 -44.93
C GLY A 1256 19.82 -56.89 -45.15
N ASN A 1257 19.86 -55.66 -45.67
CA ASN A 1257 21.08 -54.88 -45.97
C ASN A 1257 22.15 -55.65 -46.76
N GLN A 1258 21.71 -56.55 -47.65
CA GLN A 1258 22.61 -57.33 -48.50
C GLN A 1258 23.55 -58.30 -47.75
N ASN A 1259 23.17 -58.73 -46.54
CA ASN A 1259 24.04 -59.56 -45.70
C ASN A 1259 23.93 -61.07 -45.97
N ASN A 1260 22.81 -61.57 -46.49
CA ASN A 1260 22.59 -63.01 -46.73
C ASN A 1260 22.70 -63.42 -48.22
N PRO A 1261 23.85 -63.95 -48.68
CA PRO A 1261 24.11 -64.20 -50.11
C PRO A 1261 23.12 -65.15 -50.78
N THR A 1262 22.46 -66.03 -50.01
CA THR A 1262 21.48 -66.98 -50.55
C THR A 1262 20.25 -66.27 -51.09
N ILE A 1263 19.73 -65.27 -50.38
CA ILE A 1263 18.58 -64.46 -50.79
C ILE A 1263 18.93 -63.64 -52.05
N GLY A 1264 20.14 -63.05 -52.08
CA GLY A 1264 20.64 -62.33 -53.25
C GLY A 1264 20.80 -63.24 -54.48
N PHE A 1265 21.25 -64.48 -54.27
CA PHE A 1265 21.33 -65.49 -55.34
C PHE A 1265 19.94 -65.87 -55.87
N PHE A 1266 18.95 -66.14 -55.00
CA PHE A 1266 17.58 -66.44 -55.44
C PHE A 1266 16.91 -65.29 -56.18
N SER A 1267 17.15 -64.04 -55.74
CA SER A 1267 16.66 -62.85 -56.45
C SER A 1267 17.24 -62.76 -57.87
N CYS A 1268 18.55 -62.95 -58.04
CA CYS A 1268 19.21 -62.94 -59.36
C CYS A 1268 18.85 -64.14 -60.23
N LEU A 1269 18.63 -65.32 -59.65
CA LEU A 1269 18.30 -66.55 -60.39
C LEU A 1269 16.88 -66.49 -60.97
N LEU A 1270 15.92 -65.99 -60.19
CA LEU A 1270 14.50 -65.97 -60.57
C LEU A 1270 14.11 -64.76 -61.45
N SER A 1271 14.97 -63.75 -61.53
CA SER A 1271 14.80 -62.59 -62.42
C SER A 1271 15.31 -62.83 -63.85
N VAL A 1272 16.05 -63.93 -64.07
CA VAL A 1272 16.50 -64.44 -65.38
C VAL A 1272 15.54 -65.52 -65.86
#